data_AF-A0A1X9SVS1-F1
#
_entry.id   AF-A0A1X9SVS1-F1
#
_cell.length_a   1.000
_cell.length_b   1.000
_cell.length_c   1.000
_cell.angle_alpha   90.00
_cell.angle_beta   90.00
_cell.angle_gamma   90.00
#
_symmetry.space_group_name_H-M   'P 1'
#
loop_
_entity.id
_entity.type
_entity.pdbx_description
1 polymer ?
#
loop_
_entity_poly.entity_id
_entity_poly.type
_entity_poly.pdbx_seq_one_letter_code
_entity_poly.pdbx_strand_id
1 'polypeptide(L)'
;MRELSINVDMGAANNGVFIVNTDEDSILYKKAFNLYFDKQLQFSKSDRTARRHTRRSYDRDRFILRLIGEILPIKMLNKEQIEMIYGLFKNRGFNYHNIEFDENLDDEVAEFLSKLDGYIFGASKSKDEFEKILNEVVVDHSNSEILEILDTQSCILNSIDKSNKNVLKASKSIFSLIQSIRNEISKNNKHRTSYLKDIKDIINNKCEFITQKSDKFDNLNEFYNFVGNISNLQTRVLRRYFNSKFNAEFDDEKLKINLIRNINYMEYIDKKSDKEKMLNTLNQKSALEYLKSIDPIITIPPYENRKNKNPQKCNTLQINSDKITANLLSATYKILKSDDFVHILRDENGQIASVIKDCDIAKYLQRILDVSKDSLMDTSLYPRTLDNNPKIFADTFRLNSDELREFKDFAKRYYDEVDNAKKGIISANLLIPCGKNTPHKNGNKSELVSALFGRHITNDDLVNLEKFMLENKIKGNKSYKGFFEDLNQLKKSYQNGFYHKLNSDEIGDKDIKSILELYPKVIQNISNHNQIFEFKTPLDQNNLNTNINYLSQLGEIIYDEKNRGFLKTCKCHTLENLIRSGSKTAICTRLPSNSARLINGKIEMYLNRLAYEISTAIETESLKDIKRININVEMNKFSFENNAYDLKLISKRQKPKDLICPYSGQKIDLTNCEYDHILPRSKALYNSKANLICSSSTANLQKGNQNYTLENLHQDYLESIYKIIKIKNLDEFKHFIDDKIKNIDINKFTNYDNLNSFEQIALRHALFYKGSNSFNKALEILKLDRIKTHSNGTQKRFVNILIQKIKDRLAKLNLSSDIEFSVNFINAELVSAIRNELSKEDKELQKAKIQDSHSHCIDASIVFYYANSKLINNSKGQREFKYDYNHIRPEYSNKITMQSKKYLELNSNKIARKKLFDDGVYSLVYENTNILKDKEFNILLDLGLLHTKENGKKVAITSDFKSGKFYISTHKVFDLLFKAFNDGDIKLLNKLKFLDNHLSFYIRKDIFAIIKDKDKSSMFFTNENKLKTPDEKIKTKNIDKFYHILQANESKIIEIKDGKNILKHQEIKELFKECFYTKQAKRSRNRSRIIYSLPIKTSSKYIIRKNGGYAGLSNSDIATKTYIDLDNKNIIKIPFFSKNILPCKIADIINIIKLKSKNIKQIYKLPITKNLPSAITKLEFIISQANRHDIEVEFDKSQIGDYNLLDQTSRDEFIDKYLNGEFKELLGEPRDKKITIIKDTKDSLIIAYCVKQTSAINKKIMIDNLIDETSSS
;
A
#
# COMPACT_ATOMS: atom_id res chain seq x y z
N MET A 1 34.07 -24.29 -12.37
CA MET A 1 33.56 -23.64 -11.12
C MET A 1 32.04 -23.53 -11.18
N ARG A 2 31.31 -24.06 -10.17
CA ARG A 2 29.84 -24.01 -10.13
C ARG A 2 29.28 -22.62 -9.84
N GLU A 3 28.43 -22.14 -10.74
CA GLU A 3 27.68 -20.89 -10.63
C GLU A 3 26.17 -21.14 -10.80
N LEU A 4 25.35 -20.37 -10.07
CA LEU A 4 23.89 -20.35 -10.22
C LEU A 4 23.45 -19.01 -10.79
N SER A 5 22.68 -19.02 -11.86
CA SER A 5 22.07 -17.84 -12.44
C SER A 5 20.56 -17.81 -12.20
N ILE A 6 20.04 -16.71 -11.69
CA ILE A 6 18.62 -16.43 -11.49
C ILE A 6 18.24 -15.26 -12.39
N ASN A 7 17.45 -15.54 -13.42
CA ASN A 7 17.11 -14.57 -14.46
C ASN A 7 15.62 -14.27 -14.38
N VAL A 8 15.24 -12.99 -14.34
CA VAL A 8 13.88 -12.57 -14.03
C VAL A 8 13.37 -11.57 -15.08
N ASP A 9 12.29 -11.94 -15.77
CA ASP A 9 11.35 -11.01 -16.42
C ASP A 9 10.37 -10.53 -15.37
N MET A 10 10.52 -9.29 -14.93
CA MET A 10 9.79 -8.75 -13.80
C MET A 10 8.53 -8.00 -14.28
N GLY A 11 7.39 -8.68 -14.29
CA GLY A 11 6.08 -8.04 -14.40
C GLY A 11 5.44 -7.78 -13.03
N ALA A 12 4.16 -7.37 -13.01
CA ALA A 12 3.37 -7.29 -11.78
C ALA A 12 2.41 -8.48 -11.63
N ALA A 13 1.83 -8.94 -12.74
CA ALA A 13 0.95 -10.12 -12.77
C ALA A 13 1.73 -11.38 -13.13
N ASN A 14 2.42 -11.41 -14.28
CA ASN A 14 3.34 -12.48 -14.64
C ASN A 14 4.77 -12.10 -14.28
N ASN A 15 5.56 -13.06 -13.83
CA ASN A 15 6.99 -12.90 -13.58
C ASN A 15 7.70 -14.15 -14.09
N GLY A 16 8.32 -14.06 -15.25
CA GLY A 16 9.10 -15.15 -15.81
C GLY A 16 10.40 -15.29 -15.03
N VAL A 17 10.75 -16.53 -14.67
CA VAL A 17 11.97 -16.85 -13.94
C VAL A 17 12.66 -18.02 -14.62
N PHE A 18 13.94 -17.83 -14.92
CA PHE A 18 14.80 -18.84 -15.52
C PHE A 18 16.04 -19.05 -14.65
N ILE A 19 16.15 -20.26 -14.09
CA ILE A 19 17.24 -20.69 -13.21
C ILE A 19 18.18 -21.58 -14.00
N VAL A 20 19.49 -21.33 -13.91
CA VAL A 20 20.51 -22.14 -14.58
C VAL A 20 21.66 -22.41 -13.62
N ASN A 21 22.11 -23.67 -13.50
CA ASN A 21 23.40 -24.00 -12.93
C ASN A 21 24.39 -24.30 -14.04
N THR A 22 25.55 -23.68 -13.95
CA THR A 22 26.66 -23.89 -14.87
C THR A 22 27.88 -24.36 -14.12
N ASP A 23 28.69 -25.20 -14.76
CA ASP A 23 30.06 -25.46 -14.35
C ASP A 23 30.97 -25.13 -15.51
N GLU A 24 31.74 -24.05 -15.35
CA GLU A 24 32.53 -23.44 -16.42
C GLU A 24 31.65 -23.01 -17.60
N ASP A 25 31.69 -23.76 -18.71
CA ASP A 25 30.94 -23.49 -19.94
C ASP A 25 29.79 -24.48 -20.16
N SER A 26 29.63 -25.46 -19.26
CA SER A 26 28.58 -26.48 -19.34
C SER A 26 27.34 -26.09 -18.54
N ILE A 27 26.15 -26.33 -19.10
CA ILE A 27 24.87 -26.18 -18.39
C ILE A 27 24.55 -27.50 -17.72
N LEU A 28 24.61 -27.54 -16.39
CA LEU A 28 24.28 -28.74 -15.61
C LEU A 28 22.78 -28.90 -15.41
N TYR A 29 22.08 -27.77 -15.29
CA TYR A 29 20.65 -27.75 -14.98
C TYR A 29 20.03 -26.44 -15.42
N LYS A 30 18.82 -26.50 -16.00
CA LYS A 30 18.01 -25.33 -16.33
C LYS A 30 16.55 -25.56 -15.93
N LYS A 31 15.88 -24.52 -15.43
CA LYS A 31 14.46 -24.56 -15.07
C LYS A 31 13.78 -23.23 -15.30
N ALA A 32 12.63 -23.27 -15.95
CA ALA A 32 11.80 -22.11 -16.23
C ALA A 32 10.44 -22.19 -15.52
N PHE A 33 9.99 -21.08 -14.95
CA PHE A 33 8.65 -20.97 -14.37
C PHE A 33 8.16 -19.52 -14.32
N ASN A 34 6.86 -19.34 -14.44
CA ASN A 34 6.17 -18.06 -14.28
C ASN A 34 5.48 -18.00 -12.91
N LEU A 35 5.78 -16.97 -12.12
CA LEU A 35 5.05 -16.67 -10.89
C LEU A 35 3.89 -15.72 -11.19
N TYR A 36 2.67 -16.26 -11.17
CA TYR A 36 1.45 -15.51 -11.51
C TYR A 36 0.73 -14.96 -10.27
N PHE A 37 0.54 -13.65 -10.22
CA PHE A 37 -0.21 -12.93 -9.20
C PHE A 37 -1.60 -12.55 -9.69
N ASP A 38 -2.63 -13.08 -9.05
CA ASP A 38 -4.03 -12.75 -9.32
C ASP A 38 -4.56 -11.63 -8.38
N LYS A 39 -5.62 -10.96 -8.82
CA LYS A 39 -6.41 -9.95 -8.09
C LYS A 39 -6.97 -10.44 -6.76
N GLN A 40 -7.03 -11.74 -6.51
CA GLN A 40 -7.49 -12.33 -5.23
C GLN A 40 -6.52 -12.10 -4.06
N LEU A 41 -5.26 -11.73 -4.32
CA LEU A 41 -4.27 -11.45 -3.28
C LEU A 41 -4.45 -10.06 -2.68
N GLN A 42 -4.61 -9.98 -1.36
CA GLN A 42 -4.76 -8.70 -0.66
C GLN A 42 -3.41 -8.16 -0.17
N PHE A 43 -2.88 -7.16 -0.88
CA PHE A 43 -1.68 -6.42 -0.49
C PHE A 43 -1.97 -5.18 0.36
N SER A 44 -3.25 -4.80 0.52
CA SER A 44 -3.66 -3.66 1.34
C SER A 44 -3.83 -4.04 2.83
N LYS A 45 -3.42 -3.11 3.71
CA LYS A 45 -3.69 -3.18 5.16
C LYS A 45 -4.85 -2.28 5.60
N SER A 46 -5.59 -1.67 4.67
CA SER A 46 -6.72 -0.75 4.95
C SER A 46 -7.74 -1.39 5.89
N ASP A 47 -8.29 -2.54 5.52
CA ASP A 47 -9.40 -3.17 6.24
C ASP A 47 -8.95 -3.70 7.59
N ARG A 48 -7.74 -4.28 7.64
CA ARG A 48 -7.09 -4.71 8.90
C ARG A 48 -6.90 -3.53 9.84
N THR A 49 -6.50 -2.38 9.31
CA THR A 49 -6.29 -1.16 10.09
C THR A 49 -7.62 -0.63 10.60
N ALA A 50 -8.63 -0.49 9.73
CA ALA A 50 -9.98 -0.07 10.11
C ALA A 50 -10.55 -0.94 11.24
N ARG A 51 -10.55 -2.28 11.08
CA ARG A 51 -11.00 -3.23 12.12
C ARG A 51 -10.25 -3.08 13.44
N ARG A 52 -8.93 -2.86 13.39
CA ARG A 52 -8.12 -2.60 14.59
C ARG A 52 -8.55 -1.30 15.29
N HIS A 53 -8.86 -0.25 14.53
CA HIS A 53 -9.35 1.01 15.10
C HIS A 53 -10.76 0.86 15.69
N THR A 54 -11.67 0.17 15.00
CA THR A 54 -13.00 -0.18 15.53
C THR A 54 -12.90 -0.92 16.85
N ARG A 55 -12.04 -1.95 16.94
CA ARG A 55 -11.79 -2.70 18.18
C ARG A 55 -11.29 -1.80 19.31
N ARG A 56 -10.32 -0.91 19.02
CA ARG A 56 -9.80 0.04 20.01
C ARG A 56 -10.85 1.01 20.55
N SER A 57 -11.85 1.35 19.73
CA SER A 57 -13.00 2.15 20.16
C SER A 57 -13.84 1.37 21.19
N TYR A 58 -14.15 0.10 20.91
CA TYR A 58 -14.85 -0.76 21.87
C TYR A 58 -14.04 -1.02 23.15
N ASP A 59 -12.72 -1.22 23.02
CA ASP A 59 -11.83 -1.40 24.18
C ASP A 59 -11.83 -0.14 25.07
N ARG A 60 -11.85 1.06 24.47
CA ARG A 60 -11.94 2.33 25.22
C ARG A 60 -13.21 2.39 26.04
N ASP A 61 -14.36 2.13 25.41
CA ASP A 61 -15.64 2.15 26.11
C ASP A 61 -15.65 1.15 27.27
N ARG A 62 -15.10 -0.06 27.06
CA ARG A 62 -14.96 -1.06 28.12
C ARG A 62 -14.08 -0.56 29.27
N PHE A 63 -12.94 0.06 28.97
CA PHE A 63 -12.04 0.58 29.99
C PHE A 63 -12.67 1.73 30.79
N ILE A 64 -13.46 2.58 30.15
CA ILE A 64 -14.19 3.65 30.85
C ILE A 64 -15.21 3.07 31.81
N LEU A 65 -16.03 2.11 31.35
CA LEU A 65 -17.02 1.46 32.21
C LEU A 65 -16.36 0.79 33.43
N ARG A 66 -15.15 0.23 33.24
CA ARG A 66 -14.36 -0.34 34.33
C ARG A 66 -13.85 0.73 35.30
N LEU A 67 -13.26 1.81 34.79
CA LEU A 67 -12.76 2.92 35.61
C LEU A 67 -13.88 3.56 36.43
N ILE A 68 -15.05 3.73 35.83
CA ILE A 68 -16.25 4.22 36.53
C ILE A 68 -16.67 3.26 37.63
N GLY A 69 -16.57 1.95 37.41
CA GLY A 69 -16.87 0.93 38.42
C GLY A 69 -15.90 0.92 39.61
N GLU A 70 -14.69 1.47 39.45
CA GLU A 70 -13.70 1.63 40.53
C GLU A 70 -13.95 2.91 41.34
N ILE A 71 -14.63 3.92 40.79
CA ILE A 71 -14.81 5.25 41.39
C ILE A 71 -16.24 5.50 41.90
N LEU A 72 -17.26 5.08 41.13
CA LEU A 72 -18.66 5.31 41.47
C LEU A 72 -19.26 4.14 42.27
N PRO A 73 -20.27 4.41 43.13
CA PRO A 73 -20.95 3.38 43.93
C PRO A 73 -21.93 2.55 43.09
N ILE A 74 -21.47 1.94 41.99
CA ILE A 74 -22.31 1.23 41.00
C ILE A 74 -23.22 0.17 41.65
N LYS A 75 -22.75 -0.48 42.73
CA LYS A 75 -23.54 -1.50 43.46
C LYS A 75 -24.78 -0.94 44.18
N MET A 76 -24.80 0.36 44.50
CA MET A 76 -25.90 1.04 45.20
C MET A 76 -26.92 1.70 44.25
N LEU A 77 -26.70 1.53 42.94
CA LEU A 77 -27.52 2.12 41.89
C LEU A 77 -28.47 1.09 41.30
N ASN A 78 -29.68 1.52 40.98
CA ASN A 78 -30.62 0.69 40.24
C ASN A 78 -30.24 0.62 38.75
N LYS A 79 -30.89 -0.28 38.01
CA LYS A 79 -30.57 -0.51 36.59
C LYS A 79 -30.72 0.75 35.72
N GLU A 80 -31.74 1.56 35.96
CA GLU A 80 -31.99 2.80 35.20
C GLU A 80 -30.91 3.86 35.48
N GLN A 81 -30.49 3.99 36.74
CA GLN A 81 -29.38 4.86 37.17
C GLN A 81 -28.06 4.43 36.51
N ILE A 82 -27.77 3.13 36.48
CA ILE A 82 -26.57 2.59 35.81
C ILE A 82 -26.62 2.88 34.30
N GLU A 83 -27.76 2.63 33.65
CA GLU A 83 -27.95 2.92 32.23
C GLU A 83 -27.78 4.42 31.91
N MET A 84 -28.26 5.30 32.80
CA MET A 84 -28.09 6.76 32.68
C MET A 84 -26.61 7.14 32.69
N ILE A 85 -25.85 6.72 33.72
CA ILE A 85 -24.41 7.02 33.84
C ILE A 85 -23.65 6.50 32.63
N TYR A 86 -23.86 5.24 32.25
CA TYR A 86 -23.17 4.66 31.10
C TYR A 86 -23.56 5.35 29.79
N GLY A 87 -24.78 5.85 29.70
CA GLY A 87 -25.28 6.67 28.61
C GLY A 87 -24.51 7.98 28.42
N LEU A 88 -23.98 8.59 29.49
CA LEU A 88 -23.21 9.84 29.43
C LEU A 88 -21.94 9.68 28.58
N PHE A 89 -21.24 8.54 28.64
CA PHE A 89 -19.96 8.32 27.96
C PHE A 89 -20.07 7.89 26.49
N LYS A 90 -21.28 7.54 26.03
CA LYS A 90 -21.55 7.15 24.64
C LYS A 90 -21.61 8.36 23.73
N ASN A 91 -21.32 8.18 22.43
CA ASN A 91 -21.46 9.23 21.41
C ASN A 91 -20.82 10.58 21.81
N ARG A 92 -19.60 10.54 22.37
CA ARG A 92 -18.89 11.72 22.91
C ARG A 92 -18.54 12.81 21.87
N GLY A 93 -19.04 12.73 20.65
CA GLY A 93 -18.62 13.59 19.55
C GLY A 93 -17.18 13.34 19.08
N PHE A 94 -16.89 13.87 17.90
CA PHE A 94 -15.52 13.90 17.37
C PHE A 94 -14.73 15.04 18.00
N ASN A 95 -13.41 14.91 18.01
CA ASN A 95 -12.45 15.96 18.37
C ASN A 95 -11.52 16.29 17.20
N TYR A 96 -11.81 15.75 16.01
CA TYR A 96 -11.10 16.02 14.76
C TYR A 96 -12.05 16.79 13.86
N HIS A 97 -11.57 17.83 13.22
CA HIS A 97 -12.21 18.46 12.09
C HIS A 97 -11.86 17.60 10.87
N ASN A 98 -12.85 16.87 10.35
CA ASN A 98 -12.67 15.94 9.21
C ASN A 98 -12.60 16.74 7.91
N ILE A 99 -11.54 17.53 7.80
CA ILE A 99 -11.33 18.49 6.74
C ILE A 99 -10.00 18.15 6.08
N GLU A 100 -10.05 17.40 4.98
CA GLU A 100 -8.93 17.39 4.03
C GLU A 100 -9.02 18.69 3.22
N PHE A 101 -8.54 19.78 3.82
CA PHE A 101 -8.31 21.05 3.13
C PHE A 101 -6.80 21.28 3.14
N ASP A 102 -6.16 20.84 2.07
CA ASP A 102 -4.70 20.89 1.91
C ASP A 102 -4.24 22.18 1.21
N GLU A 103 -5.16 23.10 0.92
CA GLU A 103 -4.88 24.36 0.19
C GLU A 103 -4.86 25.52 1.19
N ASN A 104 -3.80 26.33 1.17
CA ASN A 104 -3.91 27.70 1.70
C ASN A 104 -4.48 28.52 0.55
N LEU A 105 -5.52 29.31 0.83
CA LEU A 105 -6.06 30.24 -0.15
C LEU A 105 -5.07 31.39 -0.30
N ASP A 106 -4.84 31.81 -1.55
CA ASP A 106 -4.06 33.01 -1.83
C ASP A 106 -4.84 34.27 -1.40
N ASP A 107 -4.12 35.39 -1.26
CA ASP A 107 -4.70 36.65 -0.79
C ASP A 107 -5.78 37.18 -1.75
N GLU A 108 -5.65 36.94 -3.05
CA GLU A 108 -6.62 37.32 -4.08
C GLU A 108 -7.95 36.57 -3.93
N VAL A 109 -7.89 35.25 -3.70
CA VAL A 109 -9.06 34.41 -3.48
C VAL A 109 -9.71 34.74 -2.14
N ALA A 110 -8.93 34.99 -1.09
CA ALA A 110 -9.49 35.43 0.19
C ALA A 110 -10.16 36.80 0.07
N GLU A 111 -9.52 37.76 -0.61
CA GLU A 111 -10.13 39.08 -0.86
C GLU A 111 -11.40 38.95 -1.70
N PHE A 112 -11.39 38.10 -2.73
CA PHE A 112 -12.57 37.79 -3.54
C PHE A 112 -13.71 37.20 -2.69
N LEU A 113 -13.42 36.18 -1.87
CA LEU A 113 -14.40 35.55 -0.99
C LEU A 113 -14.91 36.52 0.08
N SER A 114 -14.07 37.45 0.55
CA SER A 114 -14.46 38.50 1.51
C SER A 114 -15.47 39.49 0.96
N LYS A 115 -15.51 39.65 -0.37
CA LYS A 115 -16.47 40.51 -1.09
C LYS A 115 -17.79 39.80 -1.41
N LEU A 116 -17.89 38.49 -1.14
CA LEU A 116 -19.14 37.76 -1.29
C LEU A 116 -20.08 38.10 -0.14
N ASP A 117 -21.20 38.73 -0.50
CA ASP A 117 -22.19 39.12 0.48
C ASP A 117 -22.76 37.91 1.24
N GLY A 118 -22.86 38.03 2.56
CA GLY A 118 -23.31 36.96 3.46
C GLY A 118 -22.37 35.73 3.58
N TYR A 119 -21.17 35.76 2.99
CA TYR A 119 -20.23 34.64 3.05
C TYR A 119 -19.37 34.65 4.32
N ILE A 120 -19.65 33.75 5.27
CA ILE A 120 -19.04 33.78 6.62
C ILE A 120 -17.56 33.43 6.62
N PHE A 121 -17.07 32.72 5.60
CA PHE A 121 -15.67 32.34 5.51
C PHE A 121 -14.84 33.30 4.67
N GLY A 122 -15.39 34.48 4.34
CA GLY A 122 -14.78 35.42 3.40
C GLY A 122 -13.36 35.84 3.75
N ALA A 123 -13.04 35.97 5.05
CA ALA A 123 -11.70 36.35 5.51
C ALA A 123 -10.74 35.17 5.73
N SER A 124 -11.18 33.92 5.55
CA SER A 124 -10.40 32.74 5.88
C SER A 124 -9.39 32.37 4.79
N LYS A 125 -8.12 32.24 5.16
CA LYS A 125 -6.99 31.90 4.26
C LYS A 125 -6.45 30.50 4.49
N SER A 126 -6.64 29.96 5.68
CA SER A 126 -6.11 28.67 6.10
C SER A 126 -7.20 27.76 6.62
N LYS A 127 -6.95 26.44 6.54
CA LYS A 127 -7.83 25.43 7.16
C LYS A 127 -8.16 25.78 8.62
N ASP A 128 -7.19 26.28 9.37
CA ASP A 128 -7.33 26.59 10.79
C ASP A 128 -8.26 27.80 11.03
N GLU A 129 -8.26 28.80 10.12
CA GLU A 129 -9.20 29.93 10.15
C GLU A 129 -10.63 29.52 9.77
N PHE A 130 -10.78 28.71 8.71
CA PHE A 130 -12.07 28.10 8.36
C PHE A 130 -12.63 27.30 9.54
N GLU A 131 -11.77 26.53 10.23
CA GLU A 131 -12.14 25.77 11.43
C GLU A 131 -12.51 26.66 12.61
N LYS A 132 -11.83 27.80 12.80
CA LYS A 132 -12.15 28.76 13.87
C LYS A 132 -13.55 29.36 13.68
N ILE A 133 -13.86 29.87 12.49
CA ILE A 133 -15.19 30.43 12.17
C ILE A 133 -16.26 29.36 12.31
N LEU A 134 -15.98 28.15 11.81
CA LEU A 134 -16.92 27.03 11.96
C LEU A 134 -17.15 26.67 13.44
N ASN A 135 -16.11 26.71 14.28
CA ASN A 135 -16.25 26.45 15.70
C ASN A 135 -17.11 27.51 16.39
N GLU A 136 -16.94 28.79 16.04
CA GLU A 136 -17.78 29.88 16.55
C GLU A 136 -19.25 29.64 16.17
N VAL A 137 -19.53 29.27 14.90
CA VAL A 137 -20.88 28.93 14.44
C VAL A 137 -21.43 27.68 15.16
N VAL A 138 -20.64 26.61 15.29
CA VAL A 138 -21.10 25.33 15.86
C VAL A 138 -21.32 25.39 17.38
N VAL A 139 -20.64 26.30 18.07
CA VAL A 139 -20.77 26.42 19.52
C VAL A 139 -22.16 26.92 19.91
N ASP A 140 -22.77 27.81 19.14
CA ASP A 140 -24.02 28.49 19.53
C ASP A 140 -25.27 28.08 18.74
N HIS A 141 -25.12 27.25 17.69
CA HIS A 141 -26.23 26.87 16.82
C HIS A 141 -26.58 25.37 16.91
N SER A 142 -27.85 25.03 16.71
CA SER A 142 -28.36 23.68 16.55
C SER A 142 -27.91 23.06 15.21
N ASN A 143 -27.95 21.73 15.10
CA ASN A 143 -27.58 21.04 13.85
C ASN A 143 -28.42 21.50 12.64
N SER A 144 -29.68 21.88 12.83
CA SER A 144 -30.55 22.40 11.76
C SER A 144 -30.12 23.79 11.30
N GLU A 145 -29.82 24.68 12.24
CA GLU A 145 -29.35 26.04 11.94
C GLU A 145 -27.96 25.99 11.28
N ILE A 146 -27.07 25.11 11.75
CA ILE A 146 -25.77 24.91 11.09
C ILE A 146 -25.96 24.40 9.66
N LEU A 147 -26.90 23.47 9.41
CA LEU A 147 -27.17 22.97 8.05
C LEU A 147 -27.72 24.08 7.14
N GLU A 148 -28.59 24.95 7.65
CA GLU A 148 -29.15 26.08 6.92
C GLU A 148 -28.08 27.14 6.59
N ILE A 149 -27.21 27.45 7.56
CA ILE A 149 -26.04 28.30 7.35
C ILE A 149 -25.16 27.69 6.25
N LEU A 150 -24.79 26.41 6.36
CA LEU A 150 -23.94 25.72 5.37
C LEU A 150 -24.58 25.64 3.98
N ASP A 151 -25.90 25.51 3.89
CA ASP A 151 -26.63 25.51 2.61
C ASP A 151 -26.61 26.90 1.97
N THR A 152 -26.81 27.96 2.76
CA THR A 152 -26.63 29.34 2.32
C THR A 152 -25.20 29.60 1.83
N GLN A 153 -24.19 29.17 2.58
CA GLN A 153 -22.78 29.30 2.18
C GLN A 153 -22.46 28.52 0.90
N SER A 154 -23.06 27.33 0.72
CA SER A 154 -22.92 26.52 -0.50
C SER A 154 -23.54 27.20 -1.72
N CYS A 155 -24.69 27.85 -1.55
CA CYS A 155 -25.35 28.62 -2.60
C CYS A 155 -24.50 29.82 -3.05
N ILE A 156 -23.96 30.58 -2.09
CA ILE A 156 -23.08 31.74 -2.36
C ILE A 156 -21.81 31.30 -3.12
N LEU A 157 -21.21 30.16 -2.77
CA LEU A 157 -20.05 29.61 -3.50
C LEU A 157 -20.41 29.13 -4.91
N ASN A 158 -21.62 28.61 -5.12
CA ASN A 158 -22.06 28.13 -6.43
C ASN A 158 -22.41 29.27 -7.40
N SER A 159 -22.72 30.47 -6.91
CA SER A 159 -22.97 31.66 -7.72
C SER A 159 -21.71 32.36 -8.23
N ILE A 160 -20.51 31.88 -7.85
CA ILE A 160 -19.24 32.46 -8.28
C ILE A 160 -19.03 32.25 -9.79
N ASP A 161 -18.64 33.32 -10.49
CA ASP A 161 -18.28 33.28 -11.92
C ASP A 161 -17.08 32.36 -12.18
N LYS A 162 -17.19 31.52 -13.21
CA LYS A 162 -16.28 30.40 -13.52
C LYS A 162 -15.04 30.83 -14.32
N SER A 163 -14.87 32.14 -14.56
CA SER A 163 -13.81 32.72 -15.35
C SER A 163 -12.42 32.60 -14.70
N ASN A 164 -12.32 32.68 -13.36
CA ASN A 164 -11.05 32.53 -12.62
C ASN A 164 -10.82 31.08 -12.12
N LYS A 165 -9.79 30.41 -12.66
CA LYS A 165 -9.44 29.02 -12.33
C LYS A 165 -9.01 28.81 -10.87
N ASN A 166 -8.36 29.79 -10.24
CA ASN A 166 -7.90 29.68 -8.85
C ASN A 166 -9.08 29.79 -7.88
N VAL A 167 -9.96 30.77 -8.11
CA VAL A 167 -11.22 30.92 -7.37
C VAL A 167 -12.12 29.69 -7.53
N LEU A 168 -12.22 29.13 -8.76
CA LEU A 168 -12.99 27.90 -9.03
C LEU A 168 -12.41 26.67 -8.29
N LYS A 169 -11.09 26.57 -8.18
CA LYS A 169 -10.43 25.46 -7.49
C LYS A 169 -10.64 25.57 -5.99
N ALA A 170 -10.40 26.76 -5.44
CA ALA A 170 -10.66 27.09 -4.04
C ALA A 170 -12.12 26.86 -3.66
N SER A 171 -13.07 27.36 -4.45
CA SER A 171 -14.51 27.18 -4.20
C SER A 171 -14.91 25.71 -4.20
N LYS A 172 -14.33 24.88 -5.09
CA LYS A 172 -14.53 23.41 -5.05
C LYS A 172 -13.96 22.75 -3.80
N SER A 173 -12.76 23.14 -3.37
CA SER A 173 -12.12 22.63 -2.15
C SER A 173 -12.94 23.01 -0.90
N ILE A 174 -13.41 24.26 -0.83
CA ILE A 174 -14.26 24.77 0.24
C ILE A 174 -15.65 24.09 0.20
N PHE A 175 -16.23 23.92 -0.98
CA PHE A 175 -17.50 23.21 -1.14
C PHE A 175 -17.39 21.75 -0.68
N SER A 176 -16.28 21.07 -1.01
CA SER A 176 -15.99 19.73 -0.49
C SER A 176 -15.86 19.72 1.04
N LEU A 177 -15.26 20.75 1.62
CA LEU A 177 -15.18 20.98 3.06
C LEU A 177 -16.59 21.14 3.67
N ILE A 178 -17.41 22.05 3.15
CA ILE A 178 -18.80 22.27 3.59
C ILE A 178 -19.60 20.96 3.48
N GLN A 179 -19.43 20.21 2.39
CA GLN A 179 -20.09 18.91 2.20
C GLN A 179 -19.60 17.84 3.18
N SER A 180 -18.32 17.82 3.55
CA SER A 180 -17.79 16.90 4.58
C SER A 180 -18.43 17.19 5.94
N ILE A 181 -18.52 18.46 6.31
CA ILE A 181 -19.16 18.92 7.55
C ILE A 181 -20.66 18.59 7.53
N ARG A 182 -21.35 18.93 6.43
CA ARG A 182 -22.75 18.57 6.19
C ARG A 182 -22.97 17.06 6.31
N ASN A 183 -22.04 16.24 5.81
CA ASN A 183 -22.10 14.79 5.91
C ASN A 183 -21.91 14.28 7.36
N GLU A 184 -21.11 14.94 8.19
CA GLU A 184 -21.00 14.59 9.62
C GLU A 184 -22.21 15.06 10.44
N ILE A 185 -22.72 16.26 10.16
CA ILE A 185 -23.91 16.83 10.83
C ILE A 185 -25.18 16.08 10.43
N SER A 186 -25.33 15.71 9.16
CA SER A 186 -26.43 14.85 8.68
C SER A 186 -26.39 13.44 9.26
N LYS A 187 -25.20 12.95 9.67
CA LYS A 187 -25.04 11.74 10.49
C LYS A 187 -25.33 11.98 11.98
N ASN A 188 -25.73 13.21 12.34
CA ASN A 188 -26.01 13.68 13.68
C ASN A 188 -24.86 13.42 14.67
N ASN A 189 -23.63 13.48 14.17
CA ASN A 189 -22.42 13.49 15.00
C ASN A 189 -22.16 14.95 15.41
N LYS A 190 -22.06 15.19 16.73
CA LYS A 190 -21.74 16.52 17.27
C LYS A 190 -20.23 16.68 17.51
N HIS A 191 -19.76 17.91 17.54
CA HIS A 191 -18.42 18.21 18.06
C HIS A 191 -18.34 17.90 19.56
N ARG A 192 -17.12 17.66 20.09
CA ARG A 192 -16.88 17.36 21.50
C ARG A 192 -17.47 18.43 22.42
N THR A 193 -17.37 19.71 22.07
CA THR A 193 -17.90 20.83 22.87
C THR A 193 -19.42 20.77 23.01
N SER A 194 -20.16 20.55 21.92
CA SER A 194 -21.63 20.43 21.97
C SER A 194 -22.06 19.19 22.75
N TYR A 195 -21.27 18.11 22.69
CA TYR A 195 -21.48 16.94 23.57
C TYR A 195 -21.31 17.29 25.05
N LEU A 196 -20.31 18.11 25.41
CA LEU A 196 -20.09 18.54 26.78
C LEU A 196 -21.27 19.38 27.30
N LYS A 197 -21.80 20.30 26.48
CA LYS A 197 -23.04 21.03 26.79
C LYS A 197 -24.21 20.07 27.06
N ASP A 198 -24.46 19.14 26.14
CA ASP A 198 -25.54 18.15 26.26
C ASP A 198 -25.48 17.31 27.55
N ILE A 199 -24.28 16.86 27.97
CA ILE A 199 -24.15 16.07 29.20
C ILE A 199 -24.28 16.92 30.46
N LYS A 200 -23.90 18.20 30.41
CA LYS A 200 -24.07 19.12 31.54
C LYS A 200 -25.55 19.25 31.87
N ASP A 201 -26.38 19.47 30.85
CA ASP A 201 -27.82 19.57 31.00
C ASP A 201 -28.44 18.27 31.54
N ILE A 202 -27.99 17.11 31.06
CA ILE A 202 -28.47 15.81 31.55
C ILE A 202 -28.06 15.59 33.00
N ILE A 203 -26.84 15.93 33.37
CA ILE A 203 -26.32 15.76 34.73
C ILE A 203 -27.12 16.63 35.70
N ASN A 204 -27.28 17.92 35.38
CA ASN A 204 -28.02 18.86 36.22
C ASN A 204 -29.47 18.44 36.43
N ASN A 205 -30.11 17.85 35.42
CA ASN A 205 -31.54 17.50 35.49
C ASN A 205 -31.82 16.08 36.01
N LYS A 206 -30.87 15.15 35.94
CA LYS A 206 -31.16 13.70 36.13
C LYS A 206 -30.17 12.94 36.98
N CYS A 207 -29.08 13.55 37.45
CA CYS A 207 -28.00 12.85 38.14
C CYS A 207 -27.80 13.27 39.60
N GLU A 208 -28.78 13.93 40.22
CA GLU A 208 -28.73 14.33 41.65
C GLU A 208 -28.48 13.15 42.61
N PHE A 209 -28.94 11.95 42.24
CA PHE A 209 -28.69 10.74 43.02
C PHE A 209 -27.20 10.40 43.20
N ILE A 210 -26.29 10.98 42.40
CA ILE A 210 -24.85 10.77 42.55
C ILE A 210 -24.33 11.47 43.80
N THR A 211 -24.64 12.74 43.99
CA THR A 211 -24.20 13.51 45.17
C THR A 211 -24.84 12.98 46.45
N GLN A 212 -26.04 12.39 46.35
CA GLN A 212 -26.72 11.74 47.48
C GLN A 212 -26.10 10.40 47.90
N LYS A 213 -25.46 9.68 46.97
CA LYS A 213 -25.01 8.28 47.18
C LYS A 213 -23.49 8.09 47.14
N SER A 214 -22.73 9.12 46.81
CA SER A 214 -21.29 9.07 46.64
C SER A 214 -20.62 10.16 47.47
N ASP A 215 -19.68 9.76 48.33
CA ASP A 215 -18.80 10.66 49.10
C ASP A 215 -17.75 11.38 48.23
N LYS A 216 -17.58 10.95 46.98
CA LYS A 216 -16.55 11.48 46.06
C LYS A 216 -16.87 12.80 45.36
N PHE A 217 -18.13 13.26 45.39
CA PHE A 217 -18.56 14.46 44.66
C PHE A 217 -19.42 15.35 45.55
N ASP A 218 -18.98 16.58 45.76
CA ASP A 218 -19.67 17.53 46.64
C ASP A 218 -20.85 18.19 45.92
N ASN A 219 -20.77 18.31 44.59
CA ASN A 219 -21.81 18.91 43.76
C ASN A 219 -21.83 18.36 42.33
N LEU A 220 -22.89 18.68 41.59
CA LEU A 220 -23.09 18.23 40.22
C LEU A 220 -22.08 18.81 39.22
N ASN A 221 -21.48 19.97 39.51
CA ASN A 221 -20.43 20.54 38.65
C ASN A 221 -19.15 19.71 38.71
N GLU A 222 -18.76 19.21 39.89
CA GLU A 222 -17.63 18.28 40.01
C GLU A 222 -17.89 16.98 39.23
N PHE A 223 -19.11 16.45 39.33
CA PHE A 223 -19.49 15.25 38.57
C PHE A 223 -19.49 15.50 37.06
N TYR A 224 -19.97 16.66 36.61
CA TYR A 224 -19.89 17.09 35.21
C TYR A 224 -18.45 17.16 34.71
N ASN A 225 -17.57 17.85 35.44
CA ASN A 225 -16.16 17.96 35.09
C ASN A 225 -15.52 16.57 34.99
N PHE A 226 -15.76 15.71 35.98
CA PHE A 226 -15.27 14.34 35.98
C PHE A 226 -15.73 13.56 34.75
N VAL A 227 -17.04 13.55 34.44
CA VAL A 227 -17.59 12.85 33.27
C VAL A 227 -17.02 13.41 31.97
N GLY A 228 -16.90 14.74 31.85
CA GLY A 228 -16.34 15.40 30.68
C GLY A 228 -14.86 15.06 30.46
N ASN A 229 -14.05 15.13 31.51
CA ASN A 229 -12.61 14.84 31.47
C ASN A 229 -12.33 13.36 31.18
N ILE A 230 -13.05 12.43 31.81
CA ILE A 230 -12.98 10.99 31.48
C ILE A 230 -13.41 10.76 30.02
N SER A 231 -14.41 11.51 29.55
CA SER A 231 -14.85 11.44 28.17
C SER A 231 -13.82 11.96 27.17
N ASN A 232 -12.86 12.78 27.59
CA ASN A 232 -11.73 13.21 26.76
C ASN A 232 -10.57 12.21 26.72
N LEU A 233 -10.49 11.27 27.66
CA LEU A 233 -9.41 10.28 27.69
C LEU A 233 -9.36 9.42 26.43
N GLN A 234 -8.15 9.28 25.90
CA GLN A 234 -7.85 8.39 24.79
C GLN A 234 -7.61 6.96 25.28
N THR A 235 -7.87 5.96 24.41
CA THR A 235 -7.69 4.53 24.72
C THR A 235 -6.29 4.22 25.28
N ARG A 236 -5.26 4.97 24.88
CA ARG A 236 -3.87 4.75 25.33
C ARG A 236 -3.67 4.97 26.83
N VAL A 237 -4.34 5.96 27.42
CA VAL A 237 -4.22 6.30 28.85
C VAL A 237 -4.82 5.16 29.66
N LEU A 238 -6.07 4.85 29.33
CA LEU A 238 -6.85 3.77 29.91
C LEU A 238 -6.15 2.42 29.77
N ARG A 239 -5.58 2.13 28.59
CA ARG A 239 -4.86 0.88 28.35
C ARG A 239 -3.62 0.77 29.23
N ARG A 240 -2.86 1.85 29.46
CA ARG A 240 -1.69 1.84 30.35
C ARG A 240 -2.11 1.64 31.81
N TYR A 241 -3.16 2.35 32.25
CA TYR A 241 -3.73 2.20 33.59
C TYR A 241 -4.18 0.76 33.86
N PHE A 242 -4.85 0.11 32.89
CA PHE A 242 -5.32 -1.26 33.01
C PHE A 242 -4.31 -2.34 32.55
N ASN A 243 -3.04 -2.00 32.28
CA ASN A 243 -2.03 -2.95 31.79
C ASN A 243 -1.40 -3.83 32.89
N SER A 244 -2.10 -4.06 34.00
CA SER A 244 -1.67 -4.89 35.14
C SER A 244 -2.77 -5.89 35.51
N LYS A 245 -2.53 -6.78 36.50
CA LYS A 245 -3.57 -7.64 37.07
C LYS A 245 -4.79 -6.79 37.45
N PHE A 246 -5.98 -7.35 37.24
CA PHE A 246 -7.23 -6.69 37.60
C PHE A 246 -7.37 -6.70 39.12
N ASN A 247 -7.26 -5.52 39.71
CA ASN A 247 -7.67 -5.25 41.07
C ASN A 247 -8.90 -4.34 40.97
N ALA A 248 -9.94 -4.59 41.75
CA ALA A 248 -11.18 -3.82 41.74
C ALA A 248 -11.07 -2.52 42.57
N GLU A 249 -9.86 -1.99 42.70
CA GLU A 249 -9.51 -0.83 43.53
C GLU A 249 -8.99 0.29 42.63
N PHE A 250 -9.44 1.50 42.92
CA PHE A 250 -9.00 2.70 42.21
C PHE A 250 -7.58 3.10 42.64
N ASP A 251 -6.67 3.23 41.68
CA ASP A 251 -5.28 3.60 41.90
C ASP A 251 -5.04 5.02 41.34
N ASP A 252 -5.21 6.01 42.21
CA ASP A 252 -5.17 7.42 41.82
C ASP A 252 -3.79 7.85 41.28
N GLU A 253 -2.71 7.46 41.97
CA GLU A 253 -1.33 7.78 41.57
C GLU A 253 -0.96 7.20 40.21
N LYS A 254 -1.36 5.95 39.95
CA LYS A 254 -1.15 5.34 38.64
C LYS A 254 -1.95 6.05 37.54
N LEU A 255 -3.16 6.52 37.82
CA LEU A 255 -3.91 7.33 36.86
C LEU A 255 -3.19 8.66 36.61
N LYS A 256 -2.72 9.35 37.67
CA LYS A 256 -1.96 10.61 37.60
C LYS A 256 -0.73 10.49 36.70
N ILE A 257 0.12 9.50 36.93
CA ILE A 257 1.31 9.22 36.12
C ILE A 257 0.95 9.05 34.65
N ASN A 258 -0.13 8.33 34.36
CA ASN A 258 -0.56 8.07 32.98
C ASN A 258 -1.19 9.28 32.29
N LEU A 259 -1.86 10.17 33.03
CA LEU A 259 -2.37 11.45 32.54
C LEU A 259 -1.22 12.41 32.20
N ILE A 260 -0.26 12.62 33.12
CA ILE A 260 0.93 13.46 32.88
C ILE A 260 1.70 12.96 31.65
N ARG A 261 1.96 11.65 31.59
CA ARG A 261 2.64 11.02 30.46
C ARG A 261 1.89 11.22 29.13
N ASN A 262 0.56 11.31 29.17
CA ASN A 262 -0.25 11.54 27.97
C ASN A 262 -0.19 13.00 27.51
N ILE A 263 -0.33 13.95 28.43
CA ILE A 263 -0.27 15.39 28.15
C ILE A 263 1.11 15.74 27.55
N ASN A 264 2.19 15.23 28.14
CA ASN A 264 3.55 15.46 27.64
C ASN A 264 3.82 14.81 26.27
N TYR A 265 3.13 13.72 25.94
CA TYR A 265 3.27 13.07 24.64
C TYR A 265 2.59 13.84 23.50
N MET A 266 1.51 14.58 23.80
CA MET A 266 0.74 15.30 22.78
C MET A 266 1.37 16.66 22.47
N GLU A 267 1.26 17.07 21.20
CA GLU A 267 1.74 18.36 20.73
C GLU A 267 0.54 19.33 20.68
N TYR A 268 0.60 20.39 21.48
CA TYR A 268 -0.44 21.42 21.58
C TYR A 268 0.05 22.67 20.86
N ILE A 269 -0.07 22.69 19.53
CA ILE A 269 0.49 23.75 18.68
C ILE A 269 -0.18 25.10 19.00
N ASP A 270 -1.51 25.15 19.02
CA ASP A 270 -2.30 26.38 19.23
C ASP A 270 -2.90 26.51 20.64
N LYS A 271 -2.54 25.58 21.54
CA LYS A 271 -3.13 25.44 22.89
C LYS A 271 -2.07 25.22 23.97
N LYS A 272 -0.94 25.95 23.88
CA LYS A 272 0.17 25.83 24.84
C LYS A 272 -0.25 26.21 26.26
N SER A 273 -1.04 27.28 26.41
CA SER A 273 -1.59 27.71 27.71
C SER A 273 -2.49 26.65 28.35
N ASP A 274 -3.34 25.98 27.57
CA ASP A 274 -4.17 24.86 28.05
C ASP A 274 -3.30 23.73 28.60
N LYS A 275 -2.22 23.37 27.89
CA LYS A 275 -1.26 22.34 28.34
C LYS A 275 -0.63 22.71 29.68
N GLU A 276 -0.14 23.94 29.82
CA GLU A 276 0.48 24.42 31.06
C GLU A 276 -0.51 24.39 32.21
N LYS A 277 -1.72 24.90 32.00
CA LYS A 277 -2.81 24.85 32.98
C LYS A 277 -3.12 23.42 33.41
N MET A 278 -3.24 22.49 32.46
CA MET A 278 -3.45 21.06 32.76
C MET A 278 -2.34 20.47 33.62
N LEU A 279 -1.07 20.72 33.29
CA LEU A 279 0.08 20.18 34.04
C LEU A 279 0.20 20.80 35.43
N ASN A 280 0.04 22.11 35.56
CA ASN A 280 0.11 22.81 36.84
C ASN A 280 -0.97 22.31 37.80
N THR A 281 -2.21 22.20 37.35
CA THR A 281 -3.30 21.68 38.19
C THR A 281 -3.09 20.21 38.55
N LEU A 282 -2.65 19.37 37.60
CA LEU A 282 -2.45 17.94 37.85
C LEU A 282 -1.25 17.67 38.77
N ASN A 283 -0.22 18.52 38.77
CA ASN A 283 0.91 18.40 39.70
C ASN A 283 0.49 18.67 41.14
N GLN A 284 -0.40 19.65 41.36
CA GLN A 284 -0.87 20.08 42.68
C GLN A 284 -1.97 19.20 43.29
N LYS A 285 -2.68 18.41 42.47
CA LYS A 285 -3.84 17.63 42.91
C LYS A 285 -3.65 16.12 42.69
N SER A 286 -4.47 15.31 43.34
CA SER A 286 -4.66 13.90 42.98
C SER A 286 -5.30 13.80 41.58
N ALA A 287 -5.25 12.64 40.92
CA ALA A 287 -5.87 12.47 39.61
C ALA A 287 -7.39 12.69 39.67
N LEU A 288 -8.05 12.16 40.70
CA LEU A 288 -9.49 12.34 40.90
C LEU A 288 -9.85 13.82 41.12
N GLU A 289 -9.13 14.52 42.01
CA GLU A 289 -9.36 15.94 42.29
C GLU A 289 -9.07 16.84 41.09
N TYR A 290 -8.05 16.49 40.29
CA TYR A 290 -7.82 17.12 38.99
C TYR A 290 -9.03 16.94 38.06
N LEU A 291 -9.54 15.72 37.89
CA LEU A 291 -10.66 15.42 36.99
C LEU A 291 -11.97 16.08 37.44
N LYS A 292 -12.16 16.29 38.74
CA LYS A 292 -13.33 17.00 39.31
C LYS A 292 -13.26 18.52 39.12
N SER A 293 -12.07 19.10 39.03
CA SER A 293 -11.91 20.56 39.10
C SER A 293 -11.57 21.24 37.77
N ILE A 294 -10.92 20.56 36.83
CA ILE A 294 -10.57 21.19 35.54
C ILE A 294 -11.75 21.20 34.56
N ASP A 295 -11.92 22.31 33.84
CA ASP A 295 -12.94 22.42 32.79
C ASP A 295 -12.67 21.40 31.66
N PRO A 296 -13.64 20.52 31.33
CA PRO A 296 -13.47 19.53 30.28
C PRO A 296 -13.30 20.10 28.86
N ILE A 297 -13.54 21.39 28.62
CA ILE A 297 -13.21 22.03 27.34
C ILE A 297 -11.68 22.11 27.16
N ILE A 298 -10.95 22.38 28.23
CA ILE A 298 -9.48 22.51 28.23
C ILE A 298 -8.82 21.16 27.95
N THR A 299 -9.42 20.06 28.43
CA THR A 299 -8.83 18.72 28.32
C THR A 299 -9.15 17.99 27.02
N ILE A 300 -9.83 18.65 26.06
CA ILE A 300 -10.09 18.09 24.73
C ILE A 300 -8.72 17.82 24.05
N PRO A 301 -8.41 16.56 23.69
CA PRO A 301 -7.08 16.22 23.20
C PRO A 301 -6.83 16.82 21.81
N PRO A 302 -5.63 17.37 21.55
CA PRO A 302 -5.26 17.92 20.25
C PRO A 302 -5.04 16.79 19.21
N TYR A 303 -4.78 17.18 17.96
CA TYR A 303 -4.44 16.22 16.92
C TYR A 303 -3.20 15.39 17.26
N GLU A 304 -3.28 14.09 16.96
CA GLU A 304 -2.13 13.22 17.17
C GLU A 304 -1.05 13.48 16.12
N ASN A 305 0.09 14.02 16.56
CA ASN A 305 1.24 14.21 15.70
C ASN A 305 2.30 13.14 15.94
N ARG A 306 2.42 12.17 15.03
CA ARG A 306 3.35 11.03 15.17
C ARG A 306 4.59 11.17 14.31
N LYS A 307 5.17 12.38 14.26
CA LYS A 307 6.32 12.73 13.41
C LYS A 307 7.50 11.78 13.60
N ASN A 308 7.79 11.35 14.84
CA ASN A 308 8.97 10.53 15.17
C ASN A 308 8.69 9.02 15.32
N LYS A 309 7.64 8.48 14.69
CA LYS A 309 7.35 7.04 14.78
C LYS A 309 8.09 6.27 13.67
N ASN A 310 9.02 5.41 14.07
CA ASN A 310 9.90 4.67 13.15
C ASN A 310 10.57 5.63 12.15
N PRO A 311 11.36 6.60 12.64
CA PRO A 311 11.98 7.62 11.79
C PRO A 311 12.85 6.97 10.71
N GLN A 312 13.03 7.69 9.61
CA GLN A 312 13.93 7.26 8.55
C GLN A 312 15.35 7.10 9.10
N LYS A 313 16.04 6.06 8.61
CA LYS A 313 17.43 5.77 8.96
C LYS A 313 18.35 6.23 7.85
N CYS A 314 19.52 6.72 8.23
CA CYS A 314 20.59 7.05 7.30
C CYS A 314 21.14 5.76 6.68
N ASN A 315 21.04 5.65 5.36
CA ASN A 315 21.49 4.49 4.59
C ASN A 315 22.86 4.71 3.93
N THR A 316 23.56 5.78 4.32
CA THR A 316 24.93 6.06 3.88
C THR A 316 25.85 4.92 4.33
N LEU A 317 26.72 4.47 3.43
CA LEU A 317 27.70 3.43 3.66
C LEU A 317 29.04 4.05 4.05
N GLN A 318 29.65 3.50 5.10
CA GLN A 318 30.93 3.96 5.65
C GLN A 318 31.89 2.79 5.78
N ILE A 319 33.19 3.06 5.69
CA ILE A 319 34.23 2.08 6.04
C ILE A 319 34.01 1.62 7.48
N ASN A 320 34.00 0.30 7.68
CA ASN A 320 34.03 -0.31 9.00
C ASN A 320 35.40 -0.08 9.65
N SER A 321 35.43 0.66 10.76
CA SER A 321 36.66 0.96 11.49
C SER A 321 37.42 -0.29 11.92
N ASP A 322 36.72 -1.39 12.19
CA ASP A 322 37.31 -2.65 12.62
C ASP A 322 38.13 -3.34 11.52
N LYS A 323 38.06 -2.84 10.28
CA LYS A 323 38.82 -3.33 9.12
C LYS A 323 40.08 -2.52 8.84
N ILE A 324 40.39 -1.52 9.66
CA ILE A 324 41.57 -0.67 9.49
C ILE A 324 42.71 -1.28 10.31
N THR A 325 43.77 -1.68 9.61
CA THR A 325 44.99 -2.23 10.22
C THR A 325 46.01 -1.13 10.50
N ALA A 326 47.08 -1.47 11.23
CA ALA A 326 48.18 -0.54 11.50
C ALA A 326 48.87 -0.04 10.21
N ASN A 327 49.01 -0.89 9.19
CA ASN A 327 49.58 -0.50 7.89
C ASN A 327 48.67 0.49 7.16
N LEU A 328 47.35 0.24 7.13
CA LEU A 328 46.38 1.15 6.51
C LEU A 328 46.32 2.49 7.25
N LEU A 329 46.41 2.46 8.58
CA LEU A 329 46.52 3.65 9.42
C LEU A 329 47.76 4.47 9.04
N SER A 330 48.94 3.84 9.02
CA SER A 330 50.22 4.46 8.64
C SER A 330 50.18 5.04 7.21
N ALA A 331 49.71 4.24 6.24
CA ALA A 331 49.59 4.67 4.84
C ALA A 331 48.66 5.88 4.69
N THR A 332 47.51 5.87 5.39
CA THR A 332 46.56 6.99 5.38
C THR A 332 47.22 8.27 5.89
N TYR A 333 47.96 8.21 7.01
CA TYR A 333 48.68 9.37 7.54
C TYR A 333 49.73 9.91 6.57
N LYS A 334 50.48 9.03 5.90
CA LYS A 334 51.49 9.43 4.90
C LYS A 334 50.86 10.12 3.70
N ILE A 335 49.74 9.61 3.19
CA ILE A 335 49.01 10.21 2.06
C ILE A 335 48.48 11.60 2.44
N LEU A 336 47.87 11.74 3.62
CA LEU A 336 47.27 13.01 4.06
C LEU A 336 48.29 14.12 4.35
N LYS A 337 49.57 13.78 4.53
CA LYS A 337 50.67 14.75 4.69
C LYS A 337 51.15 15.35 3.38
N SER A 338 50.78 14.77 2.23
CA SER A 338 51.17 15.28 0.91
C SER A 338 50.30 16.48 0.50
N ASP A 339 50.91 17.46 -0.15
CA ASP A 339 50.24 18.66 -0.67
C ASP A 339 49.05 18.34 -1.59
N ASP A 340 49.12 17.23 -2.35
CA ASP A 340 48.02 16.75 -3.20
C ASP A 340 46.74 16.42 -2.42
N PHE A 341 46.84 16.03 -1.15
CA PHE A 341 45.72 15.58 -0.33
C PHE A 341 45.43 16.47 0.89
N VAL A 342 46.25 17.50 1.18
CA VAL A 342 45.96 18.44 2.29
C VAL A 342 44.55 19.05 2.18
N HIS A 343 44.07 19.30 0.96
CA HIS A 343 42.73 19.88 0.73
C HIS A 343 41.55 18.96 1.15
N ILE A 344 41.76 17.64 1.28
CA ILE A 344 40.71 16.72 1.76
C ILE A 344 40.58 16.72 3.29
N LEU A 345 41.48 17.41 4.01
CA LEU A 345 41.42 17.63 5.47
C LEU A 345 40.47 18.77 5.87
N ARG A 346 39.80 19.40 4.90
CA ARG A 346 38.88 20.51 5.19
C ARG A 346 37.68 20.08 6.03
N ASP A 347 37.31 20.93 6.96
CA ASP A 347 36.05 20.87 7.70
C ASP A 347 34.92 21.59 6.94
N GLU A 348 33.73 21.64 7.53
CA GLU A 348 32.56 22.33 6.97
C GLU A 348 32.78 23.84 6.75
N ASN A 349 33.69 24.47 7.50
CA ASN A 349 34.03 25.88 7.39
C ASN A 349 35.18 26.12 6.38
N GLY A 350 35.71 25.06 5.77
CA GLY A 350 36.81 25.11 4.82
C GLY A 350 38.19 25.23 5.48
N GLN A 351 38.29 25.12 6.81
CA GLN A 351 39.54 25.12 7.55
C GLN A 351 40.20 23.75 7.48
N ILE A 352 41.53 23.73 7.40
CA ILE A 352 42.31 22.48 7.38
C ILE A 352 42.39 21.95 8.82
N ALA A 353 41.93 20.72 9.05
CA ALA A 353 42.03 20.09 10.37
C ALA A 353 43.48 19.99 10.82
N SER A 354 43.81 20.58 11.98
CA SER A 354 45.17 20.62 12.53
C SER A 354 45.64 19.28 13.11
N VAL A 355 44.70 18.43 13.57
CA VAL A 355 44.98 17.11 14.14
C VAL A 355 43.94 16.09 13.67
N ILE A 356 44.42 14.95 13.15
CA ILE A 356 43.58 13.82 12.75
C ILE A 356 43.61 12.77 13.85
N LYS A 357 42.47 12.54 14.50
CA LYS A 357 42.32 11.48 15.50
C LYS A 357 42.22 10.11 14.83
N ASP A 358 42.78 9.08 15.45
CA ASP A 358 42.69 7.70 14.94
C ASP A 358 41.24 7.25 14.69
N CYS A 359 40.30 7.68 15.54
CA CYS A 359 38.88 7.38 15.38
C CYS A 359 38.24 7.95 14.11
N ASP A 360 38.88 8.93 13.46
CA ASP A 360 38.41 9.56 12.22
C ASP A 360 39.12 9.01 10.97
N ILE A 361 40.10 8.11 11.12
CA ILE A 361 40.89 7.61 9.99
C ILE A 361 40.03 6.89 8.95
N ALA A 362 39.01 6.15 9.38
CA ALA A 362 38.05 5.53 8.47
C ALA A 362 37.40 6.55 7.51
N LYS A 363 37.03 7.72 8.05
CA LYS A 363 36.42 8.81 7.28
C LYS A 363 37.42 9.40 6.28
N TYR A 364 38.66 9.66 6.70
CA TYR A 364 39.67 10.26 5.81
C TYR A 364 40.20 9.29 4.77
N LEU A 365 40.42 8.02 5.12
CA LEU A 365 40.71 6.95 4.16
C LEU A 365 39.61 6.87 3.10
N GLN A 366 38.35 6.96 3.50
CA GLN A 366 37.25 7.01 2.54
C GLN A 366 37.26 8.27 1.67
N ARG A 367 37.66 9.44 2.18
CA ARG A 367 37.85 10.65 1.36
C ARG A 367 38.98 10.49 0.34
N ILE A 368 40.10 9.88 0.72
CA ILE A 368 41.20 9.55 -0.21
C ILE A 368 40.67 8.68 -1.35
N LEU A 369 39.99 7.59 -1.01
CA LEU A 369 39.47 6.65 -2.02
C LEU A 369 38.39 7.29 -2.92
N ASP A 370 37.61 8.23 -2.39
CA ASP A 370 36.54 8.92 -3.12
C ASP A 370 36.98 10.25 -3.79
N VAL A 371 38.26 10.63 -3.71
CA VAL A 371 38.78 11.90 -4.23
C VAL A 371 38.40 12.12 -5.69
N SER A 372 38.12 13.36 -6.08
CA SER A 372 37.86 13.68 -7.48
C SER A 372 39.18 13.73 -8.25
N LYS A 373 39.21 13.20 -9.48
CA LYS A 373 40.42 13.29 -10.31
C LYS A 373 40.84 14.74 -10.54
N ASP A 374 39.88 15.63 -10.76
CA ASP A 374 40.10 17.05 -11.04
C ASP A 374 40.48 17.87 -9.79
N SER A 375 40.49 17.28 -8.59
CA SER A 375 40.94 17.95 -7.37
C SER A 375 42.39 17.65 -7.00
N LEU A 376 43.06 16.76 -7.73
CA LEU A 376 44.47 16.42 -7.54
C LEU A 376 45.37 17.31 -8.41
N MET A 377 46.55 17.68 -7.91
CA MET A 377 47.56 18.40 -8.71
C MET A 377 48.24 17.42 -9.67
N ASP A 378 48.59 16.23 -9.18
CA ASP A 378 49.04 15.11 -10.00
C ASP A 378 47.93 14.04 -10.16
N THR A 379 47.33 13.99 -11.35
CA THR A 379 46.29 13.00 -11.67
C THR A 379 46.80 11.55 -11.71
N SER A 380 48.13 11.33 -11.75
CA SER A 380 48.75 10.01 -11.67
C SER A 380 48.55 9.35 -10.30
N LEU A 381 48.34 10.17 -9.26
CA LEU A 381 48.10 9.76 -7.87
C LEU A 381 46.64 9.39 -7.60
N TYR A 382 45.79 9.33 -8.63
CA TYR A 382 44.38 9.01 -8.46
C TYR A 382 44.20 7.55 -7.97
N PRO A 383 43.66 7.31 -6.76
CA PRO A 383 43.66 5.97 -6.16
C PRO A 383 42.88 4.91 -6.95
N ARG A 384 41.90 5.34 -7.75
CA ARG A 384 41.11 4.42 -8.61
C ARG A 384 41.90 3.87 -9.80
N THR A 385 43.04 4.48 -10.13
CA THR A 385 43.97 4.03 -11.18
C THR A 385 45.30 3.53 -10.61
N LEU A 386 45.34 3.23 -9.30
CA LEU A 386 46.54 2.77 -8.59
C LEU A 386 47.19 1.53 -9.25
N ASP A 387 46.39 0.66 -9.87
CA ASP A 387 46.90 -0.51 -10.61
C ASP A 387 47.84 -0.14 -11.76
N ASN A 388 47.65 1.03 -12.38
CA ASN A 388 48.44 1.47 -13.53
C ASN A 388 49.77 2.10 -13.09
N ASN A 389 49.80 2.76 -11.92
CA ASN A 389 50.93 3.56 -11.46
C ASN A 389 51.34 3.26 -9.99
N PRO A 390 51.50 2.00 -9.56
CA PRO A 390 51.69 1.66 -8.14
C PRO A 390 53.03 2.17 -7.60
N LYS A 391 54.08 2.19 -8.43
CA LYS A 391 55.42 2.63 -8.04
C LYS A 391 55.45 4.15 -7.79
N ILE A 392 54.89 4.93 -8.71
CA ILE A 392 54.77 6.39 -8.58
C ILE A 392 54.01 6.73 -7.28
N PHE A 393 52.88 6.05 -7.04
CA PHE A 393 52.10 6.25 -5.83
C PHE A 393 52.90 5.92 -4.55
N ALA A 394 53.61 4.79 -4.54
CA ALA A 394 54.42 4.37 -3.38
C ALA A 394 55.60 5.32 -3.11
N ASP A 395 56.31 5.73 -4.15
CA ASP A 395 57.47 6.62 -4.06
C ASP A 395 57.05 8.01 -3.55
N THR A 396 55.95 8.56 -4.07
CA THR A 396 55.42 9.86 -3.65
C THR A 396 55.06 9.90 -2.17
N PHE A 397 54.42 8.85 -1.64
CA PHE A 397 53.98 8.81 -0.24
C PHE A 397 54.94 8.05 0.69
N ARG A 398 56.07 7.54 0.18
CA ARG A 398 57.05 6.71 0.93
C ARG A 398 56.39 5.52 1.64
N LEU A 399 55.54 4.80 0.91
CA LEU A 399 54.89 3.58 1.40
C LEU A 399 55.87 2.41 1.30
N ASN A 400 55.98 1.61 2.36
CA ASN A 400 56.70 0.34 2.27
C ASN A 400 55.88 -0.68 1.46
N SER A 401 56.49 -1.81 1.11
CA SER A 401 55.85 -2.85 0.29
C SER A 401 54.58 -3.44 0.91
N ASP A 402 54.52 -3.55 2.23
CA ASP A 402 53.35 -4.08 2.95
C ASP A 402 52.20 -3.08 2.98
N GLU A 403 52.50 -1.82 3.29
CA GLU A 403 51.57 -0.69 3.26
C GLU A 403 50.95 -0.51 1.87
N LEU A 404 51.79 -0.55 0.81
CA LEU A 404 51.33 -0.42 -0.57
C LEU A 404 50.42 -1.58 -0.97
N ARG A 405 50.85 -2.82 -0.69
CA ARG A 405 50.06 -4.03 -1.00
C ARG A 405 48.70 -3.99 -0.31
N GLU A 406 48.68 -3.68 0.97
CA GLU A 406 47.46 -3.68 1.76
C GLU A 406 46.51 -2.53 1.37
N PHE A 407 47.04 -1.32 1.15
CA PHE A 407 46.24 -0.20 0.65
C PHE A 407 45.62 -0.51 -0.70
N LYS A 408 46.39 -1.12 -1.61
CA LYS A 408 45.92 -1.53 -2.93
C LYS A 408 44.79 -2.57 -2.86
N ASP A 409 44.97 -3.62 -2.07
CA ASP A 409 43.96 -4.67 -1.88
C ASP A 409 42.70 -4.14 -1.19
N PHE A 410 42.87 -3.19 -0.26
CA PHE A 410 41.76 -2.51 0.38
C PHE A 410 40.99 -1.61 -0.59
N ALA A 411 41.70 -0.79 -1.38
CA ALA A 411 41.11 0.11 -2.36
C ALA A 411 40.30 -0.67 -3.41
N LYS A 412 40.83 -1.78 -3.93
CA LYS A 412 40.12 -2.66 -4.86
C LYS A 412 38.81 -3.17 -4.28
N ARG A 413 38.85 -3.77 -3.08
CA ARG A 413 37.66 -4.25 -2.38
C ARG A 413 36.66 -3.14 -2.07
N TYR A 414 37.14 -1.95 -1.71
CA TYR A 414 36.31 -0.77 -1.48
C TYR A 414 35.53 -0.39 -2.74
N TYR A 415 36.20 -0.24 -3.88
CA TYR A 415 35.53 0.11 -5.13
C TYR A 415 34.55 -0.95 -5.60
N ASP A 416 34.87 -2.24 -5.41
CA ASP A 416 33.97 -3.34 -5.69
C ASP A 416 32.70 -3.26 -4.84
N GLU A 417 32.82 -3.00 -3.53
CA GLU A 417 31.66 -2.82 -2.65
C GLU A 417 30.84 -1.55 -2.98
N VAL A 418 31.49 -0.45 -3.37
CA VAL A 418 30.81 0.77 -3.83
C VAL A 418 29.98 0.51 -5.09
N ASP A 419 30.56 -0.20 -6.06
CA ASP A 419 29.87 -0.51 -7.32
C ASP A 419 28.77 -1.57 -7.12
N ASN A 420 28.96 -2.51 -6.20
CA ASN A 420 27.94 -3.44 -5.72
C ASN A 420 26.76 -2.73 -5.04
N ALA A 421 27.05 -1.74 -4.18
CA ALA A 421 26.01 -0.93 -3.54
C ALA A 421 25.16 -0.15 -4.55
N LYS A 422 25.77 0.39 -5.61
CA LYS A 422 25.04 1.05 -6.71
C LYS A 422 24.06 0.09 -7.41
N LYS A 423 24.37 -1.21 -7.44
CA LYS A 423 23.52 -2.28 -7.99
C LYS A 423 22.52 -2.85 -6.97
N GLY A 424 22.58 -2.45 -5.70
CA GLY A 424 21.69 -2.91 -4.62
C GLY A 424 22.19 -4.13 -3.85
N ILE A 425 23.43 -4.56 -4.10
CA ILE A 425 24.12 -5.63 -3.37
C ILE A 425 24.79 -5.03 -2.13
N ILE A 426 24.66 -5.70 -0.99
CA ILE A 426 25.34 -5.31 0.24
C ILE A 426 25.99 -6.57 0.82
N SER A 427 27.33 -6.60 0.77
CA SER A 427 28.15 -7.61 1.46
C SER A 427 28.19 -7.35 2.97
N ALA A 428 28.21 -6.07 3.37
CA ALA A 428 28.41 -5.61 4.74
C ALA A 428 29.72 -6.12 5.37
N ASN A 429 30.76 -6.28 4.54
CA ASN A 429 32.08 -6.74 4.99
C ASN A 429 33.01 -5.54 5.24
N LEU A 430 33.23 -4.71 4.21
CA LEU A 430 34.06 -3.51 4.32
C LEU A 430 33.23 -2.24 4.60
N LEU A 431 32.10 -2.11 3.92
CA LEU A 431 31.17 -0.99 4.04
C LEU A 431 29.95 -1.36 4.88
N ILE A 432 29.67 -0.57 5.91
CA ILE A 432 28.52 -0.75 6.79
C ILE A 432 27.53 0.43 6.68
N PRO A 433 26.21 0.18 6.78
CA PRO A 433 25.22 1.25 6.78
C PRO A 433 25.23 2.03 8.10
N CYS A 434 25.14 3.36 8.01
CA CYS A 434 25.14 4.28 9.16
C CYS A 434 24.06 3.96 10.21
N GLY A 435 22.80 3.72 9.81
CA GLY A 435 21.73 3.30 10.72
C GLY A 435 21.22 4.34 11.74
N LYS A 436 21.82 5.55 11.79
CA LYS A 436 21.37 6.67 12.65
C LYS A 436 20.04 7.24 12.18
N ASN A 437 19.22 7.76 13.09
CA ASN A 437 17.98 8.47 12.74
C ASN A 437 18.31 9.74 11.95
N THR A 438 17.59 9.97 10.86
CA THR A 438 17.68 11.24 10.13
C THR A 438 16.85 12.31 10.86
N PRO A 439 17.30 13.57 10.92
CA PRO A 439 16.56 14.62 11.61
C PRO A 439 15.45 15.22 10.72
N HIS A 440 14.55 16.00 11.33
CA HIS A 440 13.49 16.71 10.61
C HIS A 440 14.04 17.90 9.83
N LYS A 441 13.54 18.11 8.60
CA LYS A 441 13.96 19.23 7.75
C LYS A 441 13.75 20.61 8.42
N ASN A 442 12.59 20.83 9.04
CA ASN A 442 12.26 22.14 9.64
C ASN A 442 13.23 22.57 10.75
N GLY A 443 13.79 21.62 11.50
CA GLY A 443 14.79 21.94 12.53
C GLY A 443 16.23 21.97 12.02
N ASN A 444 16.44 21.79 10.71
CA ASN A 444 17.75 21.67 10.06
C ASN A 444 17.75 22.43 8.72
N LYS A 445 17.11 23.62 8.71
CA LYS A 445 17.04 24.47 7.51
C LYS A 445 18.43 24.96 7.11
N SER A 446 19.25 25.38 8.08
CA SER A 446 20.61 25.85 7.85
C SER A 446 21.47 24.80 7.14
N GLU A 447 21.37 23.51 7.49
CA GLU A 447 22.07 22.44 6.77
C GLU A 447 21.55 22.21 5.34
N LEU A 448 20.25 22.40 5.11
CA LEU A 448 19.66 22.31 3.77
C LEU A 448 20.11 23.48 2.87
N VAL A 449 20.12 24.69 3.42
CA VAL A 449 20.61 25.89 2.74
C VAL A 449 22.12 25.78 2.52
N SER A 450 22.88 25.27 3.49
CA SER A 450 24.31 24.99 3.35
C SER A 450 24.58 24.07 2.15
N ALA A 451 23.82 22.98 2.02
CA ALA A 451 23.93 22.06 0.89
C ALA A 451 23.55 22.70 -0.46
N LEU A 452 22.71 23.73 -0.46
CA LEU A 452 22.29 24.47 -1.65
C LEU A 452 23.44 25.36 -2.18
N PHE A 453 24.08 26.11 -1.28
CA PHE A 453 25.17 27.04 -1.61
C PHE A 453 26.56 26.38 -1.63
N GLY A 454 26.69 25.17 -1.06
CA GLY A 454 27.98 24.47 -0.99
C GLY A 454 28.96 25.12 -0.01
N ARG A 455 28.45 25.81 1.02
CA ARG A 455 29.19 26.44 2.11
C ARG A 455 28.44 26.20 3.42
N HIS A 456 29.13 26.19 4.55
CA HIS A 456 28.46 26.08 5.85
C HIS A 456 27.76 27.39 6.19
N ILE A 457 26.45 27.33 6.37
CA ILE A 457 25.56 28.44 6.70
C ILE A 457 25.00 28.15 8.08
N THR A 458 25.22 29.06 9.03
CA THR A 458 24.76 28.89 10.41
C THR A 458 23.27 29.19 10.54
N ASN A 459 22.69 28.89 11.71
CA ASN A 459 21.31 29.29 12.00
C ASN A 459 21.17 30.82 12.03
N ASP A 460 22.19 31.53 12.53
CA ASP A 460 22.16 33.00 12.63
C ASP A 460 22.23 33.63 11.24
N ASP A 461 23.07 33.10 10.34
CA ASP A 461 23.10 33.52 8.93
C ASP A 461 21.72 33.37 8.27
N LEU A 462 21.06 32.24 8.54
CA LEU A 462 19.73 31.97 7.99
C LEU A 462 18.67 32.91 8.57
N VAL A 463 18.66 33.16 9.88
CA VAL A 463 17.74 34.10 10.52
C VAL A 463 17.94 35.51 9.96
N ASN A 464 19.19 35.92 9.74
CA ASN A 464 19.53 37.20 9.12
C ASN A 464 18.98 37.28 7.69
N LEU A 465 19.12 36.22 6.89
CA LEU A 465 18.54 36.15 5.54
C LEU A 465 17.01 36.20 5.56
N GLU A 466 16.37 35.44 6.46
CA GLU A 466 14.90 35.43 6.61
C GLU A 466 14.38 36.83 6.99
N LYS A 467 15.07 37.53 7.90
CA LYS A 467 14.78 38.92 8.27
C LYS A 467 14.96 39.87 7.10
N PHE A 468 16.08 39.79 6.37
CA PHE A 468 16.31 40.60 5.17
C PHE A 468 15.19 40.43 4.15
N MET A 469 14.80 39.20 3.84
CA MET A 469 13.73 38.92 2.88
C MET A 469 12.34 39.37 3.36
N LEU A 470 12.11 39.44 4.66
CA LEU A 470 10.86 39.94 5.25
C LEU A 470 10.75 41.47 5.16
N GLU A 471 11.85 42.18 5.44
CA GLU A 471 11.90 43.63 5.51
C GLU A 471 12.03 44.30 4.13
N ASN A 472 12.57 43.60 3.13
CA ASN A 472 12.86 44.16 1.81
C ASN A 472 11.89 43.70 0.71
N LYS A 473 11.76 44.50 -0.35
CA LYS A 473 11.00 44.18 -1.57
C LYS A 473 11.94 43.96 -2.76
N ILE A 474 11.49 43.20 -3.76
CA ILE A 474 12.28 42.90 -4.96
C ILE A 474 12.16 44.03 -5.99
N LYS A 475 10.91 44.39 -6.34
CA LYS A 475 10.56 45.46 -7.28
C LYS A 475 9.13 45.93 -6.98
N GLY A 476 8.94 47.23 -6.78
CA GLY A 476 7.64 47.78 -6.33
C GLY A 476 7.16 47.10 -5.04
N ASN A 477 5.89 46.68 -5.00
CA ASN A 477 5.31 45.99 -3.84
C ASN A 477 5.60 44.47 -3.80
N LYS A 478 6.34 43.90 -4.76
CA LYS A 478 6.59 42.46 -4.81
C LYS A 478 7.54 42.02 -3.70
N SER A 479 7.06 41.17 -2.79
CA SER A 479 7.84 40.57 -1.70
C SER A 479 8.60 39.32 -2.15
N TYR A 480 9.64 38.94 -1.41
CA TYR A 480 10.37 37.68 -1.63
C TYR A 480 9.46 36.46 -1.48
N LYS A 481 8.64 36.42 -0.42
CA LYS A 481 7.65 35.37 -0.20
C LYS A 481 6.73 35.21 -1.42
N GLY A 482 6.15 36.30 -1.91
CA GLY A 482 5.26 36.26 -3.07
C GLY A 482 5.96 35.80 -4.36
N PHE A 483 7.23 36.17 -4.57
CA PHE A 483 8.01 35.65 -5.70
C PHE A 483 8.22 34.12 -5.63
N PHE A 484 8.60 33.60 -4.47
CA PHE A 484 8.82 32.16 -4.30
C PHE A 484 7.52 31.35 -4.36
N GLU A 485 6.39 31.91 -3.88
CA GLU A 485 5.07 31.31 -3.99
C GLU A 485 4.63 31.19 -5.45
N ASP A 486 4.73 32.27 -6.23
CA ASP A 486 4.45 32.27 -7.68
C ASP A 486 5.32 31.25 -8.41
N LEU A 487 6.62 31.24 -8.14
CA LEU A 487 7.57 30.32 -8.75
C LEU A 487 7.18 28.85 -8.48
N ASN A 488 6.81 28.54 -7.24
CA ASN A 488 6.36 27.20 -6.86
C ASN A 488 5.01 26.85 -7.47
N GLN A 489 4.09 27.81 -7.59
CA GLN A 489 2.80 27.60 -8.24
C GLN A 489 2.97 27.31 -9.72
N LEU A 490 3.80 28.06 -10.44
CA LEU A 490 4.11 27.82 -11.85
C LEU A 490 4.76 26.45 -12.06
N LYS A 491 5.73 26.07 -11.23
CA LYS A 491 6.37 24.75 -11.26
C LYS A 491 5.35 23.62 -11.05
N LYS A 492 4.38 23.80 -10.15
CA LYS A 492 3.29 22.84 -9.91
C LYS A 492 2.29 22.78 -11.07
N SER A 493 1.93 23.93 -11.64
CA SER A 493 0.99 24.04 -12.76
C SER A 493 1.53 23.41 -14.04
N TYR A 494 2.80 23.67 -14.36
CA TYR A 494 3.44 23.17 -15.58
C TYR A 494 4.11 21.80 -15.40
N GLN A 495 4.32 21.34 -14.17
CA GLN A 495 4.98 20.06 -13.85
C GLN A 495 6.27 19.86 -14.67
N ASN A 496 6.41 18.72 -15.35
CA ASN A 496 7.58 18.39 -16.16
C ASN A 496 7.79 19.36 -17.35
N GLY A 497 6.76 20.12 -17.74
CA GLY A 497 6.84 21.13 -18.80
C GLY A 497 7.40 22.48 -18.35
N PHE A 498 7.63 22.69 -17.05
CA PHE A 498 8.00 24.00 -16.51
C PHE A 498 9.30 24.56 -17.12
N TYR A 499 10.38 23.79 -17.09
CA TYR A 499 11.67 24.22 -17.65
C TYR A 499 11.64 24.38 -19.18
N HIS A 500 10.80 23.62 -19.88
CA HIS A 500 10.58 23.82 -21.31
C HIS A 500 9.90 25.16 -21.61
N LYS A 501 9.00 25.61 -20.73
CA LYS A 501 8.34 26.91 -20.86
C LYS A 501 9.28 28.07 -20.54
N LEU A 502 10.22 27.90 -19.63
CA LEU A 502 11.26 28.90 -19.33
C LEU A 502 12.19 29.14 -20.52
N ASN A 503 12.51 28.08 -21.26
CA ASN A 503 13.43 28.12 -22.40
C ASN A 503 12.75 28.38 -23.75
N SER A 504 11.47 28.75 -23.78
CA SER A 504 10.72 29.00 -25.01
C SER A 504 11.07 30.38 -25.60
N ASP A 505 11.37 30.45 -26.89
CA ASP A 505 11.64 31.72 -27.60
C ASP A 505 10.42 32.66 -27.59
N GLU A 506 9.22 32.09 -27.56
CA GLU A 506 7.96 32.83 -27.38
C GLU A 506 7.34 32.48 -26.02
N ILE A 507 7.48 33.39 -25.05
CA ILE A 507 6.84 33.26 -23.74
C ILE A 507 5.51 34.00 -23.82
N GLY A 508 4.40 33.27 -23.87
CA GLY A 508 3.04 33.84 -23.86
C GLY A 508 2.47 34.08 -22.45
N ASP A 509 3.05 33.43 -21.44
CA ASP A 509 2.58 33.50 -20.05
C ASP A 509 3.20 34.69 -19.31
N LYS A 510 2.36 35.59 -18.81
CA LYS A 510 2.77 36.81 -18.10
C LYS A 510 3.49 36.50 -16.79
N ASP A 511 3.12 35.44 -16.10
CA ASP A 511 3.70 35.07 -14.81
C ASP A 511 5.11 34.50 -15.01
N ILE A 512 5.32 33.72 -16.08
CA ILE A 512 6.66 33.26 -16.47
C ILE A 512 7.55 34.44 -16.83
N LYS A 513 7.05 35.42 -17.60
CA LYS A 513 7.81 36.64 -17.90
C LYS A 513 8.21 37.39 -16.62
N SER A 514 7.29 37.51 -15.67
CA SER A 514 7.56 38.16 -14.38
C SER A 514 8.67 37.44 -13.61
N ILE A 515 8.63 36.11 -13.54
CA ILE A 515 9.71 35.31 -12.92
C ILE A 515 11.06 35.57 -13.62
N LEU A 516 11.08 35.55 -14.96
CA LEU A 516 12.31 35.76 -15.74
C LEU A 516 12.88 37.17 -15.58
N GLU A 517 12.03 38.17 -15.40
CA GLU A 517 12.45 39.55 -15.14
C GLU A 517 13.03 39.72 -13.73
N LEU A 518 12.44 39.04 -12.74
CA LEU A 518 12.75 39.26 -11.31
C LEU A 518 13.86 38.36 -10.78
N TYR A 519 14.05 37.15 -11.30
CA TYR A 519 15.03 36.20 -10.75
C TYR A 519 16.48 36.72 -10.67
N PRO A 520 17.00 37.52 -11.63
CA PRO A 520 18.38 37.99 -11.55
C PRO A 520 18.53 38.99 -10.39
N LYS A 521 17.52 39.85 -10.19
CA LYS A 521 17.47 40.81 -9.09
C LYS A 521 17.41 40.10 -7.74
N VAL A 522 16.60 39.04 -7.63
CA VAL A 522 16.51 38.23 -6.41
C VAL A 522 17.87 37.62 -6.06
N ILE A 523 18.56 37.01 -7.03
CA ILE A 523 19.89 36.41 -6.82
C ILE A 523 20.92 37.47 -6.41
N GLN A 524 20.95 38.61 -7.11
CA GLN A 524 21.88 39.71 -6.81
C GLN A 524 21.63 40.31 -5.42
N ASN A 525 20.37 40.58 -5.07
CA ASN A 525 20.02 41.14 -3.75
C ASN A 525 20.44 40.20 -2.61
N ILE A 526 20.19 38.89 -2.74
CA ILE A 526 20.58 37.90 -1.73
C ILE A 526 22.10 37.84 -1.59
N SER A 527 22.82 37.82 -2.72
CA SER A 527 24.29 37.75 -2.72
C SER A 527 24.93 39.03 -2.16
N ASN A 528 24.35 40.20 -2.45
CA ASN A 528 24.81 41.50 -1.95
C ASN A 528 24.54 41.68 -0.46
N HIS A 529 23.44 41.10 0.05
CA HIS A 529 23.13 41.15 1.49
C HIS A 529 24.21 40.44 2.32
N ASN A 530 24.65 39.26 1.90
CA ASN A 530 25.74 38.55 2.52
C ASN A 530 26.40 37.60 1.50
N GLN A 531 27.71 37.77 1.31
CA GLN A 531 28.52 37.00 0.37
C GLN A 531 28.54 35.49 0.65
N ILE A 532 28.11 35.05 1.86
CA ILE A 532 27.95 33.63 2.16
C ILE A 532 26.87 32.96 1.28
N PHE A 533 25.89 33.71 0.78
CA PHE A 533 24.81 33.27 -0.10
C PHE A 533 25.09 33.53 -1.59
N GLU A 534 26.36 33.53 -1.98
CA GLU A 534 26.78 33.70 -3.38
C GLU A 534 26.36 32.49 -4.23
N PHE A 535 25.63 32.75 -5.32
CA PHE A 535 25.23 31.73 -6.28
C PHE A 535 26.39 31.42 -7.24
N LYS A 536 26.76 30.13 -7.37
CA LYS A 536 27.93 29.71 -8.18
C LYS A 536 27.72 29.81 -9.69
N THR A 537 26.48 29.82 -10.15
CA THR A 537 26.13 29.77 -11.57
C THR A 537 25.97 31.18 -12.14
N PRO A 538 26.62 31.49 -13.28
CA PRO A 538 26.44 32.77 -13.97
C PRO A 538 24.96 33.03 -14.30
N LEU A 539 24.58 34.31 -14.31
CA LEU A 539 23.23 34.77 -14.69
C LEU A 539 23.12 34.88 -16.22
N ASP A 540 23.17 33.74 -16.90
CA ASP A 540 23.02 33.63 -18.36
C ASP A 540 21.91 32.63 -18.76
N GLN A 541 21.56 32.63 -20.04
CA GLN A 541 20.50 31.78 -20.58
C GLN A 541 20.82 30.29 -20.48
N ASN A 542 22.11 29.91 -20.54
CA ASN A 542 22.54 28.52 -20.44
C ASN A 542 22.34 27.96 -19.02
N ASN A 543 22.38 28.82 -18.01
CA ASN A 543 22.24 28.47 -16.60
C ASN A 543 20.87 28.80 -16.00
N LEU A 544 19.92 29.32 -16.80
CA LEU A 544 18.59 29.74 -16.36
C LEU A 544 17.87 28.66 -15.54
N ASN A 545 17.77 27.44 -16.07
CA ASN A 545 17.08 26.33 -15.39
C ASN A 545 17.72 26.01 -14.03
N THR A 546 19.05 26.07 -13.97
CA THR A 546 19.81 25.81 -12.75
C THR A 546 19.57 26.90 -11.70
N ASN A 547 19.66 28.17 -12.11
CA ASN A 547 19.39 29.34 -11.25
C ASN A 547 17.97 29.34 -10.70
N ILE A 548 16.97 29.09 -11.55
CA ILE A 548 15.56 29.01 -11.16
C ILE A 548 15.33 27.81 -10.22
N ASN A 549 15.98 26.68 -10.46
CA ASN A 549 15.90 25.53 -9.55
C ASN A 549 16.52 25.80 -8.19
N TYR A 550 17.64 26.54 -8.12
CA TYR A 550 18.24 26.99 -6.87
C TYR A 550 17.29 27.89 -6.08
N LEU A 551 16.72 28.90 -6.72
CA LEU A 551 15.74 29.79 -6.09
C LEU A 551 14.49 29.03 -5.62
N SER A 552 13.94 28.15 -6.45
CA SER A 552 12.79 27.33 -6.06
C SER A 552 13.09 26.50 -4.81
N GLN A 553 14.26 25.85 -4.73
CA GLN A 553 14.66 25.10 -3.54
C GLN A 553 14.87 25.98 -2.31
N LEU A 554 15.47 27.17 -2.47
CA LEU A 554 15.63 28.13 -1.37
C LEU A 554 14.27 28.56 -0.80
N GLY A 555 13.33 28.93 -1.67
CA GLY A 555 11.97 29.28 -1.29
C GLY A 555 11.22 28.13 -0.61
N GLU A 556 11.37 26.90 -1.10
CA GLU A 556 10.81 25.69 -0.47
C GLU A 556 11.42 25.43 0.93
N ILE A 557 12.70 25.76 1.17
CA ILE A 557 13.33 25.57 2.49
C ILE A 557 12.89 26.66 3.48
N ILE A 558 12.82 27.91 3.02
CA ILE A 558 12.51 29.06 3.88
C ILE A 558 11.01 29.12 4.20
N TYR A 559 10.14 29.09 3.18
CA TYR A 559 8.73 29.44 3.29
C TYR A 559 7.75 28.26 3.29
N ASP A 560 8.13 27.07 2.80
CA ASP A 560 7.21 25.94 2.77
C ASP A 560 7.12 25.23 4.13
N GLU A 561 6.15 25.61 4.95
CA GLU A 561 5.86 24.95 6.22
C GLU A 561 5.44 23.47 6.07
N LYS A 562 5.11 23.01 4.85
CA LYS A 562 4.77 21.61 4.54
C LYS A 562 6.01 20.73 4.39
N ASN A 563 7.23 21.27 4.46
CA ASN A 563 8.49 20.51 4.43
C ASN A 563 8.76 19.67 5.71
N ARG A 564 7.73 19.16 6.39
CA ARG A 564 7.76 18.46 7.71
C ARG A 564 8.42 17.07 7.70
N GLY A 565 9.00 16.65 6.57
CA GLY A 565 9.65 15.35 6.39
C GLY A 565 10.99 15.23 7.12
N PHE A 566 11.64 14.09 6.91
CA PHE A 566 13.00 13.83 7.37
C PHE A 566 14.02 14.13 6.27
N LEU A 567 15.25 14.46 6.66
CA LEU A 567 16.40 14.41 5.75
C LEU A 567 16.62 12.96 5.26
N LYS A 568 17.29 12.81 4.12
CA LYS A 568 17.70 11.48 3.63
C LYS A 568 18.90 10.91 4.39
N THR A 569 19.74 11.78 4.93
CA THR A 569 20.98 11.48 5.66
C THR A 569 20.91 12.04 7.08
N CYS A 570 21.72 11.51 8.00
CA CYS A 570 21.88 12.11 9.33
C CYS A 570 22.68 13.43 9.21
N LYS A 571 22.60 14.30 10.23
CA LYS A 571 23.27 15.61 10.23
C LYS A 571 24.76 15.52 9.87
N CYS A 572 25.49 14.60 10.50
CA CYS A 572 26.92 14.36 10.21
C CYS A 572 27.18 14.01 8.74
N HIS A 573 26.37 13.15 8.12
CA HIS A 573 26.54 12.79 6.71
C HIS A 573 26.03 13.85 5.72
N THR A 574 25.13 14.74 6.16
CA THR A 574 24.76 15.92 5.38
C THR A 574 25.95 16.87 5.28
N LEU A 575 26.60 17.18 6.41
CA LEU A 575 27.81 18.01 6.46
C LEU A 575 29.00 17.35 5.76
N GLU A 576 29.17 16.05 5.91
CA GLU A 576 30.24 15.33 5.20
C GLU A 576 30.07 15.42 3.67
N ASN A 577 28.84 15.25 3.16
CA ASN A 577 28.58 15.42 1.73
C ASN A 577 28.68 16.88 1.26
N LEU A 578 28.48 17.86 2.15
CA LEU A 578 28.72 19.27 1.87
C LEU A 578 30.21 19.49 1.59
N ILE A 579 31.08 19.04 2.50
CA ILE A 579 32.54 19.15 2.37
C ILE A 579 33.00 18.50 1.07
N ARG A 580 32.56 17.27 0.81
CA ARG A 580 32.91 16.51 -0.41
C ARG A 580 32.51 17.23 -1.70
N SER A 581 31.39 17.95 -1.70
CA SER A 581 30.90 18.66 -2.89
C SER A 581 31.71 19.92 -3.22
N GLY A 582 32.46 20.47 -2.25
CA GLY A 582 33.35 21.62 -2.42
C GLY A 582 32.67 22.94 -2.81
N SER A 583 33.41 24.05 -2.73
CA SER A 583 32.91 25.40 -3.08
C SER A 583 33.10 25.73 -4.57
N LYS A 584 34.20 25.32 -5.22
CA LYS A 584 34.45 25.54 -6.66
C LYS A 584 34.44 24.24 -7.46
N THR A 585 35.21 23.25 -7.02
CA THR A 585 35.30 21.90 -7.59
C THR A 585 34.94 20.87 -6.52
N ALA A 586 34.33 19.75 -6.92
CA ALA A 586 34.03 18.67 -5.99
C ALA A 586 35.34 18.05 -5.50
N ILE A 587 35.53 17.99 -4.18
CA ILE A 587 36.73 17.44 -3.53
C ILE A 587 36.69 15.91 -3.58
N CYS A 588 35.52 15.34 -3.30
CA CYS A 588 35.29 13.90 -3.39
C CYS A 588 33.91 13.63 -3.97
N THR A 589 33.71 12.40 -4.45
CA THR A 589 32.37 11.90 -4.70
C THR A 589 31.55 11.84 -3.41
N ARG A 590 30.23 12.06 -3.54
CA ARG A 590 29.28 11.91 -2.43
C ARG A 590 29.32 10.48 -1.91
N LEU A 591 29.12 10.33 -0.60
CA LEU A 591 29.17 9.02 0.06
C LEU A 591 28.19 8.02 -0.60
N PRO A 592 28.62 6.76 -0.78
CA PRO A 592 27.74 5.71 -1.28
C PRO A 592 26.57 5.47 -0.32
N SER A 593 25.44 5.03 -0.85
CA SER A 593 24.24 4.76 -0.04
C SER A 593 23.49 3.53 -0.54
N ASN A 594 22.84 2.84 0.39
CA ASN A 594 21.97 1.73 0.05
C ASN A 594 20.60 2.21 -0.50
N SER A 595 20.03 1.43 -1.40
CA SER A 595 18.64 1.53 -1.85
C SER A 595 17.66 1.55 -0.67
N ALA A 596 16.94 2.66 -0.52
CA ALA A 596 15.94 2.83 0.52
C ALA A 596 14.73 1.92 0.29
N ARG A 597 14.05 1.59 1.38
CA ARG A 597 12.74 0.92 1.33
C ARG A 597 11.73 1.77 0.56
N LEU A 598 10.86 1.12 -0.23
CA LEU A 598 9.81 1.82 -0.95
C LEU A 598 8.73 2.35 0.01
N ILE A 599 8.22 3.56 -0.28
CA ILE A 599 7.12 4.18 0.48
C ILE A 599 5.80 3.42 0.25
N ASN A 600 5.59 2.92 -0.98
CA ASN A 600 4.40 2.13 -1.30
C ASN A 600 4.48 0.74 -0.66
N GLY A 601 3.80 0.58 0.47
CA GLY A 601 3.75 -0.68 1.22
C GLY A 601 3.10 -1.84 0.47
N LYS A 602 2.26 -1.61 -0.55
CA LYS A 602 1.67 -2.67 -1.37
C LYS A 602 2.72 -3.31 -2.28
N ILE A 603 3.48 -2.47 -3.00
CA ILE A 603 4.61 -2.92 -3.84
C ILE A 603 5.66 -3.62 -2.98
N GLU A 604 5.99 -3.06 -1.81
CA GLU A 604 6.96 -3.70 -0.89
C GLU A 604 6.51 -5.11 -0.47
N MET A 605 5.23 -5.32 -0.19
CA MET A 605 4.68 -6.64 0.13
C MET A 605 4.69 -7.59 -1.08
N TYR A 606 4.39 -7.06 -2.27
CA TYR A 606 4.49 -7.78 -3.53
C TYR A 606 5.92 -8.27 -3.80
N LEU A 607 6.91 -7.38 -3.75
CA LEU A 607 8.32 -7.73 -3.97
C LEU A 607 8.82 -8.75 -2.94
N ASN A 608 8.40 -8.61 -1.67
CA ASN A 608 8.75 -9.58 -0.64
C ASN A 608 8.17 -10.97 -0.92
N ARG A 609 6.93 -11.02 -1.42
CA ARG A 609 6.29 -12.28 -1.82
C ARG A 609 6.98 -12.88 -3.04
N LEU A 610 7.23 -12.10 -4.08
CA LEU A 610 7.93 -12.53 -5.29
C LEU A 610 9.31 -13.13 -4.95
N ALA A 611 10.12 -12.39 -4.20
CA ALA A 611 11.44 -12.83 -3.76
C ALA A 611 11.39 -14.12 -2.91
N TYR A 612 10.43 -14.24 -2.00
CA TYR A 612 10.25 -15.44 -1.19
C TYR A 612 9.94 -16.68 -2.05
N GLU A 613 9.06 -16.54 -3.03
CA GLU A 613 8.64 -17.65 -3.90
C GLU A 613 9.77 -18.08 -4.83
N ILE A 614 10.49 -17.13 -5.46
CA ILE A 614 11.70 -17.43 -6.23
C ILE A 614 12.73 -18.16 -5.35
N SER A 615 13.01 -17.61 -4.17
CA SER A 615 13.98 -18.21 -3.25
C SER A 615 13.59 -19.61 -2.78
N THR A 616 12.31 -19.98 -2.82
CA THR A 616 11.80 -21.29 -2.41
C THR A 616 11.79 -22.28 -3.59
N ALA A 617 11.59 -21.79 -4.82
CA ALA A 617 11.56 -22.60 -6.03
C ALA A 617 12.94 -23.14 -6.48
N ILE A 618 14.04 -22.53 -6.02
CA ILE A 618 15.40 -23.04 -6.23
C ILE A 618 15.53 -24.42 -5.56
N GLU A 619 16.11 -25.40 -6.24
CA GLU A 619 16.32 -26.73 -5.64
C GLU A 619 17.48 -26.70 -4.64
N THR A 620 17.36 -27.46 -3.55
CA THR A 620 18.38 -27.49 -2.49
C THR A 620 19.72 -27.99 -3.00
N GLU A 621 19.72 -28.94 -3.94
CA GLU A 621 20.94 -29.43 -4.60
C GLU A 621 21.62 -28.33 -5.42
N SER A 622 20.82 -27.48 -6.07
CA SER A 622 21.30 -26.28 -6.76
C SER A 622 21.84 -25.20 -5.82
N LEU A 623 21.96 -25.43 -4.51
CA LEU A 623 22.58 -24.51 -3.55
C LEU A 623 23.88 -25.06 -2.95
N LYS A 624 24.22 -26.33 -3.21
CA LYS A 624 25.44 -26.96 -2.70
C LYS A 624 26.64 -26.60 -3.58
N ASP A 625 27.77 -26.38 -2.93
CA ASP A 625 29.09 -26.15 -3.57
C ASP A 625 29.13 -24.99 -4.60
N ILE A 626 28.23 -24.02 -4.44
CA ILE A 626 28.21 -22.81 -5.28
C ILE A 626 29.19 -21.78 -4.73
N LYS A 627 29.99 -21.21 -5.63
CA LYS A 627 30.84 -20.05 -5.30
C LYS A 627 30.19 -18.71 -5.66
N ARG A 628 29.33 -18.67 -6.69
CA ARG A 628 28.71 -17.44 -7.18
C ARG A 628 27.24 -17.60 -7.57
N ILE A 629 26.44 -16.59 -7.22
CA ILE A 629 25.06 -16.43 -7.67
C ILE A 629 24.93 -15.15 -8.51
N ASN A 630 24.55 -15.31 -9.79
CA ASN A 630 24.29 -14.24 -10.74
C ASN A 630 22.79 -13.94 -10.80
N ILE A 631 22.35 -12.74 -10.40
CA ILE A 631 20.95 -12.32 -10.47
C ILE A 631 20.77 -11.30 -11.59
N ASN A 632 20.06 -11.69 -12.64
CA ASN A 632 19.82 -10.85 -13.82
C ASN A 632 18.33 -10.46 -13.87
N VAL A 633 18.03 -9.16 -13.95
CA VAL A 633 16.65 -8.66 -13.89
C VAL A 633 16.39 -7.70 -15.04
N GLU A 634 15.38 -8.01 -15.86
CA GLU A 634 14.74 -7.03 -16.74
C GLU A 634 13.41 -6.55 -16.12
N MET A 635 12.84 -5.46 -16.63
CA MET A 635 11.48 -5.06 -16.28
C MET A 635 10.91 -4.14 -17.35
N ASN A 636 9.89 -4.58 -18.08
CA ASN A 636 9.10 -3.67 -18.93
C ASN A 636 8.24 -2.74 -18.07
N LYS A 637 8.65 -1.48 -17.92
CA LYS A 637 7.99 -0.48 -17.07
C LYS A 637 6.51 -0.27 -17.39
N PHE A 638 6.13 -0.25 -18.67
CA PHE A 638 4.75 0.01 -19.06
C PHE A 638 3.84 -1.17 -18.72
N SER A 639 4.27 -2.38 -19.08
CA SER A 639 3.55 -3.62 -18.72
C SER A 639 3.44 -3.78 -17.21
N PHE A 640 4.53 -3.51 -16.48
CA PHE A 640 4.55 -3.55 -15.02
C PHE A 640 3.54 -2.57 -14.41
N GLU A 641 3.53 -1.30 -14.82
CA GLU A 641 2.63 -0.29 -14.27
C GLU A 641 1.15 -0.61 -14.55
N ASN A 642 0.81 -1.06 -15.77
CA ASN A 642 -0.57 -1.44 -16.11
C ASN A 642 -1.05 -2.63 -15.28
N ASN A 643 -0.26 -3.69 -15.22
CA ASN A 643 -0.59 -4.89 -14.43
C ASN A 643 -0.62 -4.56 -12.93
N ALA A 644 0.26 -3.68 -12.44
CA ALA A 644 0.26 -3.24 -11.05
C ALA A 644 -1.00 -2.43 -10.70
N TYR A 645 -1.55 -1.66 -11.64
CA TYR A 645 -2.83 -0.99 -11.48
C TYR A 645 -3.98 -2.00 -11.40
N ASP A 646 -4.01 -2.99 -12.29
CA ASP A 646 -5.03 -4.04 -12.30
C ASP A 646 -5.04 -4.86 -11.01
N LEU A 647 -3.86 -5.09 -10.43
CA LEU A 647 -3.67 -5.72 -9.12
C LEU A 647 -3.87 -4.75 -7.94
N LYS A 648 -4.27 -3.51 -8.20
CA LYS A 648 -4.52 -2.45 -7.20
C LYS A 648 -3.30 -2.12 -6.33
N LEU A 649 -2.08 -2.35 -6.85
CA LEU A 649 -0.81 -2.01 -6.23
C LEU A 649 -0.50 -0.51 -6.35
N ILE A 650 -0.93 0.12 -7.45
CA ILE A 650 -0.79 1.55 -7.74
C ILE A 650 -2.12 2.19 -8.17
N SER A 651 -2.17 3.53 -8.23
CA SER A 651 -3.30 4.31 -8.74
C SER A 651 -3.23 4.48 -10.27
N LYS A 652 -4.38 4.74 -10.91
CA LYS A 652 -4.50 4.94 -12.36
C LYS A 652 -3.73 6.20 -12.77
N ARG A 653 -2.79 6.10 -13.71
CA ARG A 653 -2.22 7.28 -14.40
C ARG A 653 -3.17 7.74 -15.51
N GLN A 654 -3.12 9.02 -15.86
CA GLN A 654 -3.79 9.52 -17.07
C GLN A 654 -3.26 8.76 -18.29
N LYS A 655 -4.15 8.36 -19.21
CA LYS A 655 -3.75 7.70 -20.45
C LYS A 655 -2.79 8.60 -21.24
N PRO A 656 -1.69 8.08 -21.79
CA PRO A 656 -0.87 8.84 -22.73
C PRO A 656 -1.68 9.18 -24.00
N LYS A 657 -1.29 10.27 -24.69
CA LYS A 657 -1.90 10.74 -25.94
C LYS A 657 -1.72 9.69 -27.06
N ASP A 658 -2.70 9.60 -27.96
CA ASP A 658 -2.61 8.83 -29.20
C ASP A 658 -1.37 9.26 -30.01
N LEU A 659 -0.59 8.30 -30.49
CA LEU A 659 0.60 8.50 -31.33
C LEU A 659 0.22 8.31 -32.81
N ILE A 660 1.01 8.84 -33.73
CA ILE A 660 0.82 8.65 -35.19
C ILE A 660 1.98 7.81 -35.70
N CYS A 661 1.69 6.75 -36.44
CA CYS A 661 2.71 5.89 -37.05
C CYS A 661 3.49 6.65 -38.14
N PRO A 662 4.82 6.72 -38.08
CA PRO A 662 5.66 7.46 -39.02
C PRO A 662 5.61 6.92 -40.45
N TYR A 663 5.27 5.63 -40.62
CA TYR A 663 5.32 4.95 -41.91
C TYR A 663 3.94 4.81 -42.57
N SER A 664 2.86 4.85 -41.79
CA SER A 664 1.50 4.61 -42.31
C SER A 664 0.47 5.69 -41.96
N GLY A 665 0.82 6.68 -41.12
CA GLY A 665 -0.12 7.72 -40.68
C GLY A 665 -1.21 7.24 -39.71
N GLN A 666 -1.34 5.93 -39.49
CA GLN A 666 -2.35 5.38 -38.60
C GLN A 666 -2.13 5.85 -37.15
N LYS A 667 -3.21 6.21 -36.47
CA LYS A 667 -3.19 6.43 -35.02
C LYS A 667 -2.90 5.11 -34.30
N ILE A 668 -1.82 5.10 -33.54
CA ILE A 668 -1.38 3.98 -32.71
C ILE A 668 -1.39 4.40 -31.24
N ASP A 669 -1.66 3.45 -30.37
CA ASP A 669 -1.49 3.58 -28.93
C ASP A 669 -0.31 2.71 -28.47
N LEU A 670 -0.03 2.74 -27.17
CA LEU A 670 1.10 1.98 -26.61
C LEU A 670 0.89 0.46 -26.61
N THR A 671 -0.32 -0.03 -26.94
CA THR A 671 -0.63 -1.47 -27.00
C THR A 671 -0.46 -2.07 -28.39
N ASN A 672 -0.43 -1.22 -29.44
CA ASN A 672 -0.19 -1.63 -30.82
C ASN A 672 1.00 -0.89 -31.48
N CYS A 673 1.85 -0.22 -30.69
CA CYS A 673 3.13 0.33 -31.13
C CYS A 673 4.28 -0.69 -30.96
N GLU A 674 5.13 -0.78 -31.98
CA GLU A 674 6.48 -1.35 -31.95
C GLU A 674 7.55 -0.27 -32.16
N TYR A 675 8.71 -0.42 -31.53
CA TYR A 675 9.86 0.44 -31.80
C TYR A 675 10.68 -0.12 -32.95
N ASP A 676 10.66 0.57 -34.09
CA ASP A 676 11.53 0.27 -35.22
C ASP A 676 12.88 0.99 -35.10
N HIS A 677 13.90 0.43 -35.76
CA HIS A 677 15.19 1.06 -35.96
C HIS A 677 15.20 1.85 -37.27
N ILE A 678 15.40 3.16 -37.16
CA ILE A 678 15.49 4.05 -38.33
C ILE A 678 16.61 3.58 -39.25
N LEU A 679 17.80 3.38 -38.69
CA LEU A 679 18.94 2.75 -39.35
C LEU A 679 18.94 1.23 -39.06
N PRO A 680 18.89 0.38 -40.11
CA PRO A 680 18.84 -1.07 -39.96
C PRO A 680 20.06 -1.64 -39.24
N ARG A 681 19.81 -2.53 -38.28
CA ARG A 681 20.86 -3.23 -37.50
C ARG A 681 21.74 -4.16 -38.32
N SER A 682 21.25 -4.63 -39.47
CA SER A 682 22.01 -5.51 -40.37
C SER A 682 23.30 -4.88 -40.90
N LYS A 683 23.43 -3.54 -40.82
CA LYS A 683 24.61 -2.80 -41.31
C LYS A 683 25.55 -2.35 -40.19
N ALA A 684 25.03 -1.97 -39.02
CA ALA A 684 25.80 -1.62 -37.82
C ALA A 684 24.91 -1.59 -36.56
N LEU A 685 25.46 -1.94 -35.40
CA LEU A 685 24.73 -1.95 -34.13
C LEU A 685 24.75 -0.58 -33.42
N TYR A 686 23.76 0.27 -33.72
CA TYR A 686 23.56 1.55 -33.03
C TYR A 686 22.51 1.44 -31.92
N ASN A 687 22.95 1.09 -30.71
CA ASN A 687 22.10 0.97 -29.52
C ASN A 687 21.81 2.35 -28.91
N SER A 688 20.98 3.15 -29.59
CA SER A 688 20.62 4.53 -29.22
C SER A 688 19.10 4.72 -29.29
N LYS A 689 18.53 5.50 -28.36
CA LYS A 689 17.11 5.91 -28.43
C LYS A 689 16.81 6.87 -29.58
N ALA A 690 17.82 7.57 -30.08
CA ALA A 690 17.70 8.40 -31.27
C ALA A 690 17.40 7.54 -32.50
N ASN A 691 17.90 6.30 -32.53
CA ASN A 691 17.66 5.35 -33.61
C ASN A 691 16.31 4.61 -33.49
N LEU A 692 15.55 4.82 -32.41
CA LEU A 692 14.25 4.17 -32.19
C LEU A 692 13.09 5.12 -32.52
N ILE A 693 12.08 4.59 -33.22
CA ILE A 693 10.85 5.31 -33.55
C ILE A 693 9.61 4.42 -33.39
N CYS A 694 8.54 4.93 -32.78
CA CYS A 694 7.30 4.17 -32.56
C CYS A 694 6.54 4.03 -33.88
N SER A 695 6.24 2.80 -34.30
CA SER A 695 5.50 2.49 -35.53
C SER A 695 4.49 1.35 -35.31
N SER A 696 3.55 1.14 -36.23
CA SER A 696 2.67 -0.03 -36.17
C SER A 696 3.43 -1.28 -36.61
N SER A 697 3.13 -2.44 -36.01
CA SER A 697 3.76 -3.73 -36.36
C SER A 697 3.69 -4.02 -37.87
N THR A 698 2.56 -3.71 -38.52
CA THR A 698 2.36 -3.92 -39.95
C THR A 698 3.27 -3.05 -40.81
N ALA A 699 3.38 -1.76 -40.49
CA ALA A 699 4.21 -0.83 -41.25
C ALA A 699 5.72 -1.05 -40.99
N ASN A 700 6.07 -1.45 -39.76
CA ASN A 700 7.41 -1.88 -39.39
C ASN A 700 7.87 -3.08 -40.23
N LEU A 701 7.03 -4.12 -40.31
CA LEU A 701 7.27 -5.30 -41.13
C LEU A 701 7.45 -4.96 -42.61
N GLN A 702 6.65 -4.03 -43.14
CA GLN A 702 6.75 -3.57 -44.54
C GLN A 702 8.06 -2.82 -44.81
N LYS A 703 8.49 -1.94 -43.90
CA LYS A 703 9.79 -1.24 -44.03
C LYS A 703 10.96 -2.23 -43.99
N GLY A 704 10.94 -3.20 -43.07
CA GLY A 704 12.00 -4.19 -42.91
C GLY A 704 13.39 -3.55 -42.77
N ASN A 705 14.39 -4.11 -43.47
CA ASN A 705 15.78 -3.62 -43.45
C ASN A 705 16.04 -2.46 -44.44
N GLN A 706 15.00 -1.83 -44.99
CA GLN A 706 15.18 -0.71 -45.93
C GLN A 706 15.53 0.58 -45.18
N ASN A 707 16.33 1.44 -45.82
CA ASN A 707 16.59 2.79 -45.32
C ASN A 707 15.50 3.72 -45.87
N TYR A 708 14.71 4.30 -44.99
CA TYR A 708 13.76 5.33 -45.36
C TYR A 708 14.45 6.70 -45.30
N THR A 709 14.02 7.61 -46.17
CA THR A 709 14.36 9.03 -46.10
C THR A 709 13.19 9.84 -45.53
N LEU A 710 13.39 11.16 -45.35
CA LEU A 710 12.33 12.03 -44.83
C LEU A 710 11.10 12.03 -45.75
N GLU A 711 11.30 11.87 -47.05
CA GLU A 711 10.26 11.76 -48.08
C GLU A 711 9.45 10.46 -47.99
N ASN A 712 9.97 9.43 -47.32
CA ASN A 712 9.26 8.17 -47.10
C ASN A 712 8.38 8.19 -45.83
N LEU A 713 8.45 9.24 -45.02
CA LEU A 713 7.61 9.39 -43.83
C LEU A 713 6.21 9.85 -44.24
N HIS A 714 5.18 9.33 -43.56
CA HIS A 714 3.80 9.64 -43.89
C HIS A 714 3.45 11.10 -43.56
N GLN A 715 2.65 11.73 -44.41
CA GLN A 715 2.28 13.14 -44.31
C GLN A 715 1.62 13.47 -42.96
N ASP A 716 0.60 12.72 -42.52
CA ASP A 716 -0.05 12.93 -41.22
C ASP A 716 0.92 12.90 -40.02
N TYR A 717 1.97 12.09 -40.09
CA TYR A 717 3.01 12.05 -39.06
C TYR A 717 3.86 13.33 -39.11
N LEU A 718 4.31 13.71 -40.31
CA LEU A 718 5.09 14.93 -40.53
C LEU A 718 4.32 16.18 -40.11
N GLU A 719 3.03 16.31 -40.49
CA GLU A 719 2.17 17.43 -40.09
C GLU A 719 2.03 17.53 -38.56
N SER A 720 1.97 16.39 -37.87
CA SER A 720 1.95 16.37 -36.41
C SER A 720 3.23 16.92 -35.80
N ILE A 721 4.39 16.67 -36.42
CA ILE A 721 5.68 17.24 -36.03
C ILE A 721 5.74 18.72 -36.39
N TYR A 722 5.31 19.08 -37.59
CA TYR A 722 5.30 20.47 -38.08
C TYR A 722 4.50 21.37 -37.14
N LYS A 723 3.37 20.88 -36.62
CA LYS A 723 2.59 21.58 -35.60
C LYS A 723 3.33 21.75 -34.27
N ILE A 724 4.17 20.79 -33.88
CA ILE A 724 4.98 20.86 -32.65
C ILE A 724 6.10 21.89 -32.80
N ILE A 725 6.78 21.89 -33.95
CA ILE A 725 7.95 22.75 -34.21
C ILE A 725 7.60 24.05 -34.96
N LYS A 726 6.31 24.28 -35.25
CA LYS A 726 5.73 25.46 -35.92
C LYS A 726 6.29 25.75 -37.32
N ILE A 727 6.40 24.74 -38.16
CA ILE A 727 6.82 24.88 -39.58
C ILE A 727 5.70 24.42 -40.52
N LYS A 728 5.87 24.62 -41.84
CA LYS A 728 4.81 24.37 -42.83
C LYS A 728 5.09 23.23 -43.80
N ASN A 729 6.35 22.92 -44.07
CA ASN A 729 6.72 21.98 -45.14
C ASN A 729 8.04 21.25 -44.84
N LEU A 730 8.38 20.31 -45.73
CA LEU A 730 9.56 19.46 -45.61
C LEU A 730 10.89 20.22 -45.74
N ASP A 731 10.94 21.29 -46.54
CA ASP A 731 12.17 22.06 -46.74
C ASP A 731 12.51 22.90 -45.51
N GLU A 732 11.50 23.53 -44.90
CA GLU A 732 11.62 24.15 -43.57
C GLU A 732 12.05 23.13 -42.52
N PHE A 733 11.61 21.86 -42.65
CA PHE A 733 12.00 20.80 -41.72
C PHE A 733 13.46 20.39 -41.88
N LYS A 734 13.95 20.28 -43.13
CA LYS A 734 15.37 20.03 -43.42
C LYS A 734 16.25 21.14 -42.85
N HIS A 735 15.87 22.40 -43.06
CA HIS A 735 16.59 23.55 -42.48
C HIS A 735 16.57 23.53 -40.94
N PHE A 736 15.43 23.19 -40.33
CA PHE A 736 15.32 23.01 -38.89
C PHE A 736 16.26 21.92 -38.36
N ILE A 737 16.34 20.78 -39.06
CA ILE A 737 17.26 19.69 -38.69
C ILE A 737 18.71 20.18 -38.74
N ASP A 738 19.11 20.88 -39.81
CA ASP A 738 20.46 21.39 -40.00
C ASP A 738 20.87 22.41 -38.93
N ASP A 739 20.00 23.36 -38.61
CA ASP A 739 20.22 24.36 -37.54
C ASP A 739 20.43 23.70 -36.17
N LYS A 740 19.53 22.78 -35.78
CA LYS A 740 19.58 22.18 -34.44
C LYS A 740 20.71 21.16 -34.30
N ILE A 741 21.02 20.37 -35.33
CA ILE A 741 22.14 19.41 -35.28
C ILE A 741 23.48 20.13 -35.21
N LYS A 742 23.65 21.26 -35.91
CA LYS A 742 24.88 22.07 -35.87
C LYS A 742 25.25 22.49 -34.45
N ASN A 743 24.27 22.76 -33.59
CA ASN A 743 24.48 23.26 -32.23
C ASN A 743 24.76 22.17 -31.17
N ILE A 744 24.66 20.88 -31.51
CA ILE A 744 24.99 19.80 -30.57
C ILE A 744 26.52 19.66 -30.42
N ASP A 745 27.05 19.88 -29.21
CA ASP A 745 28.46 19.64 -28.86
C ASP A 745 28.72 18.16 -28.56
N ILE A 746 29.48 17.50 -29.42
CA ILE A 746 29.80 16.07 -29.35
C ILE A 746 30.60 15.73 -28.07
N ASN A 747 31.48 16.62 -27.61
CA ASN A 747 32.34 16.37 -26.45
C ASN A 747 31.58 16.43 -25.12
N LYS A 748 30.43 17.14 -25.11
CA LYS A 748 29.54 17.27 -23.94
C LYS A 748 28.30 16.39 -24.05
N PHE A 749 28.10 15.72 -25.18
CA PHE A 749 26.97 14.85 -25.40
C PHE A 749 27.03 13.64 -24.43
N THR A 750 25.96 13.43 -23.67
CA THR A 750 25.91 12.39 -22.63
C THR A 750 24.92 11.26 -22.95
N ASN A 751 23.71 11.61 -23.40
CA ASN A 751 22.71 10.69 -23.95
C ASN A 751 21.61 11.47 -24.70
N TYR A 752 20.81 10.77 -25.49
CA TYR A 752 19.69 11.34 -26.27
C TYR A 752 18.64 12.07 -25.42
N ASP A 753 18.27 11.51 -24.26
CA ASP A 753 17.21 12.08 -23.40
C ASP A 753 17.61 13.44 -22.79
N ASN A 754 18.91 13.74 -22.73
CA ASN A 754 19.44 15.00 -22.21
C ASN A 754 19.43 16.16 -23.24
N LEU A 755 19.11 15.88 -24.51
CA LEU A 755 18.87 16.92 -25.51
C LEU A 755 17.51 17.58 -25.28
N ASN A 756 17.35 18.84 -25.69
CA ASN A 756 16.03 19.48 -25.64
C ASN A 756 15.07 18.85 -26.67
N SER A 757 13.76 19.09 -26.56
CA SER A 757 12.76 18.44 -27.42
C SER A 757 12.96 18.72 -28.92
N PHE A 758 13.44 19.92 -29.27
CA PHE A 758 13.70 20.28 -30.66
C PHE A 758 14.96 19.59 -31.19
N GLU A 759 16.02 19.52 -30.40
CA GLU A 759 17.23 18.76 -30.70
C GLU A 759 16.96 17.25 -30.78
N GLN A 760 16.11 16.69 -29.92
CA GLN A 760 15.69 15.29 -29.97
C GLN A 760 14.95 14.99 -31.28
N ILE A 761 14.02 15.86 -31.67
CA ILE A 761 13.31 15.76 -32.95
C ILE A 761 14.32 15.85 -34.09
N ALA A 762 15.19 16.86 -34.10
CA ALA A 762 16.19 17.07 -35.14
C ALA A 762 17.15 15.88 -35.25
N LEU A 763 17.70 15.38 -34.14
CA LEU A 763 18.64 14.26 -34.13
C LEU A 763 18.01 12.96 -34.60
N ARG A 764 16.78 12.65 -34.18
CA ARG A 764 16.07 11.46 -34.66
C ARG A 764 15.78 11.57 -36.16
N HIS A 765 15.34 12.74 -36.63
CA HIS A 765 14.93 12.91 -38.03
C HIS A 765 16.12 13.13 -38.98
N ALA A 766 17.26 13.60 -38.48
CA ALA A 766 18.52 13.63 -39.22
C ALA A 766 18.95 12.24 -39.71
N LEU A 767 18.56 11.16 -39.02
CA LEU A 767 18.83 9.79 -39.44
C LEU A 767 18.09 9.40 -40.73
N PHE A 768 16.98 10.08 -41.06
CA PHE A 768 16.29 9.95 -42.34
C PHE A 768 16.86 10.90 -43.42
N TYR A 769 17.72 11.86 -43.05
CA TYR A 769 18.24 12.87 -43.98
C TYR A 769 19.56 12.45 -44.64
N LYS A 770 19.58 11.25 -45.22
CA LYS A 770 20.79 10.58 -45.72
C LYS A 770 21.50 11.42 -46.80
N GLY A 771 22.83 11.53 -46.70
CA GLY A 771 23.66 12.31 -47.64
C GLY A 771 23.90 13.77 -47.20
N SER A 772 23.28 14.23 -46.11
CA SER A 772 23.53 15.56 -45.53
C SER A 772 24.70 15.56 -44.53
N ASN A 773 25.26 16.75 -44.27
CA ASN A 773 26.23 16.94 -43.17
C ASN A 773 25.61 16.62 -41.80
N SER A 774 24.31 16.92 -41.64
CA SER A 774 23.57 16.63 -40.41
C SER A 774 23.40 15.14 -40.15
N PHE A 775 23.23 14.32 -41.19
CA PHE A 775 23.24 12.86 -41.07
C PHE A 775 24.58 12.32 -40.57
N ASN A 776 25.70 12.82 -41.10
CA ASN A 776 27.04 12.41 -40.66
C ASN A 776 27.29 12.76 -39.19
N LYS A 777 26.93 13.97 -38.78
CA LYS A 777 27.04 14.39 -37.37
C LYS A 777 26.09 13.60 -36.47
N ALA A 778 24.87 13.32 -36.91
CA ALA A 778 23.93 12.48 -36.18
C ALA A 778 24.47 11.06 -35.98
N LEU A 779 25.15 10.48 -36.98
CA LEU A 779 25.82 9.18 -36.87
C LEU A 779 26.97 9.16 -35.85
N GLU A 780 27.76 10.23 -35.77
CA GLU A 780 28.80 10.37 -34.74
C GLU A 780 28.19 10.42 -33.33
N ILE A 781 27.14 11.22 -33.14
CA ILE A 781 26.39 11.30 -31.88
C ILE A 781 25.78 9.93 -31.54
N LEU A 782 25.24 9.21 -32.53
CA LEU A 782 24.64 7.88 -32.37
C LEU A 782 25.66 6.83 -31.85
N LYS A 783 26.93 6.93 -32.26
CA LYS A 783 28.01 6.05 -31.79
C LYS A 783 28.36 6.30 -30.31
N LEU A 784 28.18 7.53 -29.85
CA LEU A 784 28.39 7.93 -28.46
C LEU A 784 27.17 7.62 -27.57
N ASP A 785 25.96 7.70 -28.13
CA ASP A 785 24.70 7.43 -27.43
C ASP A 785 24.47 5.94 -27.20
N ARG A 786 25.16 5.37 -26.20
CA ARG A 786 24.91 4.01 -25.74
C ARG A 786 23.69 3.99 -24.83
N ILE A 787 22.71 3.12 -25.10
CA ILE A 787 21.65 2.75 -24.15
C ILE A 787 22.33 2.25 -22.87
N LYS A 788 22.46 3.14 -21.89
CA LYS A 788 22.95 2.79 -20.56
C LYS A 788 21.84 2.02 -19.88
N THR A 789 22.14 0.83 -19.37
CA THR A 789 21.13 0.07 -18.63
C THR A 789 20.84 0.75 -17.31
N HIS A 790 19.69 1.44 -17.23
CA HIS A 790 19.25 2.10 -16.01
C HIS A 790 18.45 1.12 -15.15
N SER A 791 18.92 0.89 -13.93
CA SER A 791 18.19 0.16 -12.91
C SER A 791 17.27 1.09 -12.14
N ASN A 792 15.99 0.73 -12.01
CA ASN A 792 15.06 1.53 -11.22
C ASN A 792 15.08 1.12 -9.73
N GLY A 793 14.53 1.99 -8.87
CA GLY A 793 14.51 1.73 -7.42
C GLY A 793 13.73 0.48 -7.01
N THR A 794 12.71 0.08 -7.79
CA THR A 794 11.90 -1.12 -7.55
C THR A 794 12.71 -2.41 -7.79
N GLN A 795 13.45 -2.48 -8.90
CA GLN A 795 14.32 -3.62 -9.25
C GLN A 795 15.45 -3.77 -8.22
N LYS A 796 16.13 -2.67 -7.84
CA LYS A 796 17.16 -2.68 -6.79
C LYS A 796 16.60 -3.19 -5.46
N ARG A 797 15.42 -2.71 -5.07
CA ARG A 797 14.75 -3.16 -3.85
C ARG A 797 14.38 -4.65 -3.90
N PHE A 798 13.88 -5.12 -5.04
CA PHE A 798 13.56 -6.53 -5.26
C PHE A 798 14.80 -7.43 -5.09
N VAL A 799 15.89 -7.11 -5.79
CA VAL A 799 17.15 -7.86 -5.71
C VAL A 799 17.69 -7.89 -4.28
N ASN A 800 17.67 -6.76 -3.57
CA ASN A 800 18.09 -6.68 -2.18
C ASN A 800 17.28 -7.65 -1.29
N ILE A 801 15.96 -7.72 -1.48
CA ILE A 801 15.11 -8.66 -0.74
C ILE A 801 15.39 -10.11 -1.16
N LEU A 802 15.58 -10.39 -2.46
CA LEU A 802 15.87 -11.73 -2.97
C LEU A 802 17.19 -12.28 -2.41
N ILE A 803 18.26 -11.49 -2.43
CA ILE A 803 19.55 -11.85 -1.83
C ILE A 803 19.35 -12.18 -0.34
N GLN A 804 18.60 -11.35 0.40
CA GLN A 804 18.32 -11.63 1.81
C GLN A 804 17.57 -12.96 1.99
N LYS A 805 16.58 -13.26 1.14
CA LYS A 805 15.82 -14.52 1.20
C LYS A 805 16.68 -15.74 0.90
N ILE A 806 17.60 -15.63 -0.05
CA ILE A 806 18.56 -16.69 -0.37
C ILE A 806 19.52 -16.89 0.80
N LYS A 807 20.11 -15.83 1.36
CA LYS A 807 20.97 -15.89 2.55
C LYS A 807 20.24 -16.53 3.75
N ASP A 808 19.00 -16.11 4.02
CA ASP A 808 18.16 -16.70 5.07
C ASP A 808 17.90 -18.20 4.84
N ARG A 809 17.83 -18.63 3.57
CA ARG A 809 17.62 -20.04 3.19
C ARG A 809 18.90 -20.86 3.34
N LEU A 810 20.05 -20.35 2.89
CA LEU A 810 21.35 -20.99 3.06
C LEU A 810 21.67 -21.24 4.54
N ALA A 811 21.45 -20.21 5.38
CA ALA A 811 21.63 -20.32 6.83
C ALA A 811 20.73 -21.41 7.46
N LYS A 812 19.49 -21.56 6.99
CA LYS A 812 18.58 -22.62 7.46
C LYS A 812 18.98 -24.02 7.01
N LEU A 813 19.69 -24.12 5.89
CA LEU A 813 20.18 -25.38 5.34
C LEU A 813 21.58 -25.75 5.84
N ASN A 814 22.18 -24.93 6.72
CA ASN A 814 23.57 -25.07 7.18
C ASN A 814 24.58 -25.13 6.02
N LEU A 815 24.33 -24.41 4.93
CA LEU A 815 25.26 -24.27 3.80
C LEU A 815 26.13 -23.02 3.98
N SER A 816 27.33 -23.02 3.38
CA SER A 816 28.27 -21.89 3.46
C SER A 816 27.63 -20.58 3.03
N SER A 817 27.92 -19.51 3.78
CA SER A 817 27.48 -18.15 3.48
C SER A 817 28.44 -17.38 2.57
N ASP A 818 29.62 -17.94 2.28
CA ASP A 818 30.68 -17.30 1.47
C ASP A 818 30.40 -17.45 -0.02
N ILE A 819 29.23 -16.95 -0.44
CA ILE A 819 28.78 -16.93 -1.82
C ILE A 819 28.90 -15.50 -2.36
N GLU A 820 29.57 -15.36 -3.49
CA GLU A 820 29.63 -14.10 -4.23
C GLU A 820 28.29 -13.84 -4.93
N PHE A 821 27.72 -12.64 -4.76
CA PHE A 821 26.53 -12.23 -5.50
C PHE A 821 26.94 -11.24 -6.59
N SER A 822 26.50 -11.49 -7.82
CA SER A 822 26.60 -10.55 -8.93
C SER A 822 25.21 -10.19 -9.42
N VAL A 823 24.99 -8.93 -9.80
CA VAL A 823 23.68 -8.44 -10.24
C VAL A 823 23.82 -7.66 -11.53
N ASN A 824 22.98 -8.00 -12.52
CA ASN A 824 22.83 -7.24 -13.74
C ASN A 824 21.37 -6.81 -13.93
N PHE A 825 21.19 -5.55 -14.32
CA PHE A 825 19.90 -5.09 -14.82
C PHE A 825 20.01 -5.03 -16.33
N ILE A 826 18.99 -5.51 -17.04
CA ILE A 826 18.94 -5.58 -18.51
C ILE A 826 17.78 -4.71 -18.99
N ASN A 827 18.00 -3.93 -20.06
CA ASN A 827 16.94 -3.12 -20.65
C ASN A 827 15.97 -4.04 -21.40
N ALA A 828 14.68 -3.91 -21.13
CA ALA A 828 13.60 -4.65 -21.79
C ALA A 828 13.62 -4.48 -23.32
N GLU A 829 14.03 -3.31 -23.82
CA GLU A 829 14.17 -3.04 -25.26
C GLU A 829 15.23 -3.96 -25.92
N LEU A 830 16.32 -4.25 -25.21
CA LEU A 830 17.38 -5.13 -25.70
C LEU A 830 16.91 -6.59 -25.73
N VAL A 831 16.24 -7.03 -24.67
CA VAL A 831 15.62 -8.37 -24.59
C VAL A 831 14.63 -8.56 -25.73
N SER A 832 13.74 -7.58 -25.93
CA SER A 832 12.76 -7.61 -27.02
C SER A 832 13.43 -7.68 -28.38
N ALA A 833 14.51 -6.94 -28.60
CA ALA A 833 15.15 -6.89 -29.90
C ALA A 833 15.94 -8.16 -30.21
N ILE A 834 16.59 -8.77 -29.22
CA ILE A 834 17.23 -10.08 -29.37
C ILE A 834 16.18 -11.14 -29.66
N ARG A 835 15.03 -11.11 -28.97
CA ARG A 835 13.93 -12.02 -29.26
C ARG A 835 13.43 -11.89 -30.70
N ASN A 836 13.32 -10.65 -31.20
CA ASN A 836 12.92 -10.39 -32.58
C ASN A 836 13.96 -10.87 -33.61
N GLU A 837 15.26 -10.81 -33.27
CA GLU A 837 16.33 -11.34 -34.12
C GLU A 837 16.27 -12.87 -34.17
N LEU A 838 16.20 -13.52 -33.00
CA LEU A 838 16.02 -14.97 -32.90
C LEU A 838 14.74 -15.44 -33.60
N SER A 839 13.67 -14.64 -33.57
CA SER A 839 12.40 -15.01 -34.21
C SER A 839 12.43 -15.05 -35.75
N LYS A 840 13.49 -14.51 -36.37
CA LYS A 840 13.68 -14.61 -37.83
C LYS A 840 14.11 -16.01 -38.24
N GLU A 841 14.88 -16.67 -37.38
CA GLU A 841 15.34 -18.04 -37.56
C GLU A 841 14.31 -19.04 -37.02
N ASP A 842 13.63 -18.69 -35.92
CA ASP A 842 12.61 -19.50 -35.27
C ASP A 842 11.33 -18.69 -35.00
N LYS A 843 10.33 -18.83 -35.86
CA LYS A 843 9.06 -18.08 -35.77
C LYS A 843 8.31 -18.30 -34.45
N GLU A 844 8.55 -19.39 -33.71
CA GLU A 844 7.89 -19.63 -32.41
C GLU A 844 8.30 -18.62 -31.34
N LEU A 845 9.44 -17.94 -31.52
CA LEU A 845 9.91 -16.91 -30.59
C LEU A 845 9.23 -15.55 -30.80
N GLN A 846 8.42 -15.39 -31.85
CA GLN A 846 7.70 -14.14 -32.12
C GLN A 846 6.71 -13.81 -30.98
N LYS A 847 6.69 -12.55 -30.54
CA LYS A 847 5.78 -12.12 -29.46
C LYS A 847 4.34 -12.01 -29.98
N ALA A 848 3.42 -12.71 -29.32
CA ALA A 848 1.99 -12.52 -29.52
C ALA A 848 1.48 -11.21 -28.89
N LYS A 849 0.35 -10.70 -29.40
CA LYS A 849 -0.31 -9.47 -28.88
C LYS A 849 -0.74 -9.62 -27.42
N ILE A 850 -1.19 -10.81 -27.03
CA ILE A 850 -1.45 -11.18 -25.65
C ILE A 850 -0.43 -12.26 -25.30
N GLN A 851 0.45 -11.96 -24.36
CA GLN A 851 1.50 -12.88 -23.95
C GLN A 851 0.96 -13.89 -22.94
N ASP A 852 1.28 -15.16 -23.18
CA ASP A 852 1.01 -16.24 -22.24
C ASP A 852 2.09 -16.31 -21.15
N SER A 853 1.95 -17.26 -20.22
CA SER A 853 2.93 -17.46 -19.13
C SER A 853 4.30 -17.92 -19.63
N HIS A 854 4.34 -18.66 -20.74
CA HIS A 854 5.58 -19.18 -21.30
C HIS A 854 6.42 -18.07 -21.96
N SER A 855 5.77 -17.12 -22.63
CA SER A 855 6.42 -15.95 -23.24
C SER A 855 7.26 -15.16 -22.24
N HIS A 856 6.83 -15.03 -20.99
CA HIS A 856 7.61 -14.37 -19.94
C HIS A 856 8.86 -15.18 -19.53
N CYS A 857 8.77 -16.51 -19.59
CA CYS A 857 9.91 -17.39 -19.32
C CYS A 857 10.94 -17.37 -20.45
N ILE A 858 10.49 -17.21 -21.71
CA ILE A 858 11.37 -16.95 -22.86
C ILE A 858 12.10 -15.63 -22.68
N ASP A 859 11.42 -14.57 -22.26
CA ASP A 859 12.08 -13.29 -21.98
C ASP A 859 13.13 -13.44 -20.85
N ALA A 860 12.82 -14.22 -19.81
CA ALA A 860 13.78 -14.55 -18.75
C ALA A 860 14.99 -15.41 -19.21
N SER A 861 14.83 -16.32 -20.18
CA SER A 861 15.97 -17.04 -20.77
C SER A 861 16.81 -16.17 -21.69
N ILE A 862 16.20 -15.21 -22.40
CA ILE A 862 16.93 -14.22 -23.20
C ILE A 862 17.71 -13.26 -22.29
N VAL A 863 17.20 -12.95 -21.10
CA VAL A 863 17.96 -12.24 -20.05
C VAL A 863 19.25 -13.00 -19.70
N PHE A 864 19.18 -14.32 -19.50
CA PHE A 864 20.37 -15.16 -19.30
C PHE A 864 21.31 -15.13 -20.51
N TYR A 865 20.75 -15.28 -21.70
CA TYR A 865 21.49 -15.29 -22.96
C TYR A 865 22.30 -14.00 -23.15
N TYR A 866 21.65 -12.86 -22.95
CA TYR A 866 22.29 -11.55 -23.07
C TYR A 866 23.33 -11.30 -21.98
N ALA A 867 23.06 -11.72 -20.74
CA ALA A 867 24.00 -11.56 -19.64
C ALA A 867 25.30 -12.33 -19.86
N ASN A 868 25.28 -13.39 -20.65
CA ASN A 868 26.42 -14.23 -21.01
C ASN A 868 26.95 -13.94 -22.43
N SER A 869 26.86 -12.68 -22.87
CA SER A 869 27.38 -12.22 -24.16
C SER A 869 28.51 -11.21 -23.96
N LYS A 870 29.50 -11.23 -24.86
CA LYS A 870 30.59 -10.26 -24.95
C LYS A 870 30.41 -9.39 -26.20
N LEU A 871 30.80 -8.11 -26.10
CA LEU A 871 30.91 -7.23 -27.25
C LEU A 871 32.27 -7.47 -27.92
N ILE A 872 32.26 -7.71 -29.23
CA ILE A 872 33.49 -7.79 -30.03
C ILE A 872 33.87 -6.35 -30.38
N ASN A 873 35.07 -5.92 -29.99
CA ASN A 873 35.61 -4.60 -30.33
C ASN A 873 36.08 -4.55 -31.80
N ASN A 874 35.15 -4.73 -32.75
CA ASN A 874 35.36 -4.48 -34.17
C ASN A 874 34.39 -3.37 -34.65
N SER A 875 34.69 -2.74 -35.78
CA SER A 875 33.93 -1.61 -36.34
C SER A 875 32.45 -1.90 -36.66
N LYS A 876 32.00 -3.16 -36.48
CA LYS A 876 30.63 -3.63 -36.75
C LYS A 876 29.79 -3.84 -35.49
N GLY A 877 30.36 -3.78 -34.28
CA GLY A 877 29.61 -3.89 -33.03
C GLY A 877 28.94 -5.24 -32.80
N GLN A 878 29.51 -6.33 -33.32
CA GLN A 878 28.98 -7.68 -33.17
C GLN A 878 29.10 -8.18 -31.72
N ARG A 879 28.16 -9.04 -31.29
CA ARG A 879 28.22 -9.71 -29.99
C ARG A 879 28.53 -11.19 -30.17
N GLU A 880 29.44 -11.68 -29.35
CA GLU A 880 29.72 -13.10 -29.20
C GLU A 880 28.89 -13.61 -28.02
N PHE A 881 28.06 -14.61 -28.26
CA PHE A 881 27.27 -15.25 -27.21
C PHE A 881 27.99 -16.52 -26.75
N LYS A 882 28.05 -16.72 -25.43
CA LYS A 882 28.72 -17.88 -24.84
C LYS A 882 28.01 -19.21 -25.14
N TYR A 883 26.70 -19.17 -25.31
CA TYR A 883 25.86 -20.36 -25.51
C TYR A 883 25.14 -20.26 -26.84
N ASP A 884 24.73 -21.39 -27.42
CA ASP A 884 23.69 -21.41 -28.44
C ASP A 884 22.32 -21.20 -27.76
N TYR A 885 21.49 -20.30 -28.31
CA TYR A 885 20.15 -20.05 -27.77
C TYR A 885 19.29 -21.33 -27.75
N ASN A 886 19.43 -22.22 -28.73
CA ASN A 886 18.66 -23.46 -28.79
C ASN A 886 18.94 -24.38 -27.58
N HIS A 887 20.16 -24.37 -27.06
CA HIS A 887 20.53 -25.15 -25.87
C HIS A 887 20.00 -24.54 -24.56
N ILE A 888 19.73 -23.24 -24.52
CA ILE A 888 19.18 -22.54 -23.34
C ILE A 888 17.68 -22.28 -23.43
N ARG A 889 17.08 -22.40 -24.62
CA ARG A 889 15.65 -22.19 -24.83
C ARG A 889 14.86 -23.05 -23.84
N PRO A 890 13.90 -22.47 -23.10
CA PRO A 890 13.00 -23.22 -22.26
C PRO A 890 12.00 -23.93 -23.17
N GLU A 891 12.04 -25.26 -23.20
CA GLU A 891 11.05 -26.06 -23.94
C GLU A 891 9.67 -25.99 -23.26
N TYR A 892 9.66 -25.94 -21.91
CA TYR A 892 8.46 -25.91 -21.09
C TYR A 892 8.63 -24.91 -19.95
N SER A 893 7.52 -24.37 -19.43
CA SER A 893 7.55 -23.48 -18.26
C SER A 893 6.40 -23.74 -17.30
N ASN A 894 6.72 -23.90 -16.01
CA ASN A 894 5.70 -24.10 -14.99
C ASN A 894 4.98 -22.78 -14.67
N LYS A 895 3.65 -22.73 -14.68
CA LYS A 895 2.90 -21.57 -14.17
C LYS A 895 2.51 -21.77 -12.70
N ILE A 896 3.19 -21.09 -11.78
CA ILE A 896 2.87 -21.15 -10.36
C ILE A 896 1.92 -20.01 -10.00
N THR A 897 0.64 -20.32 -9.81
CA THR A 897 -0.37 -19.34 -9.40
C THR A 897 -0.29 -19.06 -7.91
N MET A 898 -0.06 -17.80 -7.55
CA MET A 898 0.04 -17.36 -6.17
C MET A 898 -1.32 -17.37 -5.48
N GLN A 899 -1.59 -18.44 -4.74
CA GLN A 899 -2.80 -18.53 -3.93
C GLN A 899 -2.62 -17.80 -2.61
N SER A 900 -3.67 -17.11 -2.15
CA SER A 900 -3.79 -16.84 -0.72
C SER A 900 -3.82 -18.20 -0.02
N LYS A 901 -3.05 -18.44 1.06
CA LYS A 901 -3.12 -19.69 1.82
C LYS A 901 -4.57 -19.92 2.26
N LYS A 902 -5.40 -20.60 1.46
CA LYS A 902 -6.87 -20.70 1.68
C LYS A 902 -7.13 -21.53 2.93
N TYR A 903 -6.39 -22.61 3.07
CA TYR A 903 -6.53 -23.58 4.16
C TYR A 903 -5.46 -23.32 5.22
N LEU A 904 -5.91 -22.88 6.39
CA LEU A 904 -5.08 -22.87 7.58
C LEU A 904 -4.89 -24.33 7.99
N GLU A 905 -3.66 -24.81 8.01
CA GLU A 905 -3.26 -25.70 9.10
C GLU A 905 -3.62 -24.94 10.39
N LEU A 906 -4.67 -25.37 11.09
CA LEU A 906 -5.14 -24.74 12.32
C LEU A 906 -4.17 -25.04 13.48
N ASN A 907 -2.86 -24.91 13.26
CA ASN A 907 -1.92 -24.72 14.35
C ASN A 907 -2.30 -23.40 15.02
N SER A 908 -2.54 -23.45 16.34
CA SER A 908 -3.12 -22.40 17.19
C SER A 908 -2.57 -20.98 16.91
N ASN A 909 -1.29 -20.88 16.53
CA ASN A 909 -0.61 -19.61 16.22
C ASN A 909 -1.00 -18.95 14.88
N LYS A 910 -1.56 -19.67 13.90
CA LYS A 910 -1.88 -19.15 12.55
C LYS A 910 -3.33 -18.61 12.43
N ILE A 911 -4.26 -19.02 13.30
CA ILE A 911 -5.70 -18.66 13.28
C ILE A 911 -5.93 -17.15 13.40
N ALA A 912 -5.12 -16.44 14.20
CA ALA A 912 -5.30 -15.02 14.50
C ALA A 912 -5.11 -14.06 13.29
N ARG A 913 -4.68 -14.58 12.13
CA ARG A 913 -4.33 -13.77 10.94
C ARG A 913 -5.43 -13.71 9.88
N LYS A 914 -6.53 -14.47 10.03
CA LYS A 914 -7.67 -14.49 9.08
C LYS A 914 -8.99 -14.06 9.74
N LYS A 915 -9.96 -13.66 8.91
CA LYS A 915 -11.34 -13.38 9.31
C LYS A 915 -12.05 -14.70 9.60
N LEU A 916 -12.50 -14.88 10.84
CA LEU A 916 -13.19 -16.10 11.28
C LEU A 916 -14.72 -16.03 11.14
N PHE A 917 -15.32 -14.86 11.27
CA PHE A 917 -16.77 -14.69 11.12
C PHE A 917 -17.05 -13.44 10.33
N ASP A 918 -18.20 -13.42 9.67
CA ASP A 918 -18.74 -12.21 9.07
C ASP A 918 -19.12 -11.17 10.12
N ASP A 919 -19.25 -9.92 9.66
CA ASP A 919 -19.53 -8.80 10.56
C ASP A 919 -21.04 -8.77 10.94
N GLY A 920 -21.86 -9.59 10.28
CA GLY A 920 -23.29 -9.76 10.55
C GLY A 920 -23.56 -10.50 11.85
N VAL A 921 -24.49 -9.97 12.64
CA VAL A 921 -24.93 -10.57 13.92
C VAL A 921 -26.41 -10.93 13.81
N TYR A 922 -26.74 -12.15 14.18
CA TYR A 922 -28.08 -12.72 14.00
C TYR A 922 -28.79 -12.87 15.34
N SER A 923 -30.09 -12.60 15.36
CA SER A 923 -30.96 -12.95 16.47
C SER A 923 -31.39 -14.40 16.35
N LEU A 924 -31.44 -15.09 17.48
CA LEU A 924 -31.76 -16.51 17.61
C LEU A 924 -33.10 -16.63 18.33
N VAL A 925 -34.06 -17.35 17.75
CA VAL A 925 -35.40 -17.50 18.32
C VAL A 925 -35.88 -18.92 18.12
N TYR A 926 -36.27 -19.60 19.20
CA TYR A 926 -37.04 -20.84 19.09
C TYR A 926 -38.50 -20.47 18.82
N GLU A 927 -38.97 -20.73 17.60
CA GLU A 927 -40.33 -20.37 17.20
C GLU A 927 -41.33 -21.40 17.68
N ASN A 928 -42.46 -20.90 18.17
CA ASN A 928 -43.56 -21.74 18.59
C ASN A 928 -44.51 -21.92 17.41
N THR A 929 -44.35 -23.04 16.71
CA THR A 929 -45.18 -23.38 15.55
C THR A 929 -46.41 -24.18 15.98
N ASN A 930 -47.09 -23.85 17.08
CA ASN A 930 -48.34 -24.50 17.54
C ASN A 930 -48.39 -26.06 17.52
N ILE A 931 -47.23 -26.73 17.41
CA ILE A 931 -47.08 -28.17 17.12
C ILE A 931 -45.83 -28.63 17.88
N LEU A 932 -45.87 -28.59 19.21
CA LEU A 932 -44.99 -29.45 20.00
C LEU A 932 -45.80 -30.69 20.35
N LYS A 933 -45.17 -31.86 20.26
CA LYS A 933 -45.80 -33.09 20.77
C LYS A 933 -45.87 -33.01 22.30
N ASP A 934 -46.85 -33.64 22.93
CA ASP A 934 -47.02 -33.60 24.41
C ASP A 934 -45.74 -33.97 25.16
N LYS A 935 -45.02 -34.98 24.65
CA LYS A 935 -43.72 -35.40 25.17
C LYS A 935 -42.66 -34.28 25.12
N GLU A 936 -42.60 -33.53 24.02
CA GLU A 936 -41.66 -32.41 23.85
C GLU A 936 -42.04 -31.24 24.75
N PHE A 937 -43.34 -30.95 24.87
CA PHE A 937 -43.86 -29.94 25.78
C PHE A 937 -43.49 -30.25 27.24
N ASN A 938 -43.76 -31.47 27.70
CA ASN A 938 -43.43 -31.90 29.07
C ASN A 938 -41.93 -31.83 29.35
N ILE A 939 -41.07 -32.22 28.40
CA ILE A 939 -39.61 -32.06 28.54
C ILE A 939 -39.23 -30.58 28.78
N LEU A 940 -39.83 -29.64 28.04
CA LEU A 940 -39.52 -28.22 28.20
C LEU A 940 -40.10 -27.64 29.49
N LEU A 941 -41.25 -28.16 29.94
CA LEU A 941 -41.90 -27.78 31.20
C LEU A 941 -41.04 -28.24 32.39
N ASP A 942 -40.65 -29.50 32.43
CA ASP A 942 -39.81 -30.09 33.48
C ASP A 942 -38.46 -29.37 33.62
N LEU A 943 -37.90 -28.93 32.49
CA LEU A 943 -36.64 -28.18 32.45
C LEU A 943 -36.82 -26.67 32.69
N GLY A 944 -38.05 -26.19 32.95
CA GLY A 944 -38.35 -24.80 33.22
C GLY A 944 -38.04 -23.85 32.05
N LEU A 945 -38.13 -24.36 30.82
CA LEU A 945 -37.76 -23.66 29.58
C LEU A 945 -38.93 -22.90 28.93
N LEU A 946 -40.16 -23.09 29.44
CA LEU A 946 -41.36 -22.44 28.93
C LEU A 946 -41.73 -21.17 29.71
N HIS A 947 -42.30 -20.20 29.01
CA HIS A 947 -42.86 -18.99 29.61
C HIS A 947 -44.08 -18.50 28.84
N THR A 948 -44.97 -17.79 29.52
CA THR A 948 -46.10 -17.05 28.95
C THR A 948 -45.86 -15.54 29.07
N LYS A 949 -46.77 -14.75 28.52
CA LYS A 949 -46.79 -13.28 28.67
C LYS A 949 -48.08 -12.83 29.34
N GLU A 950 -47.95 -12.28 30.55
CA GLU A 950 -49.05 -11.65 31.28
C GLU A 950 -48.75 -10.15 31.40
N ASN A 951 -49.67 -9.30 30.94
CA ASN A 951 -49.49 -7.84 30.88
C ASN A 951 -48.17 -7.41 30.24
N GLY A 952 -47.70 -8.17 29.24
CA GLY A 952 -46.44 -7.94 28.53
C GLY A 952 -45.17 -8.37 29.27
N LYS A 953 -45.26 -8.82 30.53
CA LYS A 953 -44.13 -9.38 31.31
C LYS A 953 -44.02 -10.88 31.08
N LYS A 954 -42.78 -11.39 31.10
CA LYS A 954 -42.53 -12.83 30.98
C LYS A 954 -42.79 -13.51 32.32
N VAL A 955 -43.67 -14.51 32.33
CA VAL A 955 -43.99 -15.32 33.51
C VAL A 955 -43.67 -16.77 33.19
N ALA A 956 -43.01 -17.47 34.10
CA ALA A 956 -42.68 -18.89 33.91
C ALA A 956 -43.97 -19.73 33.92
N ILE A 957 -44.00 -20.77 33.09
CA ILE A 957 -45.13 -21.70 33.08
C ILE A 957 -44.87 -22.79 34.13
N THR A 958 -45.86 -23.03 34.98
CA THR A 958 -45.88 -24.10 36.01
C THR A 958 -46.76 -25.27 35.55
N SER A 959 -46.78 -26.35 36.34
CA SER A 959 -47.57 -27.57 36.10
C SER A 959 -49.07 -27.33 35.88
N ASP A 960 -49.60 -26.20 36.36
CA ASP A 960 -51.03 -25.90 36.36
C ASP A 960 -51.51 -25.21 35.07
N PHE A 961 -50.64 -25.09 34.06
CA PHE A 961 -50.96 -24.45 32.79
C PHE A 961 -51.85 -25.34 31.91
N LYS A 962 -53.17 -25.14 31.98
CA LYS A 962 -54.17 -25.95 31.27
C LYS A 962 -54.32 -25.60 29.78
N SER A 963 -54.18 -24.33 29.38
CA SER A 963 -54.30 -23.90 27.98
C SER A 963 -53.82 -22.45 27.77
N GLY A 964 -53.14 -22.16 26.65
CA GLY A 964 -52.77 -20.78 26.27
C GLY A 964 -51.53 -20.66 25.38
N LYS A 965 -51.17 -19.43 24.98
CA LYS A 965 -49.94 -19.16 24.21
C LYS A 965 -48.70 -19.26 25.11
N PHE A 966 -47.83 -20.21 24.84
CA PHE A 966 -46.53 -20.34 25.48
C PHE A 966 -45.38 -19.93 24.54
N TYR A 967 -44.17 -19.82 25.09
CA TYR A 967 -42.94 -19.49 24.35
C TYR A 967 -41.75 -20.23 24.95
N ILE A 968 -40.83 -20.67 24.09
CA ILE A 968 -39.57 -21.29 24.51
C ILE A 968 -38.56 -20.20 24.88
N SER A 969 -37.92 -20.32 26.05
CA SER A 969 -36.92 -19.38 26.53
C SER A 969 -35.56 -19.64 25.87
N THR A 970 -35.28 -18.94 24.77
CA THR A 970 -33.99 -19.05 24.05
C THR A 970 -32.76 -18.91 24.95
N HIS A 971 -32.79 -17.98 25.91
CA HIS A 971 -31.66 -17.77 26.83
C HIS A 971 -31.43 -18.98 27.73
N LYS A 972 -32.49 -19.49 28.38
CA LYS A 972 -32.37 -20.65 29.26
C LYS A 972 -31.93 -21.90 28.49
N VAL A 973 -32.45 -22.09 27.27
CA VAL A 973 -32.02 -23.20 26.40
C VAL A 973 -30.52 -23.09 26.14
N PHE A 974 -30.01 -21.93 25.72
CA PHE A 974 -28.58 -21.79 25.45
C PHE A 974 -27.70 -21.87 26.71
N ASP A 975 -28.13 -21.33 27.85
CA ASP A 975 -27.43 -21.54 29.13
C ASP A 975 -27.29 -23.04 29.43
N LEU A 976 -28.37 -23.80 29.21
CA LEU A 976 -28.38 -25.25 29.39
C LEU A 976 -27.50 -25.97 28.37
N LEU A 977 -27.52 -25.59 27.08
CA LEU A 977 -26.67 -26.19 26.05
C LEU A 977 -25.18 -25.94 26.33
N PHE A 978 -24.80 -24.72 26.73
CA PHE A 978 -23.42 -24.41 27.07
C PHE A 978 -22.97 -25.15 28.35
N LYS A 979 -23.85 -25.29 29.34
CA LYS A 979 -23.59 -26.10 30.53
C LYS A 979 -23.40 -27.57 30.16
N ALA A 980 -24.36 -28.18 29.47
CA ALA A 980 -24.30 -29.57 29.03
C ALA A 980 -23.06 -29.85 28.16
N PHE A 981 -22.65 -28.90 27.31
CA PHE A 981 -21.42 -29.02 26.54
C PHE A 981 -20.16 -29.05 27.41
N ASN A 982 -20.08 -28.19 28.42
CA ASN A 982 -18.92 -28.16 29.33
C ASN A 982 -18.88 -29.42 30.21
N ASP A 983 -20.03 -29.88 30.68
CA ASP A 983 -20.18 -31.04 31.56
C ASP A 983 -20.10 -32.37 30.80
N GLY A 984 -20.22 -32.36 29.46
CA GLY A 984 -20.23 -33.56 28.63
C GLY A 984 -21.56 -34.34 28.66
N ASP A 985 -22.67 -33.72 29.06
CA ASP A 985 -23.97 -34.37 29.27
C ASP A 985 -24.71 -34.67 27.94
N ILE A 986 -24.34 -35.79 27.32
CA ILE A 986 -24.98 -36.29 26.10
C ILE A 986 -26.45 -36.67 26.32
N LYS A 987 -26.83 -37.14 27.52
CA LYS A 987 -28.21 -37.58 27.80
C LYS A 987 -29.18 -36.39 27.71
N LEU A 988 -28.82 -35.27 28.33
CA LEU A 988 -29.62 -34.05 28.27
C LEU A 988 -29.68 -33.46 26.84
N LEU A 989 -28.55 -33.43 26.13
CA LEU A 989 -28.52 -32.95 24.74
C LEU A 989 -29.41 -33.80 23.81
N ASN A 990 -29.44 -35.12 23.99
CA ASN A 990 -30.35 -35.99 23.25
C ASN A 990 -31.82 -35.68 23.55
N LYS A 991 -32.19 -35.40 24.81
CA LYS A 991 -33.55 -34.98 25.19
C LYS A 991 -33.97 -33.68 24.49
N LEU A 992 -33.04 -32.76 24.30
CA LEU A 992 -33.28 -31.44 23.69
C LEU A 992 -33.14 -31.41 22.17
N LYS A 993 -32.67 -32.51 21.54
CA LYS A 993 -32.31 -32.55 20.12
C LYS A 993 -33.44 -32.13 19.17
N PHE A 994 -34.70 -32.35 19.54
CA PHE A 994 -35.86 -31.94 18.74
C PHE A 994 -35.91 -30.41 18.50
N LEU A 995 -35.30 -29.61 19.39
CA LEU A 995 -35.22 -28.15 19.26
C LEU A 995 -34.43 -27.69 18.02
N ASP A 996 -33.59 -28.54 17.41
CA ASP A 996 -32.90 -28.22 16.15
C ASP A 996 -33.88 -27.81 15.03
N ASN A 997 -35.11 -28.32 15.06
CA ASN A 997 -36.15 -28.01 14.08
C ASN A 997 -36.94 -26.73 14.38
N HIS A 998 -36.78 -26.18 15.59
CA HIS A 998 -37.53 -25.00 16.05
C HIS A 998 -36.69 -23.72 16.08
N LEU A 999 -35.38 -23.80 15.85
CA LEU A 999 -34.49 -22.63 15.87
C LEU A 999 -34.55 -21.84 14.56
N SER A 1000 -35.04 -20.60 14.63
CA SER A 1000 -35.03 -19.64 13.53
C SER A 1000 -34.02 -18.50 13.75
N PHE A 1001 -33.55 -17.94 12.64
CA PHE A 1001 -32.55 -16.88 12.61
C PHE A 1001 -33.08 -15.63 11.93
N TYR A 1002 -32.76 -14.49 12.54
CA TYR A 1002 -33.21 -13.19 12.05
C TYR A 1002 -32.05 -12.20 11.95
N ILE A 1003 -31.98 -11.47 10.84
CA ILE A 1003 -31.10 -10.31 10.69
C ILE A 1003 -31.93 -9.09 10.31
N ARG A 1004 -31.56 -7.92 10.79
CA ARG A 1004 -32.20 -6.68 10.33
C ARG A 1004 -31.44 -6.15 9.12
N LYS A 1005 -32.13 -5.98 7.99
CA LYS A 1005 -31.57 -5.33 6.80
C LYS A 1005 -32.13 -3.93 6.65
N ASP A 1006 -31.27 -3.03 6.17
CA ASP A 1006 -31.68 -1.70 5.73
C ASP A 1006 -32.77 -1.84 4.67
N ILE A 1007 -33.80 -1.02 4.79
CA ILE A 1007 -34.92 -0.95 3.87
C ILE A 1007 -34.48 -0.68 2.44
N PHE A 1008 -33.47 0.16 2.20
CA PHE A 1008 -33.00 0.39 0.84
C PHE A 1008 -32.28 -0.83 0.26
N ALA A 1009 -31.60 -1.61 1.09
CA ALA A 1009 -31.04 -2.90 0.69
C ALA A 1009 -32.13 -3.96 0.41
N ILE A 1010 -33.35 -3.76 0.92
CA ILE A 1010 -34.52 -4.59 0.63
C ILE A 1010 -35.21 -4.13 -0.67
N ILE A 1011 -35.15 -2.83 -1.00
CA ILE A 1011 -35.79 -2.22 -2.18
C ILE A 1011 -34.89 -2.26 -3.44
N LYS A 1012 -33.57 -2.13 -3.31
CA LYS A 1012 -32.66 -2.01 -4.47
C LYS A 1012 -31.30 -2.65 -4.13
N ASP A 1013 -31.09 -3.88 -4.59
CA ASP A 1013 -29.77 -4.51 -4.64
C ASP A 1013 -29.32 -4.47 -6.10
N LYS A 1014 -28.17 -3.86 -6.41
CA LYS A 1014 -27.73 -3.66 -7.81
C LYS A 1014 -27.47 -4.99 -8.54
N ASP A 1015 -27.29 -6.08 -7.78
CA ASP A 1015 -26.96 -7.42 -8.29
C ASP A 1015 -27.99 -8.50 -7.89
N LYS A 1016 -29.11 -8.14 -7.24
CA LYS A 1016 -30.18 -9.09 -6.83
C LYS A 1016 -31.57 -8.47 -6.96
N SER A 1017 -32.56 -9.30 -7.30
CA SER A 1017 -33.97 -8.88 -7.36
C SER A 1017 -34.39 -8.20 -6.05
N SER A 1018 -34.99 -7.01 -6.14
CA SER A 1018 -35.65 -6.33 -5.01
C SER A 1018 -36.64 -7.25 -4.29
N MET A 1019 -36.88 -7.07 -2.99
CA MET A 1019 -37.81 -7.91 -2.24
C MET A 1019 -39.28 -7.51 -2.47
N PHE A 1020 -39.52 -6.21 -2.68
CA PHE A 1020 -40.85 -5.65 -2.89
C PHE A 1020 -41.11 -5.26 -4.34
N PHE A 1021 -40.08 -5.16 -5.18
CA PHE A 1021 -40.25 -4.73 -6.58
C PHE A 1021 -39.64 -5.73 -7.58
N THR A 1022 -40.18 -5.75 -8.79
CA THR A 1022 -39.56 -6.43 -9.94
C THR A 1022 -38.45 -5.57 -10.56
N ASN A 1023 -37.71 -6.11 -11.54
CA ASN A 1023 -36.71 -5.33 -12.29
C ASN A 1023 -37.36 -4.17 -13.09
N GLU A 1024 -38.65 -4.28 -13.38
CA GLU A 1024 -39.48 -3.24 -14.01
C GLU A 1024 -40.10 -2.28 -12.98
N ASN A 1025 -39.65 -2.31 -11.72
CA ASN A 1025 -40.17 -1.49 -10.62
C ASN A 1025 -41.68 -1.67 -10.33
N LYS A 1026 -42.27 -2.83 -10.66
CA LYS A 1026 -43.66 -3.18 -10.26
C LYS A 1026 -43.64 -3.79 -8.86
N LEU A 1027 -44.62 -3.46 -8.03
CA LEU A 1027 -44.74 -4.05 -6.70
C LEU A 1027 -44.99 -5.57 -6.81
N LYS A 1028 -44.29 -6.38 -6.01
CA LYS A 1028 -44.44 -7.84 -5.94
C LYS A 1028 -44.57 -8.32 -4.50
N THR A 1029 -45.26 -9.44 -4.34
CA THR A 1029 -45.38 -10.13 -3.06
C THR A 1029 -44.02 -10.61 -2.55
N PRO A 1030 -43.69 -10.41 -1.25
CA PRO A 1030 -42.43 -10.88 -0.68
C PRO A 1030 -42.33 -12.41 -0.65
N ASP A 1031 -41.12 -12.95 -0.87
CA ASP A 1031 -40.83 -14.40 -0.79
C ASP A 1031 -41.09 -14.94 0.63
N GLU A 1032 -41.94 -15.97 0.73
CA GLU A 1032 -42.33 -16.62 1.99
C GLU A 1032 -41.15 -17.13 2.81
N LYS A 1033 -40.05 -17.55 2.17
CA LYS A 1033 -38.87 -18.10 2.87
C LYS A 1033 -38.14 -17.06 3.74
N ILE A 1034 -38.29 -15.78 3.41
CA ILE A 1034 -37.61 -14.65 4.07
C ILE A 1034 -38.57 -13.68 4.75
N LYS A 1035 -39.88 -13.83 4.47
CA LYS A 1035 -40.99 -13.02 4.96
C LYS A 1035 -41.19 -13.14 6.48
N THR A 1036 -41.52 -12.01 7.10
CA THR A 1036 -41.86 -11.89 8.52
C THR A 1036 -43.14 -11.08 8.66
N LYS A 1037 -43.83 -11.17 9.80
CA LYS A 1037 -45.05 -10.36 10.05
C LYS A 1037 -44.85 -8.85 9.83
N ASN A 1038 -43.64 -8.34 10.09
CA ASN A 1038 -43.31 -6.93 9.87
C ASN A 1038 -43.11 -6.59 8.39
N ILE A 1039 -42.56 -7.53 7.61
CA ILE A 1039 -42.46 -7.41 6.15
C ILE A 1039 -43.85 -7.39 5.54
N ASP A 1040 -44.76 -8.26 6.00
CA ASP A 1040 -46.14 -8.32 5.50
C ASP A 1040 -46.92 -7.05 5.78
N LYS A 1041 -46.88 -6.60 7.03
CA LYS A 1041 -47.48 -5.33 7.41
C LYS A 1041 -46.97 -4.19 6.51
N PHE A 1042 -45.68 -4.20 6.21
CA PHE A 1042 -45.09 -3.16 5.39
C PHE A 1042 -45.43 -3.29 3.89
N TYR A 1043 -45.49 -4.50 3.35
CA TYR A 1043 -45.96 -4.76 1.99
C TYR A 1043 -47.36 -4.18 1.76
N HIS A 1044 -48.30 -4.41 2.69
CA HIS A 1044 -49.64 -3.85 2.60
C HIS A 1044 -49.66 -2.31 2.64
N ILE A 1045 -48.73 -1.68 3.35
CA ILE A 1045 -48.60 -0.22 3.38
C ILE A 1045 -48.08 0.31 2.04
N LEU A 1046 -47.11 -0.36 1.42
CA LEU A 1046 -46.66 -0.03 0.06
C LEU A 1046 -47.78 -0.20 -0.95
N GLN A 1047 -48.51 -1.32 -0.88
CA GLN A 1047 -49.63 -1.62 -1.75
C GLN A 1047 -50.73 -0.56 -1.64
N ALA A 1048 -51.07 -0.13 -0.42
CA ALA A 1048 -52.06 0.92 -0.20
C ALA A 1048 -51.61 2.33 -0.66
N ASN A 1049 -50.31 2.53 -0.92
CA ASN A 1049 -49.75 3.82 -1.34
C ASN A 1049 -49.02 3.73 -2.70
N GLU A 1050 -49.31 2.72 -3.52
CA GLU A 1050 -48.58 2.42 -4.74
C GLU A 1050 -48.52 3.62 -5.71
N SER A 1051 -49.65 4.33 -5.87
CA SER A 1051 -49.77 5.53 -6.70
C SER A 1051 -48.93 6.72 -6.21
N LYS A 1052 -48.58 6.78 -4.92
CA LYS A 1052 -47.70 7.83 -4.36
C LYS A 1052 -46.22 7.52 -4.56
N ILE A 1053 -45.86 6.24 -4.67
CA ILE A 1053 -44.46 5.80 -4.67
C ILE A 1053 -43.95 5.38 -6.05
N ILE A 1054 -44.84 5.17 -7.03
CA ILE A 1054 -44.49 4.88 -8.43
C ILE A 1054 -44.95 6.05 -9.30
N GLU A 1055 -44.03 6.57 -10.11
CA GLU A 1055 -44.32 7.53 -11.18
C GLU A 1055 -44.13 6.86 -12.53
N ILE A 1056 -45.05 7.07 -13.47
CA ILE A 1056 -44.88 6.60 -14.85
C ILE A 1056 -44.30 7.75 -15.67
N LYS A 1057 -43.09 7.56 -16.22
CA LYS A 1057 -42.48 8.46 -17.20
C LYS A 1057 -42.03 7.66 -18.41
N ASP A 1058 -42.43 8.10 -19.60
CA ASP A 1058 -42.08 7.47 -20.89
C ASP A 1058 -42.39 5.96 -20.92
N GLY A 1059 -43.55 5.57 -20.37
CA GLY A 1059 -43.97 4.16 -20.28
C GLY A 1059 -43.19 3.30 -19.29
N LYS A 1060 -42.31 3.90 -18.47
CA LYS A 1060 -41.50 3.20 -17.47
C LYS A 1060 -41.86 3.62 -16.04
N ASN A 1061 -41.94 2.64 -15.15
CA ASN A 1061 -42.16 2.86 -13.72
C ASN A 1061 -40.88 3.36 -13.03
N ILE A 1062 -40.95 4.52 -12.40
CA ILE A 1062 -39.88 5.13 -11.61
C ILE A 1062 -40.29 5.14 -10.13
N LEU A 1063 -39.45 4.56 -9.27
CA LEU A 1063 -39.67 4.57 -7.83
C LEU A 1063 -39.30 5.92 -7.22
N LYS A 1064 -40.27 6.56 -6.55
CA LYS A 1064 -40.04 7.75 -5.72
C LYS A 1064 -39.42 7.34 -4.38
N HIS A 1065 -38.10 7.17 -4.37
CA HIS A 1065 -37.35 6.72 -3.20
C HIS A 1065 -37.57 7.56 -1.93
N GLN A 1066 -37.83 8.86 -2.06
CA GLN A 1066 -38.08 9.76 -0.94
C GLN A 1066 -39.47 9.54 -0.32
N GLU A 1067 -40.52 9.38 -1.13
CA GLU A 1067 -41.88 9.06 -0.66
C GLU A 1067 -41.92 7.72 0.09
N ILE A 1068 -41.24 6.71 -0.45
CA ILE A 1068 -41.09 5.42 0.23
C ILE A 1068 -40.42 5.63 1.60
N LYS A 1069 -39.37 6.47 1.66
CA LYS A 1069 -38.66 6.77 2.92
C LYS A 1069 -39.56 7.46 3.95
N GLU A 1070 -40.42 8.39 3.54
CA GLU A 1070 -41.37 9.07 4.43
C GLU A 1070 -42.47 8.12 4.93
N LEU A 1071 -43.05 7.28 4.06
CA LEU A 1071 -44.00 6.24 4.48
C LEU A 1071 -43.38 5.27 5.50
N PHE A 1072 -42.13 4.86 5.27
CA PHE A 1072 -41.40 4.03 6.23
C PHE A 1072 -41.19 4.73 7.56
N LYS A 1073 -40.75 6.00 7.51
CA LYS A 1073 -40.58 6.83 8.69
C LYS A 1073 -41.88 6.85 9.51
N GLU A 1074 -43.01 7.21 8.91
CA GLU A 1074 -44.32 7.24 9.56
C GLU A 1074 -44.65 5.93 10.28
N CYS A 1075 -44.37 4.78 9.62
CA CYS A 1075 -44.59 3.45 10.20
C CYS A 1075 -43.76 3.18 11.47
N PHE A 1076 -42.56 3.77 11.58
CA PHE A 1076 -41.70 3.67 12.77
C PHE A 1076 -41.93 4.79 13.78
N TYR A 1077 -42.66 5.86 13.42
CA TYR A 1077 -42.79 7.10 14.21
C TYR A 1077 -44.01 7.16 15.13
N THR A 1078 -44.83 6.11 15.24
CA THR A 1078 -46.02 6.09 16.13
C THR A 1078 -45.71 6.21 17.64
N LYS A 1079 -44.45 6.17 18.06
CA LYS A 1079 -44.01 6.51 19.44
C LYS A 1079 -42.67 7.24 19.42
N GLN A 1080 -42.67 8.58 19.56
CA GLN A 1080 -41.45 9.37 19.77
C GLN A 1080 -40.80 9.04 21.13
N ALA A 1081 -40.00 7.98 21.21
CA ALA A 1081 -38.92 7.96 22.19
C ALA A 1081 -37.78 8.83 21.64
N LYS A 1082 -37.76 10.13 21.99
CA LYS A 1082 -36.60 11.00 21.73
C LYS A 1082 -35.38 10.29 22.32
N ARG A 1083 -34.45 9.85 21.47
CA ARG A 1083 -33.18 9.27 21.94
C ARG A 1083 -32.43 10.35 22.69
N SER A 1084 -31.77 9.97 23.79
CA SER A 1084 -30.92 10.88 24.58
C SER A 1084 -30.04 11.74 23.66
N ARG A 1085 -30.00 13.06 23.91
CA ARG A 1085 -29.20 14.05 23.16
C ARG A 1085 -29.65 14.24 21.69
N ASN A 1086 -30.96 14.14 21.45
CA ASN A 1086 -31.63 14.45 20.18
C ASN A 1086 -31.05 13.72 18.96
N ARG A 1087 -30.64 12.46 19.13
CA ARG A 1087 -30.09 11.70 18.00
C ARG A 1087 -31.17 11.21 17.04
N SER A 1088 -31.14 11.70 15.81
CA SER A 1088 -32.00 11.24 14.72
C SER A 1088 -31.65 9.81 14.29
N ARG A 1089 -32.66 9.06 13.84
CA ARG A 1089 -32.49 7.71 13.28
C ARG A 1089 -32.20 7.82 11.79
N ILE A 1090 -31.01 7.37 11.38
CA ILE A 1090 -30.55 7.45 9.98
C ILE A 1090 -30.93 6.19 9.20
N ILE A 1091 -30.82 5.02 9.83
CA ILE A 1091 -31.12 3.72 9.22
C ILE A 1091 -32.40 3.16 9.83
N TYR A 1092 -33.33 2.84 8.93
CA TYR A 1092 -34.54 2.08 9.22
C TYR A 1092 -34.33 0.67 8.69
N SER A 1093 -34.74 -0.34 9.46
CA SER A 1093 -34.48 -1.72 9.10
C SER A 1093 -35.60 -2.64 9.52
N LEU A 1094 -35.86 -3.68 8.73
CA LEU A 1094 -36.83 -4.73 9.01
C LEU A 1094 -36.11 -6.06 9.29
N PRO A 1095 -36.63 -6.88 10.21
CA PRO A 1095 -36.12 -8.23 10.42
C PRO A 1095 -36.52 -9.13 9.25
N ILE A 1096 -35.55 -9.84 8.70
CA ILE A 1096 -35.75 -10.86 7.66
C ILE A 1096 -35.32 -12.22 8.21
N LYS A 1097 -36.00 -13.30 7.78
CA LYS A 1097 -35.60 -14.67 8.13
C LYS A 1097 -34.36 -15.06 7.32
N THR A 1098 -33.41 -15.75 7.95
CA THR A 1098 -32.12 -16.10 7.33
C THR A 1098 -31.50 -17.34 8.00
N SER A 1099 -30.21 -17.62 7.78
CA SER A 1099 -29.48 -18.71 8.43
C SER A 1099 -28.20 -18.22 9.12
N SER A 1100 -27.86 -18.88 10.24
CA SER A 1100 -26.61 -18.69 10.99
C SER A 1100 -26.05 -20.06 11.36
N LYS A 1101 -24.72 -20.19 11.44
CA LYS A 1101 -24.06 -21.48 11.68
C LYS A 1101 -23.59 -21.67 13.12
N TYR A 1102 -23.30 -20.57 13.82
CA TYR A 1102 -22.72 -20.62 15.16
C TYR A 1102 -23.48 -19.73 16.13
N ILE A 1103 -23.40 -20.06 17.42
CA ILE A 1103 -23.90 -19.30 18.56
C ILE A 1103 -22.69 -18.80 19.34
N ILE A 1104 -22.65 -17.50 19.64
CA ILE A 1104 -21.66 -16.92 20.53
C ILE A 1104 -22.30 -16.50 21.85
N ARG A 1105 -21.69 -16.94 22.96
CA ARG A 1105 -21.98 -16.44 24.31
C ARG A 1105 -21.25 -15.11 24.52
N LYS A 1106 -21.99 -14.06 24.81
CA LYS A 1106 -21.48 -12.72 25.17
C LYS A 1106 -21.93 -12.38 26.60
N ASN A 1107 -21.25 -11.44 27.25
CA ASN A 1107 -21.67 -10.95 28.57
C ASN A 1107 -23.12 -10.43 28.46
N GLY A 1108 -24.07 -11.13 29.09
CA GLY A 1108 -25.49 -10.78 29.09
C GLY A 1108 -26.36 -11.39 27.98
N GLY A 1109 -25.84 -12.29 27.13
CA GLY A 1109 -26.72 -13.01 26.18
C GLY A 1109 -26.05 -13.79 25.05
N TYR A 1110 -26.86 -14.14 24.05
CA TYR A 1110 -26.49 -15.01 22.93
C TYR A 1110 -26.76 -14.32 21.59
N ALA A 1111 -25.91 -14.61 20.59
CA ALA A 1111 -26.11 -14.14 19.22
C ALA A 1111 -25.64 -15.18 18.21
N GLY A 1112 -26.23 -15.16 17.01
CA GLY A 1112 -25.78 -15.98 15.90
C GLY A 1112 -24.62 -15.33 15.13
N LEU A 1113 -23.71 -16.16 14.61
CA LEU A 1113 -22.62 -15.80 13.72
C LEU A 1113 -22.65 -16.67 12.45
N SER A 1114 -22.33 -16.05 11.33
CA SER A 1114 -22.18 -16.72 10.03
C SER A 1114 -20.74 -16.62 9.51
N ASN A 1115 -20.40 -17.57 8.65
CA ASN A 1115 -19.29 -17.47 7.71
C ASN A 1115 -19.52 -18.48 6.57
N SER A 1116 -19.26 -18.06 5.33
CA SER A 1116 -19.20 -18.94 4.16
C SER A 1116 -18.05 -19.95 4.25
N ASP A 1117 -16.89 -19.56 4.81
CA ASP A 1117 -15.59 -20.18 4.53
C ASP A 1117 -14.78 -20.60 5.78
N ILE A 1118 -15.40 -20.80 6.95
CA ILE A 1118 -14.69 -21.45 8.07
C ILE A 1118 -14.45 -22.90 7.70
N ALA A 1119 -13.18 -23.30 7.57
CA ALA A 1119 -12.78 -24.69 7.48
C ALA A 1119 -13.26 -25.47 8.72
N THR A 1120 -14.07 -26.51 8.50
CA THR A 1120 -14.40 -27.49 9.55
C THR A 1120 -13.14 -28.27 9.90
N LYS A 1121 -12.93 -28.56 11.19
CA LYS A 1121 -11.85 -29.49 11.55
C LYS A 1121 -12.28 -30.88 11.08
N THR A 1122 -11.44 -31.50 10.26
CA THR A 1122 -11.68 -32.87 9.80
C THR A 1122 -10.77 -33.83 10.54
N TYR A 1123 -11.37 -34.86 11.12
CA TYR A 1123 -10.71 -35.91 11.87
C TYR A 1123 -10.99 -37.24 11.22
N ILE A 1124 -10.09 -38.20 11.40
CA ILE A 1124 -10.34 -39.61 11.14
C ILE A 1124 -10.60 -40.26 12.47
N ASP A 1125 -11.68 -41.01 12.55
CA ASP A 1125 -11.90 -42.04 13.56
C ASP A 1125 -11.09 -43.27 13.17
N LEU A 1126 -10.00 -43.53 13.89
CA LEU A 1126 -9.10 -44.65 13.59
C LEU A 1126 -9.79 -45.99 13.86
N ASP A 1127 -10.64 -46.04 14.87
CA ASP A 1127 -11.33 -47.27 15.30
C ASP A 1127 -12.46 -47.62 14.32
N ASN A 1128 -13.28 -46.64 13.93
CA ASN A 1128 -14.42 -46.85 13.05
C ASN A 1128 -14.12 -46.58 11.57
N LYS A 1129 -12.86 -46.29 11.24
CA LYS A 1129 -12.38 -46.01 9.86
C LYS A 1129 -13.29 -45.02 9.13
N ASN A 1130 -13.57 -43.87 9.73
CA ASN A 1130 -14.50 -42.87 9.17
C ASN A 1130 -13.99 -41.44 9.35
N ILE A 1131 -14.33 -40.56 8.40
CA ILE A 1131 -14.03 -39.14 8.44
C ILE A 1131 -15.11 -38.40 9.24
N ILE A 1132 -14.71 -37.84 10.38
CA ILE A 1132 -15.55 -37.01 11.23
C ILE A 1132 -15.29 -35.53 10.94
N LYS A 1133 -16.33 -34.79 10.57
CA LYS A 1133 -16.26 -33.35 10.33
C LYS A 1133 -16.88 -32.59 11.48
N ILE A 1134 -16.10 -31.67 12.03
CA ILE A 1134 -16.45 -30.98 13.27
C ILE A 1134 -16.50 -29.48 13.03
N PRO A 1135 -17.66 -28.84 13.29
CA PRO A 1135 -17.78 -27.39 13.23
C PRO A 1135 -16.80 -26.70 14.17
N PHE A 1136 -16.43 -25.46 13.85
CA PHE A 1136 -15.61 -24.66 14.75
C PHE A 1136 -16.33 -24.46 16.10
N PHE A 1137 -15.60 -24.65 17.20
CA PHE A 1137 -16.10 -24.43 18.54
C PHE A 1137 -15.02 -23.80 19.44
N SER A 1138 -15.45 -23.15 20.52
CA SER A 1138 -14.60 -22.64 21.59
C SER A 1138 -15.42 -22.57 22.89
N LYS A 1139 -14.79 -22.20 24.01
CA LYS A 1139 -15.50 -22.02 25.30
C LYS A 1139 -16.75 -21.12 25.21
N ASN A 1140 -16.74 -20.14 24.30
CA ASN A 1140 -17.85 -19.19 24.13
C ASN A 1140 -18.55 -19.31 22.78
N ILE A 1141 -18.22 -20.31 21.95
CA ILE A 1141 -18.81 -20.47 20.61
C ILE A 1141 -19.16 -21.94 20.38
N LEU A 1142 -20.43 -22.20 20.07
CA LEU A 1142 -20.94 -23.53 19.72
C LEU A 1142 -21.62 -23.49 18.35
N PRO A 1143 -21.71 -24.62 17.63
CA PRO A 1143 -22.59 -24.72 16.46
C PRO A 1143 -24.06 -24.54 16.88
N CYS A 1144 -24.89 -24.06 15.94
CA CYS A 1144 -26.32 -23.86 16.21
C CYS A 1144 -27.09 -25.17 16.47
N LYS A 1145 -26.68 -26.27 15.83
CA LYS A 1145 -27.36 -27.57 15.96
C LYS A 1145 -26.85 -28.32 17.18
N ILE A 1146 -27.77 -28.79 18.01
CA ILE A 1146 -27.52 -29.68 19.16
C ILE A 1146 -26.88 -30.98 18.70
N ALA A 1147 -27.28 -31.51 17.53
CA ALA A 1147 -26.63 -32.67 16.93
C ALA A 1147 -25.12 -32.49 16.73
N ASP A 1148 -24.69 -31.29 16.30
CA ASP A 1148 -23.28 -30.98 16.11
C ASP A 1148 -22.55 -30.84 17.45
N ILE A 1149 -23.21 -30.30 18.48
CA ILE A 1149 -22.68 -30.24 19.85
C ILE A 1149 -22.42 -31.65 20.40
N ILE A 1150 -23.38 -32.57 20.22
CA ILE A 1150 -23.23 -33.97 20.64
C ILE A 1150 -22.04 -34.62 19.92
N ASN A 1151 -21.90 -34.38 18.61
CA ASN A 1151 -20.77 -34.90 17.84
C ASN A 1151 -19.43 -34.37 18.35
N ILE A 1152 -19.36 -33.09 18.76
CA ILE A 1152 -18.15 -32.51 19.36
C ILE A 1152 -17.79 -33.21 20.67
N ILE A 1153 -18.76 -33.49 21.55
CA ILE A 1153 -18.48 -34.16 22.83
C ILE A 1153 -18.02 -35.60 22.59
N LYS A 1154 -18.67 -36.33 21.68
CA LYS A 1154 -18.33 -37.70 21.31
C LYS A 1154 -16.93 -37.84 20.68
N LEU A 1155 -16.35 -36.78 20.13
CA LEU A 1155 -14.95 -36.84 19.67
C LEU A 1155 -13.97 -37.11 20.79
N LYS A 1156 -14.22 -36.58 22.00
CA LYS A 1156 -13.26 -36.65 23.11
C LYS A 1156 -12.96 -38.09 23.53
N SER A 1157 -13.89 -39.01 23.25
CA SER A 1157 -13.79 -40.43 23.57
C SER A 1157 -13.35 -41.29 22.39
N LYS A 1158 -12.96 -40.70 21.24
CA LYS A 1158 -12.57 -41.42 20.03
C LYS A 1158 -11.08 -41.32 19.78
N ASN A 1159 -10.46 -42.39 19.30
CA ASN A 1159 -9.10 -42.37 18.82
C ASN A 1159 -9.04 -41.67 17.45
N ILE A 1160 -8.61 -40.41 17.41
CA ILE A 1160 -8.73 -39.57 16.21
C ILE A 1160 -7.43 -38.91 15.75
N LYS A 1161 -7.16 -38.96 14.44
CA LYS A 1161 -6.06 -38.22 13.79
C LYS A 1161 -6.64 -37.05 12.98
N GLN A 1162 -6.13 -35.85 13.20
CA GLN A 1162 -6.54 -34.70 12.40
C GLN A 1162 -5.86 -34.75 11.02
N ILE A 1163 -6.64 -34.62 9.94
CA ILE A 1163 -6.12 -34.61 8.57
C ILE A 1163 -6.55 -33.37 7.81
N TYR A 1164 -5.66 -32.91 6.93
CA TYR A 1164 -5.89 -31.77 6.06
C TYR A 1164 -5.53 -32.07 4.61
N LYS A 1165 -4.46 -32.82 4.41
CA LYS A 1165 -3.97 -33.35 3.14
C LYS A 1165 -3.86 -34.85 3.29
N LEU A 1166 -4.27 -35.57 2.26
CA LEU A 1166 -4.17 -37.01 2.20
C LEU A 1166 -3.61 -37.40 0.83
N PRO A 1167 -2.34 -37.83 0.74
CA PRO A 1167 -1.83 -38.43 -0.49
C PRO A 1167 -2.58 -39.75 -0.74
N ILE A 1168 -3.01 -39.94 -1.98
CA ILE A 1168 -3.61 -41.20 -2.45
C ILE A 1168 -2.50 -41.94 -3.19
N THR A 1169 -2.11 -43.10 -2.70
CA THR A 1169 -1.00 -43.89 -3.23
C THR A 1169 -1.45 -45.24 -3.79
N LYS A 1170 -2.65 -45.71 -3.42
CA LYS A 1170 -3.22 -46.99 -3.86
C LYS A 1170 -4.14 -46.83 -5.06
N ASN A 1171 -4.12 -47.82 -5.96
CA ASN A 1171 -5.02 -47.95 -7.11
C ASN A 1171 -5.07 -46.69 -8.00
N LEU A 1172 -3.93 -46.01 -8.16
CA LEU A 1172 -3.82 -44.91 -9.10
C LEU A 1172 -3.73 -45.45 -10.54
N PRO A 1173 -4.56 -44.94 -11.48
CA PRO A 1173 -4.39 -45.20 -12.91
C PRO A 1173 -2.99 -44.79 -13.36
N SER A 1174 -2.43 -45.47 -14.37
CA SER A 1174 -1.12 -45.12 -14.96
C SER A 1174 -1.05 -43.67 -15.44
N ALA A 1175 -2.19 -43.11 -15.84
CA ALA A 1175 -2.33 -41.71 -16.24
C ALA A 1175 -2.19 -40.70 -15.10
N ILE A 1176 -2.21 -41.12 -13.82
CA ILE A 1176 -2.14 -40.24 -12.64
C ILE A 1176 -0.88 -40.58 -11.85
N THR A 1177 0.10 -39.66 -11.84
CA THR A 1177 1.38 -39.85 -11.15
C THR A 1177 1.33 -39.40 -9.70
N LYS A 1178 0.41 -38.49 -9.36
CA LYS A 1178 0.20 -38.03 -7.99
C LYS A 1178 -1.24 -37.59 -7.78
N LEU A 1179 -1.80 -37.94 -6.63
CA LEU A 1179 -3.12 -37.47 -6.21
C LEU A 1179 -3.10 -37.12 -4.74
N GLU A 1180 -3.57 -35.92 -4.39
CA GLU A 1180 -3.73 -35.48 -3.02
C GLU A 1180 -5.15 -34.91 -2.82
N PHE A 1181 -5.82 -35.39 -1.77
CA PHE A 1181 -7.09 -34.86 -1.33
C PHE A 1181 -6.90 -33.86 -0.20
N ILE A 1182 -7.46 -32.66 -0.36
CA ILE A 1182 -7.41 -31.59 0.62
C ILE A 1182 -8.79 -31.45 1.26
N ILE A 1183 -8.92 -31.86 2.52
CA ILE A 1183 -10.23 -32.06 3.17
C ILE A 1183 -10.59 -30.83 4.01
N SER A 1184 -10.92 -29.76 3.30
CA SER A 1184 -11.08 -28.41 3.85
C SER A 1184 -12.54 -27.96 4.06
N GLN A 1185 -13.51 -28.64 3.42
CA GLN A 1185 -14.93 -28.26 3.40
C GLN A 1185 -15.86 -29.36 3.94
N ALA A 1186 -17.05 -28.96 4.41
CA ALA A 1186 -18.00 -29.85 5.06
C ALA A 1186 -18.55 -30.95 4.14
N ASN A 1187 -18.84 -30.67 2.87
CA ASN A 1187 -19.43 -31.66 1.93
C ASN A 1187 -18.59 -31.85 0.66
N ARG A 1188 -17.40 -31.25 0.63
CA ARG A 1188 -16.51 -31.20 -0.53
C ARG A 1188 -15.08 -31.40 -0.04
N HIS A 1189 -14.23 -31.80 -0.95
CA HIS A 1189 -12.80 -31.78 -0.79
C HIS A 1189 -12.22 -31.07 -2.01
N ASP A 1190 -11.03 -30.52 -1.86
CA ASP A 1190 -10.27 -30.11 -3.03
C ASP A 1190 -9.36 -31.26 -3.43
N ILE A 1191 -9.05 -31.30 -4.71
CA ILE A 1191 -8.14 -32.27 -5.31
C ILE A 1191 -6.99 -31.50 -5.87
N GLU A 1192 -5.79 -32.03 -5.66
CA GLU A 1192 -4.59 -31.73 -6.43
C GLU A 1192 -4.18 -33.03 -7.11
N VAL A 1193 -4.22 -33.06 -8.43
CA VAL A 1193 -3.93 -34.25 -9.25
C VAL A 1193 -2.89 -33.91 -10.29
N GLU A 1194 -1.90 -34.78 -10.42
CA GLU A 1194 -0.87 -34.75 -11.45
C GLU A 1194 -1.13 -35.87 -12.45
N PHE A 1195 -1.34 -35.49 -13.71
CA PHE A 1195 -1.50 -36.41 -14.81
C PHE A 1195 -0.20 -36.57 -15.60
N ASP A 1196 0.05 -37.78 -16.10
CA ASP A 1196 1.04 -38.05 -17.13
C ASP A 1196 0.45 -37.69 -18.51
N LYS A 1197 1.01 -36.67 -19.16
CA LYS A 1197 0.52 -36.19 -20.45
C LYS A 1197 0.71 -37.19 -21.59
N SER A 1198 1.65 -38.14 -21.47
CA SER A 1198 1.79 -39.22 -22.46
C SER A 1198 0.54 -40.10 -22.53
N GLN A 1199 -0.23 -40.16 -21.44
CA GLN A 1199 -1.43 -40.98 -21.30
C GLN A 1199 -2.72 -40.18 -21.59
N ILE A 1200 -2.75 -38.89 -21.25
CA ILE A 1200 -3.95 -38.06 -21.42
C ILE A 1200 -3.94 -37.18 -22.67
N GLY A 1201 -2.81 -37.04 -23.38
CA GLY A 1201 -2.67 -36.13 -24.52
C GLY A 1201 -2.48 -34.66 -24.12
N ASP A 1202 -2.13 -33.81 -25.08
CA ASP A 1202 -1.82 -32.39 -24.83
C ASP A 1202 -3.06 -31.51 -25.02
N TYR A 1203 -3.60 -31.00 -23.91
CA TYR A 1203 -4.76 -30.11 -23.88
C TYR A 1203 -4.36 -28.67 -23.54
N ASN A 1204 -4.83 -27.69 -24.31
CA ASN A 1204 -4.63 -26.28 -23.99
C ASN A 1204 -5.72 -25.80 -23.00
N LEU A 1205 -5.48 -26.01 -21.72
CA LEU A 1205 -6.42 -25.62 -20.67
C LEU A 1205 -6.59 -24.10 -20.49
N LEU A 1206 -5.90 -23.25 -21.25
CA LEU A 1206 -6.16 -21.81 -21.26
C LEU A 1206 -7.32 -21.46 -22.21
N ASP A 1207 -7.54 -22.24 -23.25
CA ASP A 1207 -8.73 -22.16 -24.09
C ASP A 1207 -9.94 -22.73 -23.36
N GLN A 1208 -11.11 -22.11 -23.52
CA GLN A 1208 -12.31 -22.55 -22.79
C GLN A 1208 -12.86 -23.86 -23.36
N THR A 1209 -12.88 -24.01 -24.68
CA THR A 1209 -13.41 -25.21 -25.34
C THR A 1209 -12.55 -26.42 -25.04
N SER A 1210 -11.23 -26.32 -25.23
CA SER A 1210 -10.28 -27.40 -24.92
C SER A 1210 -10.29 -27.78 -23.43
N ARG A 1211 -10.45 -26.79 -22.54
CA ARG A 1211 -10.61 -27.05 -21.10
C ARG A 1211 -11.90 -27.78 -20.78
N ASP A 1212 -13.02 -27.37 -21.36
CA ASP A 1212 -14.31 -28.01 -21.12
C ASP A 1212 -14.32 -29.45 -21.65
N GLU A 1213 -13.70 -29.70 -22.80
CA GLU A 1213 -13.46 -31.06 -23.33
C GLU A 1213 -12.60 -31.92 -22.40
N PHE A 1214 -11.47 -31.38 -21.91
CA PHE A 1214 -10.62 -32.09 -20.94
C PHE A 1214 -11.39 -32.45 -19.67
N ILE A 1215 -12.15 -31.48 -19.13
CA ILE A 1215 -12.96 -31.68 -17.94
C ILE A 1215 -14.01 -32.76 -18.21
N ASP A 1216 -14.69 -32.71 -19.35
CA ASP A 1216 -15.76 -33.65 -19.64
C ASP A 1216 -15.24 -35.07 -19.92
N LYS A 1217 -14.10 -35.20 -20.61
CA LYS A 1217 -13.48 -36.49 -20.91
C LYS A 1217 -12.86 -37.15 -19.67
N TYR A 1218 -11.99 -36.45 -18.95
CA TYR A 1218 -11.20 -37.07 -17.87
C TYR A 1218 -11.81 -36.88 -16.49
N LEU A 1219 -12.32 -35.69 -16.15
CA LEU A 1219 -12.80 -35.41 -14.80
C LEU A 1219 -14.27 -35.81 -14.60
N ASN A 1220 -15.10 -35.67 -15.65
CA ASN A 1220 -16.51 -36.08 -15.64
C ASN A 1220 -16.75 -37.40 -16.38
N GLY A 1221 -15.72 -37.95 -17.03
CA GLY A 1221 -15.76 -39.25 -17.71
C GLY A 1221 -14.84 -40.24 -17.02
N GLU A 1222 -13.67 -40.47 -17.61
CA GLU A 1222 -12.75 -41.59 -17.33
C GLU A 1222 -12.37 -41.72 -15.84
N PHE A 1223 -12.01 -40.62 -15.18
CA PHE A 1223 -11.57 -40.61 -13.79
C PHE A 1223 -12.61 -40.05 -12.81
N LYS A 1224 -13.87 -39.92 -13.23
CA LYS A 1224 -14.94 -39.32 -12.41
C LYS A 1224 -15.13 -40.00 -11.06
N GLU A 1225 -15.03 -41.31 -10.98
CA GLU A 1225 -15.22 -42.02 -9.71
C GLU A 1225 -14.09 -41.75 -8.72
N LEU A 1226 -12.85 -41.65 -9.23
CA LEU A 1226 -11.65 -41.38 -8.45
C LEU A 1226 -11.55 -39.91 -8.05
N LEU A 1227 -11.78 -38.99 -8.99
CA LEU A 1227 -11.54 -37.56 -8.82
C LEU A 1227 -12.82 -36.73 -8.59
N GLY A 1228 -14.00 -37.25 -8.89
CA GLY A 1228 -15.25 -36.51 -8.75
C GLY A 1228 -15.40 -35.33 -9.71
N GLU A 1229 -16.64 -34.83 -9.81
CA GLU A 1229 -17.00 -33.74 -10.72
C GLU A 1229 -16.48 -32.38 -10.20
N PRO A 1230 -15.74 -31.58 -11.01
CA PRO A 1230 -15.33 -30.24 -10.64
C PRO A 1230 -16.53 -29.31 -10.44
N ARG A 1231 -16.51 -28.51 -9.38
CA ARG A 1231 -17.56 -27.53 -9.12
C ARG A 1231 -17.53 -26.42 -10.17
N ASP A 1232 -18.67 -26.20 -10.83
CA ASP A 1232 -18.87 -25.14 -11.84
C ASP A 1232 -17.85 -25.21 -13.00
N LYS A 1233 -17.32 -26.41 -13.32
CA LYS A 1233 -16.20 -26.64 -14.26
C LYS A 1233 -14.95 -25.76 -13.99
N LYS A 1234 -14.76 -25.31 -12.74
CA LYS A 1234 -13.62 -24.46 -12.37
C LYS A 1234 -12.44 -25.30 -11.91
N ILE A 1235 -11.39 -25.30 -12.73
CA ILE A 1235 -10.09 -25.87 -12.40
C ILE A 1235 -9.01 -24.79 -12.34
N THR A 1236 -7.99 -25.00 -11.49
CA THR A 1236 -6.81 -24.14 -11.37
C THR A 1236 -5.59 -24.93 -11.80
N ILE A 1237 -4.89 -24.44 -12.81
CA ILE A 1237 -3.63 -25.05 -13.24
C ILE A 1237 -2.54 -24.64 -12.24
N ILE A 1238 -1.91 -25.62 -11.60
CA ILE A 1238 -0.80 -25.44 -10.66
C ILE A 1238 0.54 -25.60 -11.38
N LYS A 1239 0.62 -26.55 -12.30
CA LYS A 1239 1.81 -26.85 -13.10
C LYS A 1239 1.36 -27.46 -14.42
N ASP A 1240 2.02 -27.12 -15.49
CA ASP A 1240 1.73 -27.65 -16.82
C ASP A 1240 3.05 -27.75 -17.58
N THR A 1241 3.46 -28.96 -17.91
CA THR A 1241 4.73 -29.32 -18.59
C THR A 1241 4.43 -30.30 -19.72
N LYS A 1242 5.42 -30.67 -20.53
CA LYS A 1242 5.23 -31.68 -21.57
C LYS A 1242 4.89 -33.06 -21.04
N ASP A 1243 5.48 -33.44 -19.92
CA ASP A 1243 5.31 -34.80 -19.38
C ASP A 1243 4.22 -34.85 -18.29
N SER A 1244 3.91 -33.71 -17.66
CA SER A 1244 3.05 -33.67 -16.48
C SER A 1244 2.12 -32.46 -16.45
N LEU A 1245 0.88 -32.68 -16.04
CA LEU A 1245 -0.13 -31.65 -15.81
C LEU A 1245 -0.64 -31.75 -14.36
N ILE A 1246 -0.36 -30.73 -13.53
CA ILE A 1246 -0.92 -30.59 -12.17
C ILE A 1246 -2.05 -29.58 -12.18
N ILE A 1247 -3.25 -30.06 -11.85
CA ILE A 1247 -4.42 -29.21 -11.63
C ILE A 1247 -4.94 -29.35 -10.22
N ALA A 1248 -5.60 -28.30 -9.75
CA ALA A 1248 -6.39 -28.36 -8.53
C ALA A 1248 -7.77 -27.77 -8.70
N TYR A 1249 -8.75 -28.37 -8.04
CA TYR A 1249 -10.13 -27.92 -8.07
C TYR A 1249 -10.91 -28.39 -6.85
N CYS A 1250 -12.04 -27.75 -6.61
CA CYS A 1250 -12.98 -28.18 -5.57
C CYS A 1250 -14.02 -29.10 -6.20
N VAL A 1251 -14.24 -30.29 -5.64
CA VAL A 1251 -15.30 -31.16 -6.14
C VAL A 1251 -16.69 -30.59 -5.83
N LYS A 1252 -17.65 -30.87 -6.69
CA LYS A 1252 -19.06 -30.49 -6.51
C LYS A 1252 -19.65 -31.10 -5.24
N GLN A 1253 -19.30 -32.37 -4.94
CA GLN A 1253 -19.65 -33.08 -3.73
C GLN A 1253 -18.67 -34.26 -3.51
N THR A 1254 -18.25 -34.51 -2.26
CA THR A 1254 -17.48 -35.72 -1.93
C THR A 1254 -18.40 -36.95 -2.01
N SER A 1255 -18.17 -37.86 -2.97
CA SER A 1255 -18.97 -39.09 -3.13
C SER A 1255 -18.67 -40.13 -2.06
N ALA A 1256 -19.50 -41.18 -1.97
CA ALA A 1256 -19.22 -42.33 -1.09
C ALA A 1256 -17.91 -43.05 -1.49
N ILE A 1257 -17.63 -43.13 -2.80
CA ILE A 1257 -16.42 -43.72 -3.35
C ILE A 1257 -15.18 -42.92 -2.94
N ASN A 1258 -15.19 -41.59 -3.09
CA ASN A 1258 -14.07 -40.75 -2.66
C ASN A 1258 -13.79 -40.89 -1.15
N LYS A 1259 -14.83 -41.03 -0.31
CA LYS A 1259 -14.66 -41.28 1.12
C LYS A 1259 -14.00 -42.63 1.40
N LYS A 1260 -14.40 -43.68 0.68
CA LYS A 1260 -13.78 -45.01 0.79
C LYS A 1260 -12.30 -44.95 0.41
N ILE A 1261 -11.97 -44.31 -0.72
CA ILE A 1261 -10.58 -44.08 -1.17
C ILE A 1261 -9.77 -43.35 -0.09
N MET A 1262 -10.33 -42.30 0.52
CA MET A 1262 -9.67 -41.60 1.63
C MET A 1262 -9.35 -42.56 2.77
N ILE A 1263 -10.33 -43.34 3.23
CA ILE A 1263 -10.18 -44.26 4.36
C ILE A 1263 -9.12 -45.35 4.06
N ASP A 1264 -9.15 -45.94 2.87
CA ASP A 1264 -8.26 -47.05 2.49
C ASP A 1264 -6.78 -46.63 2.40
N ASN A 1265 -6.52 -45.36 2.06
CA ASN A 1265 -5.16 -44.79 2.00
C ASN A 1265 -4.66 -44.29 3.37
N LEU A 1266 -5.53 -44.23 4.38
CA LEU A 1266 -5.17 -43.79 5.74
C LEU A 1266 -4.74 -44.92 6.67
N ILE A 1267 -5.17 -46.16 6.40
CA ILE A 1267 -4.97 -47.32 7.29
C ILE A 1267 -3.50 -47.77 7.36
N ASP A 1268 -2.65 -47.41 6.38
CA ASP A 1268 -1.23 -47.83 6.34
C ASP A 1268 -0.25 -46.77 6.90
N GLU A 1269 -0.69 -45.54 7.19
CA GLU A 1269 0.17 -44.56 7.89
C GLU A 1269 0.33 -44.86 9.39
N THR A 1270 -0.42 -45.83 9.94
CA THR A 1270 -0.34 -46.25 11.36
C THR A 1270 0.63 -47.41 11.63
N SER A 1271 1.51 -47.75 10.69
CA SER A 1271 2.63 -48.68 10.93
C SER A 1271 4.00 -48.03 10.74
N SER A 1272 4.23 -46.89 11.37
CA SER A 1272 5.58 -46.41 11.69
C SER A 1272 5.52 -45.55 12.95
N SER A 1273 6.08 -46.12 14.03
CA SER A 1273 6.33 -45.53 15.35
C SER A 1273 6.92 -44.12 15.31
#